data_AF-A0A9X2Z807-F1
#
_entry.id   AF-A0A9X2Z807-F1
#
_cell.length_a   1.000
_cell.length_b   1.000
_cell.length_c   1.000
_cell.angle_alpha   90.00
_cell.angle_beta   90.00
_cell.angle_gamma   90.00
#
_symmetry.space_group_name_H-M   'P 1'
#
loop_
_entity.id
_entity.type
_entity.pdbx_description
1 polymer ?
#
loop_
_entity_poly.entity_id
_entity_poly.type
_entity_poly.pdbx_seq_one_letter_code
_entity_poly.pdbx_strand_id
1 'polypeptide(L)'
;MNLDQASNNRRGKQFEHICQWFLTNDPVYAAQLRQVWLWDEWPRRWGIDAGIDLVAEDHDGHLWAIQAKAYDPAYRVTKRDVNKFLAEAGRPIFSFRLLIATTNLIDKIAERTIQGQGTASFLNLSALEAAQVDWPSSPSRLTVAKPVKPKKPRPHQRDAIRDVLKGFQSADRGQLIMACGTGKTLAALFIKEKLDAERTLILLPSLSLLKQTLREWTANKTTGFEFQAVCSDDTVVGDDVALAHASDLGLPVTTDPAEIAGFLRRRSGRRVVFATYQSSPQVAKAFALGRVPKFDLVVADEAHRCAGPVSSDFATVLDVAKIRARRRLFMTATPRYFTGRLVREAMEAEYEIASMDNDEVFGTVFHRLPFGEAIGLKLLSDYQVVIVGVDDATYREWAERGELVVLDGATPRKTDARTLAGQIGLAKAMRKYDLQRVISFHSRVNRARDFARSMPDVIAWMPARQRPKGRLWADYASGNMTAGDREVRLYHLARLEDEERGLLANARCLAEGIDVPTLDGVAFVDPRRSEVDIVQAVGRAIRNSDDKTVGTIVIPVFIDTDEDPEVALDDSAFRPVWDVIKALRSHDEELGEQLDELRRALGRRGARVKLPSKIHVNVPSKVGAEFAAAFDVRLVERTTVSWEFWFGLLEQFVNETGHARVRADDDIDGYRLGAWVANQRTQHAKGVLKPQRRDALEAVPGWTWDPIKDYWVDQWSEQWEEGFRQLLRYVEREGNALVPTSLVTSSGYRLGWWVTWQRQLHGDLELEADRERRLSALPGWTWDTRATQWEEGFTNLVEYVNQYGDARVAVTYNFDGFQLGSWVKVQRREFAKGSLAPDRQTRLEELPGWTWDPFTDQWEDGFKQVANYVASNGDARVPRSHTADGFNLGAWVKKQRGAFGRGLLDADRRRRLEALPGWTWDPFSDQWEEGFRRLSNYVEQRGNARVPKSCIIDGFNLGSWVHVQRQKHSRGNLDAKRQRRLEALSGWKWEALSDKWEDGFRHMLAYVIQYGHARVPRWTETEDGYRLGAWVNTQRNSYKAGTLTVDRQERLLKLPGWTFDSRAGQWDDAYQRLLEYAEETGSADIPRSTKVGGFQLGAWVGNQRVAHTKGALAKEREDLLTALPGWTWNSREGQWDQYYSLLLRYVKTQGNPRVPSSFEMDGRKLGIWVVGQRAKFKLRALDPQRVQRLNEIPGWSWDPFADQWNQGYSILVDYVRYNGDARVPRSYVVDGFALGGWVQKQRSIFNRGGGDPERRRRLDELPGWSWTVA
;
A
#
# COMPACT_ATOMS: atom_id res chain seq x y z
N MET A 1 17.06 -48.59 3.86
CA MET A 1 16.91 -49.88 4.58
C MET A 1 15.50 -50.41 4.36
N ASN A 2 15.34 -51.69 4.04
CA ASN A 2 14.02 -52.32 3.95
C ASN A 2 13.71 -53.02 5.28
N LEU A 3 12.64 -52.58 5.97
CA LEU A 3 12.13 -53.27 7.16
C LEU A 3 11.44 -54.57 6.77
N ASP A 4 11.32 -55.52 7.71
CA ASP A 4 10.57 -56.76 7.50
C ASP A 4 9.10 -56.45 7.13
N GLN A 5 8.66 -56.90 5.95
CA GLN A 5 7.30 -56.69 5.46
C GLN A 5 6.32 -57.81 5.86
N ALA A 6 6.81 -58.94 6.39
CA ALA A 6 5.99 -60.11 6.68
C ALA A 6 5.29 -60.06 8.06
N SER A 7 5.76 -59.22 8.99
CA SER A 7 5.16 -59.09 10.33
C SER A 7 5.24 -57.67 10.88
N ASN A 8 4.07 -57.07 11.17
CA ASN A 8 3.98 -55.73 11.76
C ASN A 8 4.69 -55.62 13.13
N ASN A 9 4.68 -56.69 13.94
CA ASN A 9 5.32 -56.69 15.25
C ASN A 9 6.85 -56.69 15.12
N ARG A 10 7.40 -57.51 14.22
CA ARG A 10 8.84 -57.50 13.90
C ARG A 10 9.28 -56.16 13.30
N ARG A 11 8.47 -55.59 12.41
CA ARG A 11 8.71 -54.28 11.81
C ARG A 11 8.81 -53.17 12.87
N GLY A 12 7.89 -53.17 13.83
CA GLY A 12 7.91 -52.25 14.97
C GLY A 12 9.20 -52.35 15.76
N LYS A 13 9.53 -53.56 16.24
CA LYS A 13 10.76 -53.80 17.03
C LYS A 13 12.03 -53.42 16.28
N GLN A 14 12.16 -53.77 15.00
CA GLN A 14 13.30 -53.35 14.18
C GLN A 14 13.44 -51.82 14.12
N PHE A 15 12.31 -51.11 14.01
CA PHE A 15 12.32 -49.66 13.96
C PHE A 15 12.68 -49.01 15.30
N GLU A 16 12.31 -49.60 16.43
CA GLU A 16 12.74 -49.17 17.76
C GLU A 16 14.28 -49.19 17.87
N HIS A 17 14.92 -50.28 17.48
CA HIS A 17 16.39 -50.39 17.47
C HIS A 17 17.05 -49.41 16.48
N ILE A 18 16.45 -49.17 15.31
CA ILE A 18 16.93 -48.15 14.37
C ILE A 18 16.83 -46.75 14.99
N CYS A 19 15.75 -46.45 15.71
CA CYS A 19 15.59 -45.17 16.41
C CYS A 19 16.63 -44.99 17.52
N GLN A 20 16.89 -46.04 18.31
CA GLN A 20 17.96 -46.02 19.33
C GLN A 20 19.32 -45.72 18.70
N TRP A 21 19.64 -46.42 17.61
CA TRP A 21 20.88 -46.20 16.87
C TRP A 21 20.94 -44.77 16.31
N PHE A 22 19.87 -44.30 15.68
CA PHE A 22 19.79 -42.96 15.09
C PHE A 22 20.03 -41.87 16.14
N LEU A 23 19.33 -41.93 17.28
CA LEU A 23 19.46 -40.95 18.37
C LEU A 23 20.87 -40.93 18.99
N THR A 24 21.61 -42.04 18.88
CA THR A 24 22.98 -42.17 19.40
C THR A 24 24.05 -41.72 18.39
N ASN A 25 23.76 -41.78 17.09
CA ASN A 25 24.74 -41.53 16.03
C ASN A 25 24.52 -40.22 15.27
N ASP A 26 23.31 -39.67 15.25
CA ASP A 26 23.02 -38.39 14.60
C ASP A 26 23.74 -37.23 15.32
N PRO A 27 24.48 -36.35 14.61
CA PRO A 27 25.27 -35.30 15.24
C PRO A 27 24.49 -34.33 16.12
N VAL A 28 23.19 -34.14 15.84
CA VAL A 28 22.31 -33.27 16.62
C VAL A 28 21.95 -33.96 17.93
N TYR A 29 21.44 -35.19 17.86
CA TYR A 29 20.98 -35.92 19.03
C TYR A 29 22.14 -36.40 19.90
N ALA A 30 23.26 -36.85 19.31
CA ALA A 30 24.46 -37.24 20.03
C ALA A 30 25.14 -36.07 20.78
N ALA A 31 24.84 -34.82 20.40
CA ALA A 31 25.30 -33.63 21.11
C ALA A 31 24.39 -33.21 22.28
N GLN A 32 23.15 -33.72 22.31
CA GLN A 32 22.13 -33.37 23.29
C GLN A 32 21.92 -34.50 24.31
N LEU A 33 21.95 -35.75 23.84
CA LEU A 33 21.62 -36.95 24.58
C LEU A 33 22.89 -37.63 25.10
N ARG A 34 22.88 -37.96 26.39
CA ARG A 34 23.93 -38.71 27.05
C ARG A 34 23.74 -40.21 26.86
N GLN A 35 22.51 -40.70 26.96
CA GLN A 35 22.21 -42.13 26.90
C GLN A 35 20.79 -42.39 26.37
N VAL A 36 20.60 -43.50 25.65
CA VAL A 36 19.31 -43.92 25.07
C VAL A 36 19.08 -45.41 25.35
N TRP A 37 17.93 -45.72 25.95
CA TRP A 37 17.49 -47.09 26.26
C TRP A 37 16.26 -47.46 25.47
N LEU A 38 16.14 -48.73 25.10
CA LEU A 38 14.83 -49.31 24.79
C LEU A 38 13.98 -49.37 26.08
N TRP A 39 12.66 -49.31 25.93
CA TRP A 39 11.75 -49.33 27.09
C TRP A 39 11.94 -50.55 28.00
N ASP A 40 12.29 -51.70 27.43
CA ASP A 40 12.54 -52.94 28.16
C ASP A 40 13.89 -52.99 28.88
N GLU A 41 14.85 -52.18 28.45
CA GLU A 41 16.18 -52.01 29.06
C GLU A 41 16.20 -50.94 30.16
N TRP A 42 15.21 -50.03 30.18
CA TRP A 42 15.21 -48.92 31.14
C TRP A 42 14.83 -49.38 32.56
N PRO A 43 15.68 -49.17 33.57
CA PRO A 43 15.53 -49.77 34.91
C PRO A 43 14.32 -49.25 35.70
N ARG A 44 13.75 -48.11 35.30
CA ARG A 44 12.61 -47.46 35.99
C ARG A 44 11.26 -47.68 35.30
N ARG A 45 11.16 -48.63 34.37
CA ARG A 45 9.89 -48.96 33.68
C ARG A 45 8.83 -49.49 34.65
N TRP A 46 7.56 -49.13 34.42
CA TRP A 46 6.42 -49.51 35.27
C TRP A 46 5.37 -50.39 34.55
N GLY A 47 5.75 -51.02 33.43
CA GLY A 47 4.87 -51.90 32.68
C GLY A 47 5.55 -52.48 31.44
N ILE A 48 4.95 -53.53 30.86
CA ILE A 48 5.46 -54.19 29.66
C ILE A 48 5.23 -53.32 28.40
N ASP A 49 4.10 -52.60 28.35
CA ASP A 49 3.75 -51.69 27.24
C ASP A 49 3.00 -50.45 27.78
N ALA A 50 3.74 -49.35 27.92
CA ALA A 50 3.22 -48.03 28.29
C ALA A 50 3.01 -47.11 27.07
N GLY A 51 3.09 -47.62 25.84
CA GLY A 51 3.11 -46.80 24.63
C GLY A 51 4.35 -45.91 24.47
N ILE A 52 5.34 -46.05 25.36
CA ILE A 52 6.70 -45.50 25.26
C ILE A 52 7.60 -46.63 24.78
N ASP A 53 8.37 -46.38 23.73
CA ASP A 53 9.22 -47.39 23.10
C ASP A 53 10.69 -47.19 23.46
N LEU A 54 11.14 -45.94 23.66
CA LEU A 54 12.48 -45.60 24.12
C LEU A 54 12.45 -44.52 25.20
N VAL A 55 13.51 -44.49 26.03
CA VAL A 55 13.78 -43.41 26.98
C VAL A 55 15.18 -42.88 26.69
N ALA A 56 15.36 -41.55 26.70
CA ALA A 56 16.69 -40.94 26.61
C ALA A 56 16.95 -40.01 27.79
N GLU A 57 18.21 -39.88 28.19
CA GLU A 57 18.67 -38.90 29.18
C GLU A 57 19.54 -37.86 28.48
N ASP A 58 19.25 -36.57 28.67
CA ASP A 58 20.10 -35.49 28.17
C ASP A 58 21.31 -35.23 29.08
N HIS A 59 22.23 -34.36 28.66
CA HIS A 59 23.41 -34.02 29.46
C HIS A 59 23.10 -33.30 30.78
N ASP A 60 21.86 -32.82 30.96
CA ASP A 60 21.38 -32.17 32.17
C ASP A 60 20.65 -33.14 33.12
N GLY A 61 20.54 -34.42 32.75
CA GLY A 61 19.86 -35.45 33.52
C GLY A 61 18.34 -35.44 33.37
N HIS A 62 17.79 -34.67 32.43
CA HIS A 62 16.37 -34.73 32.14
C HIS A 62 16.05 -35.90 31.22
N LEU A 63 14.88 -36.51 31.43
CA LEU A 63 14.46 -37.70 30.70
C LEU A 63 13.46 -37.36 29.59
N TRP A 64 13.66 -37.98 28.43
CA TRP A 64 12.80 -37.87 27.27
C TRP A 64 12.04 -39.19 27.09
N ALA A 65 10.73 -39.12 26.90
CA ALA A 65 9.93 -40.26 26.47
C ALA A 65 9.83 -40.26 24.95
N ILE A 66 10.13 -41.39 24.31
CA ILE A 66 10.17 -41.49 22.85
C ILE A 66 9.24 -42.62 22.38
N GLN A 67 8.49 -42.36 21.32
CA GLN A 67 7.66 -43.35 20.63
C GLN A 67 8.14 -43.53 19.18
N ALA A 68 8.30 -44.77 18.73
CA ALA A 68 8.77 -45.13 17.41
C ALA A 68 7.67 -45.86 16.62
N LYS A 69 7.18 -45.24 15.53
CA LYS A 69 6.09 -45.78 14.70
C LYS A 69 6.54 -46.09 13.27
N ALA A 70 6.63 -47.38 12.96
CA ALA A 70 6.87 -47.88 11.61
C ALA A 70 5.55 -48.03 10.83
N TYR A 71 5.03 -46.91 10.31
CA TYR A 71 3.86 -46.85 9.45
C TYR A 71 4.21 -46.83 7.97
N ASP A 72 3.21 -47.10 7.13
CA ASP A 72 3.32 -46.86 5.69
C ASP A 72 3.55 -45.35 5.43
N PRO A 73 4.42 -44.93 4.48
CA PRO A 73 4.65 -43.52 4.18
C PRO A 73 3.39 -42.73 3.79
N ALA A 74 2.36 -43.39 3.25
CA ALA A 74 1.07 -42.80 2.92
C ALA A 74 0.09 -42.78 4.10
N TYR A 75 0.42 -43.44 5.23
CA TYR A 75 -0.40 -43.43 6.43
C TYR A 75 -0.32 -42.08 7.14
N ARG A 76 -1.46 -41.58 7.60
CA ARG A 76 -1.55 -40.33 8.37
C ARG A 76 -1.67 -40.65 9.85
N VAL A 77 -0.67 -40.23 10.65
CA VAL A 77 -0.69 -40.39 12.10
C VAL A 77 -1.90 -39.67 12.69
N THR A 78 -2.70 -40.40 13.47
CA THR A 78 -3.94 -39.89 14.04
C THR A 78 -3.85 -39.63 15.54
N LYS A 79 -4.83 -38.90 16.09
CA LYS A 79 -4.93 -38.70 17.55
C LYS A 79 -4.93 -40.04 18.31
N ARG A 80 -5.58 -41.07 17.75
CA ARG A 80 -5.64 -42.40 18.36
C ARG A 80 -4.25 -43.04 18.48
N ASP A 81 -3.37 -42.81 17.51
CA ASP A 81 -2.02 -43.38 17.50
C ASP A 81 -1.13 -42.82 18.62
N VAL A 82 -1.34 -41.55 18.99
CA VAL A 82 -0.48 -40.83 19.95
C VAL A 82 -1.07 -40.74 21.36
N ASN A 83 -2.38 -40.95 21.54
CA ASN A 83 -3.06 -40.77 22.84
C ASN A 83 -2.42 -41.58 23.98
N LYS A 84 -2.14 -42.87 23.75
CA LYS A 84 -1.56 -43.74 24.79
C LYS A 84 -0.17 -43.23 25.21
N PHE A 85 0.65 -42.88 24.23
CA PHE A 85 1.99 -42.33 24.45
C PHE A 85 1.93 -41.01 25.21
N LEU A 86 1.15 -40.04 24.74
CA LEU A 86 1.08 -38.73 25.39
C LEU A 86 0.51 -38.81 26.82
N ALA A 87 -0.41 -39.74 27.09
CA ALA A 87 -0.93 -39.97 28.43
C ALA A 87 0.16 -40.50 29.38
N GLU A 88 0.89 -41.55 28.99
CA GLU A 88 1.93 -42.16 29.83
C GLU A 88 3.20 -41.30 29.93
N ALA A 89 3.59 -40.70 28.81
CA ALA A 89 4.70 -39.76 28.75
C ALA A 89 4.39 -38.47 29.54
N GLY A 90 3.12 -38.14 29.80
CA GLY A 90 2.67 -36.97 30.58
C GLY A 90 3.14 -36.93 32.03
N ARG A 91 3.77 -38.00 32.54
CA ARG A 91 4.28 -38.06 33.91
C ARG A 91 5.40 -37.01 34.16
N PRO A 92 5.50 -36.42 35.36
CA PRO A 92 6.50 -35.40 35.68
C PRO A 92 7.96 -35.83 35.53
N ILE A 93 8.24 -37.14 35.47
CA ILE A 93 9.58 -37.68 35.27
C ILE A 93 10.15 -37.35 33.88
N PHE A 94 9.29 -37.11 32.87
CA PHE A 94 9.72 -36.80 31.52
C PHE A 94 9.56 -35.30 31.23
N SER A 95 10.67 -34.66 30.88
CA SER A 95 10.73 -33.24 30.49
C SER A 95 10.36 -33.02 29.03
N PHE A 96 10.56 -34.02 28.17
CA PHE A 96 10.35 -33.92 26.73
C PHE A 96 9.78 -35.20 26.13
N ARG A 97 9.03 -35.06 25.04
CA ARG A 97 8.31 -36.15 24.37
C ARG A 97 8.62 -36.11 22.88
N LEU A 98 9.13 -37.20 22.32
CA LEU A 98 9.48 -37.27 20.91
C LEU A 98 8.76 -38.42 20.22
N LEU A 99 7.91 -38.10 19.24
CA LEU A 99 7.35 -39.08 18.32
C LEU A 99 8.24 -39.18 17.09
N ILE A 100 8.70 -40.38 16.75
CA ILE A 100 9.45 -40.68 15.53
C ILE A 100 8.59 -41.59 14.65
N ALA A 101 8.35 -41.21 13.39
CA ALA A 101 7.58 -42.05 12.47
C ALA A 101 8.16 -42.10 11.05
N THR A 102 7.92 -43.23 10.37
CA THR A 102 8.25 -43.45 8.95
C THR A 102 7.23 -42.85 7.98
N THR A 103 6.53 -41.79 8.39
CA THR A 103 5.58 -41.04 7.54
C THR A 103 5.78 -39.54 7.75
N ASN A 104 5.46 -38.76 6.71
CA ASN A 104 5.42 -37.30 6.76
C ASN A 104 4.03 -36.75 7.12
N LEU A 105 3.02 -37.62 7.17
CA LEU A 105 1.63 -37.22 7.29
C LEU A 105 1.14 -37.37 8.73
N ILE A 106 0.64 -36.26 9.28
CA ILE A 106 -0.05 -36.20 10.56
C ILE A 106 -1.42 -35.54 10.35
N ASP A 107 -2.45 -35.98 11.07
CA ASP A 107 -3.75 -35.31 11.04
C ASP A 107 -3.76 -34.03 11.90
N LYS A 108 -4.62 -33.08 11.54
CA LYS A 108 -4.70 -31.76 12.21
C LYS A 108 -5.08 -31.84 13.69
N ILE A 109 -5.68 -32.94 14.14
CA ILE A 109 -6.07 -33.14 15.53
C ILE A 109 -4.87 -33.69 16.31
N ALA A 110 -4.17 -34.68 15.76
CA ALA A 110 -2.93 -35.23 16.31
C ALA A 110 -1.85 -34.15 16.43
N GLU A 111 -1.65 -33.37 15.37
CA GLU A 111 -0.73 -32.24 15.32
C GLU A 111 -1.04 -31.21 16.42
N ARG A 112 -2.30 -30.75 16.51
CA ARG A 112 -2.74 -29.87 17.60
C ARG A 112 -2.59 -30.48 18.99
N THR A 113 -2.74 -31.80 19.12
CA THR A 113 -2.59 -32.50 20.41
C THR A 113 -1.13 -32.53 20.85
N ILE A 114 -0.20 -32.77 19.93
CA ILE A 114 1.25 -32.71 20.20
C ILE A 114 1.65 -31.27 20.55
N GLN A 115 1.23 -30.29 19.74
CA GLN A 115 1.52 -28.87 19.97
C GLN A 115 0.97 -28.37 21.31
N GLY A 116 -0.26 -28.75 21.66
CA GLY A 116 -0.91 -28.32 22.91
C GLY A 116 -0.25 -28.85 24.20
N GLN A 117 0.67 -29.81 24.11
CA GLN A 117 1.45 -30.29 25.26
C GLN A 117 2.68 -29.42 25.56
N GLY A 118 3.10 -28.55 24.63
CA GLY A 118 4.24 -27.62 24.76
C GLY A 118 5.64 -28.27 24.81
N THR A 119 5.73 -29.55 25.16
CA THR A 119 6.98 -30.31 25.37
C THR A 119 7.03 -31.59 24.52
N ALA A 120 6.22 -31.64 23.47
CA ALA A 120 6.17 -32.77 22.54
C ALA A 120 6.56 -32.35 21.12
N SER A 121 7.28 -33.21 20.41
CA SER A 121 7.74 -32.97 19.03
C SER A 121 7.52 -34.18 18.14
N PHE A 122 7.47 -33.92 16.83
CA PHE A 122 7.30 -34.96 15.81
C PHE A 122 8.48 -34.96 14.83
N LEU A 123 9.23 -36.07 14.82
CA LEU A 123 10.27 -36.36 13.85
C LEU A 123 9.70 -37.26 12.74
N ASN A 124 9.54 -36.67 11.56
CA ASN A 124 8.93 -37.32 10.40
C ASN A 124 9.96 -38.07 9.53
N LEU A 125 9.47 -38.76 8.48
CA LEU A 125 10.33 -39.51 7.55
C LEU A 125 11.37 -38.64 6.85
N SER A 126 10.97 -37.47 6.34
CA SER A 126 11.88 -36.53 5.67
C SER A 126 13.02 -36.09 6.58
N ALA A 127 12.75 -35.92 7.88
CA ALA A 127 13.77 -35.56 8.85
C ALA A 127 14.78 -36.69 9.09
N LEU A 128 14.33 -37.95 9.03
CA LEU A 128 15.20 -39.13 9.08
C LEU A 128 16.03 -39.24 7.79
N GLU A 129 15.42 -39.09 6.61
CA GLU A 129 16.15 -39.15 5.33
C GLU A 129 17.20 -38.03 5.19
N ALA A 130 16.93 -36.87 5.76
CA ALA A 130 17.84 -35.72 5.78
C ALA A 130 18.92 -35.79 6.90
N ALA A 131 18.93 -36.85 7.72
CA ALA A 131 19.92 -37.01 8.78
C ALA A 131 21.34 -37.16 8.21
N GLN A 132 22.33 -36.54 8.87
CA GLN A 132 23.73 -36.61 8.44
C GLN A 132 24.44 -37.83 9.05
N VAL A 133 23.84 -39.01 8.84
CA VAL A 133 24.35 -40.30 9.30
C VAL A 133 24.56 -41.26 8.12
N ASP A 134 25.54 -42.13 8.24
CA ASP A 134 25.73 -43.24 7.30
C ASP A 134 24.80 -44.38 7.72
N TRP A 135 23.60 -44.42 7.13
CA TRP A 135 22.56 -45.38 7.46
C TRP A 135 23.05 -46.82 7.24
N PRO A 136 22.94 -47.73 8.24
CA PRO A 136 23.40 -49.12 8.09
C PRO A 136 22.67 -49.83 6.95
N SER A 137 23.33 -50.80 6.31
CA SER A 137 22.76 -51.51 5.17
C SER A 137 21.61 -52.46 5.53
N SER A 138 21.52 -52.88 6.80
CA SER A 138 20.47 -53.77 7.32
C SER A 138 20.12 -53.45 8.78
N PRO A 139 18.84 -53.56 9.18
CA PRO A 139 18.41 -53.47 10.58
C PRO A 139 19.08 -54.50 11.51
N SER A 140 19.59 -55.61 10.98
CA SER A 140 20.31 -56.63 11.74
C SER A 140 21.80 -56.34 11.93
N ARG A 141 22.31 -55.25 11.36
CA ARG A 141 23.73 -54.84 11.41
C ARG A 141 23.85 -53.36 11.78
N LEU A 142 23.42 -53.02 13.00
CA LEU A 142 23.52 -51.67 13.57
C LEU A 142 24.93 -51.41 14.14
N THR A 143 25.96 -51.50 13.32
CA THR A 143 27.34 -51.13 13.70
C THR A 143 27.42 -49.64 14.00
N VAL A 144 28.36 -49.23 14.88
CA VAL A 144 28.67 -47.81 15.12
C VAL A 144 29.04 -47.15 13.78
N ALA A 145 28.25 -46.18 13.32
CA ALA A 145 28.57 -45.46 12.10
C ALA A 145 29.90 -44.74 12.29
N LYS A 146 30.74 -44.72 11.24
CA LYS A 146 31.87 -43.79 11.23
C LYS A 146 31.30 -42.38 11.17
N PRO A 147 31.70 -41.46 12.05
CA PRO A 147 31.27 -40.06 11.96
C PRO A 147 31.60 -39.53 10.57
N VAL A 148 30.63 -38.86 9.94
CA VAL A 148 30.88 -38.15 8.68
C VAL A 148 32.03 -37.18 8.93
N LYS A 149 33.08 -37.23 8.09
CA LYS A 149 34.24 -36.35 8.25
C LYS A 149 33.78 -34.88 8.15
N PRO A 150 34.08 -34.02 9.14
CA PRO A 150 33.74 -32.61 9.07
C PRO A 150 34.28 -31.95 7.80
N LYS A 151 33.46 -31.10 7.17
CA LYS A 151 33.88 -30.29 6.01
C LYS A 151 35.04 -29.38 6.41
N LYS A 152 35.96 -29.12 5.47
CA LYS A 152 37.03 -28.13 5.62
C LYS A 152 36.67 -26.82 4.90
N PRO A 153 37.14 -25.66 5.36
CA PRO A 153 36.89 -24.40 4.67
C PRO A 153 37.51 -24.40 3.27
N ARG A 154 36.69 -24.08 2.28
CA ARG A 154 37.09 -23.80 0.88
C ARG A 154 37.93 -22.51 0.79
N PRO A 155 38.68 -22.26 -0.29
CA PRO A 155 39.56 -21.09 -0.41
C PRO A 155 38.89 -19.76 -0.06
N HIS A 156 37.76 -19.43 -0.68
CA HIS A 156 37.01 -18.20 -0.42
C HIS A 156 36.49 -18.10 1.02
N GLN A 157 36.17 -19.23 1.66
CA GLN A 157 35.80 -19.25 3.08
C GLN A 157 37.01 -18.96 3.97
N ARG A 158 38.23 -19.38 3.59
CA ARG A 158 39.46 -19.02 4.33
C ARG A 158 39.75 -17.53 4.23
N ASP A 159 39.51 -16.93 3.07
CA ASP A 159 39.61 -15.48 2.88
C ASP A 159 38.62 -14.75 3.79
N ALA A 160 37.34 -15.14 3.76
CA ALA A 160 36.32 -14.61 4.66
C ALA A 160 36.69 -14.76 6.15
N ILE A 161 37.20 -15.93 6.56
CA ILE A 161 37.65 -16.16 7.94
C ILE A 161 38.80 -15.20 8.29
N ARG A 162 39.83 -15.10 7.44
CA ARG A 162 40.99 -14.22 7.67
C ARG A 162 40.54 -12.77 7.80
N ASP A 163 39.71 -12.30 6.89
CA ASP A 163 39.31 -10.90 6.82
C ASP A 163 38.42 -10.52 8.02
N VAL A 164 37.51 -11.41 8.44
CA VAL A 164 36.71 -11.23 9.65
C VAL A 164 37.57 -11.24 10.92
N LEU A 165 38.54 -12.16 11.03
CA LEU A 165 39.47 -12.19 12.16
C LEU A 165 40.31 -10.91 12.23
N LYS A 166 40.77 -10.39 11.09
CA LYS A 166 41.49 -9.11 11.00
C LYS A 166 40.60 -7.94 11.41
N GLY A 167 39.37 -7.87 10.90
CA GLY A 167 38.41 -6.82 11.26
C GLY A 167 38.11 -6.76 12.76
N PHE A 168 37.95 -7.93 13.39
CA PHE A 168 37.72 -8.03 14.84
C PHE A 168 38.94 -7.71 15.73
N GLN A 169 40.10 -7.37 15.15
CA GLN A 169 41.24 -6.82 15.91
C GLN A 169 41.06 -5.33 16.20
N SER A 170 40.34 -4.60 15.34
CA SER A 170 40.18 -3.14 15.43
C SER A 170 38.73 -2.69 15.67
N ALA A 171 37.75 -3.60 15.59
CA ALA A 171 36.34 -3.29 15.79
C ALA A 171 35.58 -4.43 16.48
N ASP A 172 34.54 -4.09 17.24
CA ASP A 172 33.65 -5.07 17.90
C ASP A 172 32.46 -5.48 17.02
N ARG A 173 32.28 -4.82 15.87
CA ARG A 173 31.20 -5.07 14.90
C ARG A 173 31.77 -5.12 13.49
N GLY A 174 31.21 -5.99 12.66
CA GLY A 174 31.48 -5.95 11.23
C GLY A 174 30.51 -6.79 10.42
N GLN A 175 30.55 -6.56 9.11
CA GLN A 175 29.65 -7.20 8.16
C GLN A 175 30.40 -8.22 7.29
N LEU A 176 29.78 -9.38 7.08
CA LEU A 176 30.22 -10.41 6.15
C LEU A 176 29.15 -10.56 5.05
N ILE A 177 29.45 -9.99 3.88
CA ILE A 177 28.54 -10.00 2.74
C ILE A 177 28.98 -11.12 1.79
N MET A 178 28.17 -12.15 1.62
CA MET A 178 28.50 -13.24 0.68
C MET A 178 27.26 -13.71 -0.08
N ALA A 179 27.41 -14.01 -1.37
CA ALA A 179 26.35 -14.53 -2.22
C ALA A 179 25.69 -15.80 -1.63
N CYS A 180 24.41 -16.00 -1.94
CA CYS A 180 23.69 -17.21 -1.51
C CYS A 180 24.31 -18.46 -2.15
N GLY A 181 24.35 -19.58 -1.42
CA GLY A 181 24.95 -20.83 -1.90
C GLY A 181 26.48 -20.97 -1.72
N THR A 182 27.19 -19.91 -1.34
CA THR A 182 28.67 -19.94 -1.16
C THR A 182 29.15 -20.54 0.17
N GLY A 183 28.23 -20.93 1.07
CA GLY A 183 28.56 -21.57 2.35
C GLY A 183 28.77 -20.61 3.53
N LYS A 184 27.99 -19.52 3.60
CA LYS A 184 27.95 -18.55 4.72
C LYS A 184 27.82 -19.22 6.10
N THR A 185 26.88 -20.15 6.23
CA THR A 185 26.59 -20.86 7.50
C THR A 185 27.81 -21.62 8.03
N LEU A 186 28.58 -22.27 7.16
CA LEU A 186 29.83 -22.95 7.53
C LEU A 186 30.97 -21.96 7.81
N ALA A 187 31.06 -20.86 7.05
CA ALA A 187 32.04 -19.81 7.33
C ALA A 187 31.87 -19.26 8.76
N ALA A 188 30.62 -19.02 9.20
CA ALA A 188 30.32 -18.59 10.56
C ALA A 188 30.78 -19.59 11.64
N LEU A 189 30.58 -20.89 11.42
CA LEU A 189 31.09 -21.95 12.31
C LEU A 189 32.62 -21.88 12.41
N PHE A 190 33.32 -21.84 11.27
CA PHE A 190 34.78 -21.79 11.26
C PHE A 190 35.33 -20.51 11.87
N ILE A 191 34.65 -19.36 11.70
CA ILE A 191 34.98 -18.10 12.39
C ILE A 191 34.83 -18.28 13.91
N LYS A 192 33.72 -18.86 14.37
CA LYS A 192 33.48 -19.18 15.79
C LYS A 192 34.60 -20.05 16.37
N GLU A 193 35.06 -21.05 15.62
CA GLU A 193 36.12 -21.96 16.07
C GLU A 193 37.49 -21.27 16.08
N LYS A 194 37.80 -20.45 15.08
CA LYS A 194 39.06 -19.69 15.02
C LYS A 194 39.15 -18.57 16.06
N LEU A 195 38.03 -17.97 16.44
CA LEU A 195 37.95 -17.01 17.55
C LEU A 195 38.00 -17.69 18.93
N ASP A 196 37.97 -19.02 18.99
CA ASP A 196 37.78 -19.83 20.21
C ASP A 196 36.64 -19.30 21.09
N ALA A 197 35.52 -18.91 20.47
CA ALA A 197 34.39 -18.38 21.20
C ALA A 197 33.74 -19.49 22.05
N GLU A 198 33.66 -19.26 23.37
CA GLU A 198 33.02 -20.19 24.30
C GLU A 198 31.51 -20.01 24.32
N ARG A 199 31.03 -18.76 24.29
CA ARG A 199 29.60 -18.44 24.31
C ARG A 199 29.22 -17.76 23.00
N THR A 200 28.43 -18.43 22.19
CA THR A 200 27.97 -17.91 20.90
C THR A 200 26.46 -17.80 20.86
N LEU A 201 25.95 -16.70 20.33
CA LEU A 201 24.55 -16.55 19.94
C LEU A 201 24.48 -16.51 18.42
N ILE A 202 23.60 -17.30 17.82
CA ILE A 202 23.27 -17.20 16.40
C ILE A 202 21.79 -16.88 16.24
N LEU A 203 21.52 -15.79 15.53
CA LEU A 203 20.16 -15.29 15.27
C LEU A 203 19.77 -15.57 13.82
N LEU A 204 18.60 -16.18 13.66
CA LEU A 204 18.07 -16.63 12.37
C LEU A 204 16.63 -16.11 12.17
N PRO A 205 16.19 -15.87 10.92
CA PRO A 205 14.87 -15.31 10.62
C PRO A 205 13.70 -16.28 10.77
N SER A 206 13.95 -17.59 10.74
CA SER A 206 12.91 -18.62 10.74
C SER A 206 13.37 -19.91 11.41
N LEU A 207 12.39 -20.71 11.84
CA LEU A 207 12.63 -22.04 12.43
C LEU A 207 13.27 -23.01 11.44
N SER A 208 12.92 -22.94 10.16
CA SER A 208 13.53 -23.79 9.12
C SER A 208 15.02 -23.51 8.98
N LEU A 209 15.43 -22.22 8.95
CA LEU A 209 16.85 -21.87 8.87
C LEU A 209 17.59 -22.22 10.16
N LEU A 210 16.93 -22.09 11.32
CA LEU A 210 17.47 -22.54 12.61
C LEU A 210 17.78 -24.04 12.57
N LYS A 211 16.81 -24.87 12.17
CA LYS A 211 16.97 -26.33 12.02
C LYS A 211 18.11 -26.69 11.08
N GLN A 212 18.20 -26.03 9.92
CA GLN A 212 19.27 -26.23 8.94
C GLN A 212 20.64 -25.86 9.49
N THR A 213 20.77 -24.69 10.12
CA THR A 213 22.03 -24.20 10.67
C THR A 213 22.50 -25.06 11.84
N LEU A 214 21.59 -25.51 12.71
CA LEU A 214 21.87 -26.43 13.80
C LEU A 214 22.44 -27.75 13.29
N ARG A 215 21.81 -28.35 12.26
CA ARG A 215 22.30 -29.58 11.61
C ARG A 215 23.68 -29.40 10.99
N GLU A 216 23.88 -28.34 10.20
CA GLU A 216 25.19 -28.09 9.57
C GLU A 216 26.29 -27.84 10.61
N TRP A 217 26.00 -27.10 11.69
CA TRP A 217 26.98 -26.80 12.73
C TRP A 217 27.35 -28.03 13.54
N THR A 218 26.37 -28.82 13.97
CA THR A 218 26.61 -30.02 14.78
C THR A 218 27.37 -31.10 14.01
N ALA A 219 27.11 -31.25 12.70
CA ALA A 219 27.78 -32.22 11.85
C ALA A 219 29.20 -31.81 11.41
N ASN A 220 29.50 -30.49 11.34
CA ASN A 220 30.78 -30.00 10.83
C ASN A 220 31.68 -29.36 11.89
N LYS A 221 31.28 -29.40 13.17
CA LYS A 221 32.11 -28.90 14.27
C LYS A 221 33.41 -29.70 14.37
N THR A 222 34.52 -28.99 14.56
CA THR A 222 35.80 -29.58 14.96
C THR A 222 35.97 -29.56 16.48
N THR A 223 35.25 -28.66 17.15
CA THR A 223 35.20 -28.54 18.61
C THR A 223 33.80 -28.81 19.16
N GLY A 224 33.67 -29.66 20.17
CA GLY A 224 32.38 -29.95 20.81
C GLY A 224 31.78 -28.71 21.50
N PHE A 225 30.46 -28.58 21.42
CA PHE A 225 29.68 -27.57 22.13
C PHE A 225 28.30 -28.13 22.52
N GLU A 226 27.77 -27.66 23.64
CA GLU A 226 26.38 -27.79 24.05
C GLU A 226 25.55 -26.68 23.37
N PHE A 227 24.28 -26.93 23.09
CA PHE A 227 23.42 -25.92 22.49
C PHE A 227 22.03 -25.83 23.15
N GLN A 228 21.37 -24.70 22.95
CA GLN A 228 19.98 -24.49 23.33
C GLN A 228 19.24 -23.76 22.21
N ALA A 229 18.07 -24.28 21.84
CA ALA A 229 17.18 -23.65 20.87
C ALA A 229 16.20 -22.71 21.59
N VAL A 230 16.22 -21.42 21.22
CA VAL A 230 15.39 -20.38 21.84
C VAL A 230 14.37 -19.88 20.80
N CYS A 231 13.17 -20.46 20.84
CA CYS A 231 12.07 -20.14 19.94
C CYS A 231 10.71 -20.62 20.47
N SER A 232 9.62 -19.98 20.01
CA SER A 232 8.24 -20.47 20.23
C SER A 232 7.36 -20.29 19.00
N ASP A 233 6.23 -21.01 18.98
CA ASP A 233 5.19 -20.87 17.95
C ASP A 233 4.59 -19.45 17.91
N ASP A 234 4.36 -18.84 19.08
CA ASP A 234 3.74 -17.51 19.20
C ASP A 234 4.65 -16.36 18.74
N THR A 235 5.97 -16.56 18.73
CA THR A 235 6.93 -15.51 18.37
C THR A 235 7.23 -15.46 16.87
N VAL A 236 6.92 -16.50 16.09
CA VAL A 236 7.22 -16.56 14.65
C VAL A 236 6.06 -16.02 13.79
N VAL A 237 5.07 -15.38 14.41
CA VAL A 237 3.90 -14.83 13.72
C VAL A 237 4.26 -13.53 12.98
N GLY A 238 4.36 -13.64 11.66
CA GLY A 238 4.33 -12.50 10.74
C GLY A 238 3.55 -12.91 9.49
N ASP A 239 2.89 -11.95 8.83
CA ASP A 239 2.03 -12.17 7.64
C ASP A 239 2.76 -12.87 6.46
N ASP A 240 4.08 -13.05 6.55
CA ASP A 240 4.99 -13.35 5.45
C ASP A 240 5.90 -14.59 5.64
N VAL A 241 5.85 -15.32 6.77
CA VAL A 241 6.70 -16.52 7.03
C VAL A 241 5.84 -17.79 6.98
N ALA A 242 6.36 -18.87 6.39
CA ALA A 242 5.68 -20.17 6.40
C ALA A 242 5.46 -20.64 7.85
N LEU A 243 4.25 -21.09 8.19
CA LEU A 243 3.96 -21.62 9.53
C LEU A 243 4.81 -22.88 9.74
N ALA A 244 5.88 -22.73 10.51
CA ALA A 244 6.68 -23.82 11.05
C ALA A 244 6.46 -23.80 12.56
N HIS A 245 6.27 -24.96 13.16
CA HIS A 245 6.08 -25.09 14.60
C HIS A 245 7.39 -25.50 15.24
N ALA A 246 7.65 -25.04 16.46
CA ALA A 246 8.77 -25.47 17.26
C ALA A 246 8.74 -26.99 17.51
N SER A 247 7.54 -27.60 17.54
CA SER A 247 7.36 -29.06 17.56
C SER A 247 7.95 -29.80 16.35
N ASP A 248 8.21 -29.10 15.24
CA ASP A 248 8.80 -29.66 14.03
C ASP A 248 10.35 -29.70 14.09
N LEU A 249 10.95 -29.08 15.12
CA LEU A 249 12.40 -29.09 15.31
C LEU A 249 12.90 -30.47 15.76
N GLY A 250 12.06 -31.25 16.45
CA GLY A 250 12.43 -32.55 17.00
C GLY A 250 13.34 -32.46 18.22
N LEU A 251 13.42 -31.29 18.87
CA LEU A 251 14.29 -30.96 19.99
C LEU A 251 13.53 -30.11 21.02
N PRO A 252 13.94 -30.13 22.30
CA PRO A 252 13.46 -29.19 23.30
C PRO A 252 13.78 -27.76 22.87
N VAL A 253 12.78 -26.89 22.98
CA VAL A 253 12.91 -25.45 22.78
C VAL A 253 12.52 -24.73 24.07
N THR A 254 13.02 -23.52 24.26
CA THR A 254 12.61 -22.68 25.39
C THR A 254 12.41 -21.24 24.98
N THR A 255 11.52 -20.53 25.69
CA THR A 255 11.44 -19.08 25.67
C THR A 255 11.54 -18.49 27.07
N ASP A 256 11.81 -19.31 28.09
CA ASP A 256 11.96 -18.86 29.47
C ASP A 256 13.34 -18.20 29.68
N PRO A 257 13.38 -16.90 30.00
CA PRO A 257 14.63 -16.21 30.32
C PRO A 257 15.46 -16.88 31.43
N ALA A 258 14.82 -17.57 32.40
CA ALA A 258 15.51 -18.24 33.50
C ALA A 258 16.29 -19.47 33.03
N GLU A 259 15.72 -20.28 32.14
CA GLU A 259 16.40 -21.43 31.53
C GLU A 259 17.58 -20.99 30.67
N ILE A 260 17.38 -19.95 29.84
CA ILE A 260 18.44 -19.35 29.00
C ILE A 260 19.58 -18.83 29.89
N ALA A 261 19.26 -18.11 30.97
CA ALA A 261 20.26 -17.61 31.90
C ALA A 261 20.99 -18.77 32.62
N GLY A 262 20.27 -19.82 33.01
CA GLY A 262 20.83 -21.03 33.61
C GLY A 262 21.84 -21.72 32.69
N PHE A 263 21.48 -21.91 31.43
CA PHE A 263 22.37 -22.48 30.41
C PHE A 263 23.66 -21.66 30.26
N LEU A 264 23.56 -20.33 30.14
CA LEU A 264 24.71 -19.45 29.93
C LEU A 264 25.63 -19.28 31.17
N ARG A 265 25.09 -19.45 32.39
CA ARG A 265 25.81 -19.28 33.67
C ARG A 265 26.77 -20.41 34.01
N ARG A 266 26.61 -21.59 33.41
CA ARG A 266 27.49 -22.73 33.68
C ARG A 266 28.95 -22.37 33.34
N ARG A 267 29.89 -22.84 34.17
CA ARG A 267 31.29 -22.39 34.18
C ARG A 267 32.19 -23.08 33.15
N SER A 268 31.92 -24.34 32.81
CA SER A 268 32.76 -25.16 31.93
C SER A 268 32.03 -25.51 30.63
N GLY A 269 32.73 -25.62 29.50
CA GLY A 269 32.15 -26.09 28.23
C GLY A 269 31.69 -24.98 27.29
N ARG A 270 31.79 -25.23 25.97
CA ARG A 270 31.37 -24.31 24.91
C ARG A 270 29.85 -24.39 24.71
N ARG A 271 29.21 -23.24 24.50
CA ARG A 271 27.76 -23.06 24.48
C ARG A 271 27.33 -22.25 23.28
N VAL A 272 26.33 -22.75 22.58
CA VAL A 272 25.72 -22.05 21.44
C VAL A 272 24.22 -21.90 21.66
N VAL A 273 23.73 -20.67 21.66
CA VAL A 273 22.30 -20.37 21.65
C VAL A 273 21.89 -20.17 20.19
N PHE A 274 21.00 -21.02 19.68
CA PHE A 274 20.36 -20.84 18.38
C PHE A 274 19.00 -20.21 18.63
N ALA A 275 18.78 -18.99 18.15
CA ALA A 275 17.55 -18.26 18.42
C ALA A 275 16.93 -17.68 17.14
N THR A 276 15.60 -17.57 17.11
CA THR A 276 14.96 -16.73 16.11
C THR A 276 15.07 -15.26 16.50
N TYR A 277 15.10 -14.33 15.54
CA TYR A 277 15.12 -12.89 15.85
C TYR A 277 13.96 -12.46 16.76
N GLN A 278 12.79 -13.01 16.54
CA GLN A 278 11.59 -12.74 17.34
C GLN A 278 11.69 -13.25 18.78
N SER A 279 12.59 -14.20 19.03
CA SER A 279 12.88 -14.71 20.39
C SER A 279 14.10 -14.05 21.02
N SER A 280 14.82 -13.19 20.29
CA SER A 280 15.95 -12.42 20.83
C SER A 280 15.58 -11.51 22.02
N PRO A 281 14.35 -10.98 22.18
CA PRO A 281 13.96 -10.29 23.41
C PRO A 281 14.00 -11.19 24.66
N GLN A 282 13.79 -12.49 24.53
CA GLN A 282 13.89 -13.42 25.67
C GLN A 282 15.36 -13.60 26.10
N VAL A 283 16.29 -13.62 25.14
CA VAL A 283 17.74 -13.58 25.42
C VAL A 283 18.12 -12.28 26.14
N ALA A 284 17.54 -11.15 25.72
CA ALA A 284 17.73 -9.87 26.41
C ALA A 284 17.18 -9.89 27.85
N LYS A 285 15.98 -10.45 28.06
CA LYS A 285 15.43 -10.65 29.41
C LYS A 285 16.29 -11.58 30.27
N ALA A 286 16.90 -12.61 29.67
CA ALA A 286 17.82 -13.50 30.40
C ALA A 286 19.02 -12.72 30.95
N PHE A 287 19.55 -11.75 30.19
CA PHE A 287 20.60 -10.85 30.68
C PHE A 287 20.13 -9.96 31.83
N ALA A 288 18.85 -9.56 31.86
CA ALA A 288 18.26 -8.75 32.92
C ALA A 288 18.13 -9.50 34.26
N LEU A 289 18.14 -10.84 34.26
CA LEU A 289 18.15 -11.66 35.49
C LEU A 289 19.48 -11.59 36.27
N GLY A 290 20.47 -10.83 35.77
CA GLY A 290 21.76 -10.61 36.42
C GLY A 290 22.71 -11.81 36.35
N ARG A 291 24.02 -11.59 36.56
CA ARG A 291 25.05 -12.65 36.64
C ARG A 291 25.18 -13.57 35.41
N VAL A 292 24.65 -13.18 34.25
CA VAL A 292 24.84 -13.91 32.98
C VAL A 292 26.12 -13.41 32.29
N PRO A 293 27.07 -14.28 31.91
CA PRO A 293 28.27 -13.88 31.16
C PRO A 293 27.91 -13.33 29.76
N LYS A 294 28.67 -12.37 29.25
CA LYS A 294 28.49 -11.86 27.87
C LYS A 294 28.80 -12.94 26.84
N PHE A 295 28.20 -12.85 25.66
CA PHE A 295 28.61 -13.65 24.51
C PHE A 295 30.00 -13.24 24.03
N ASP A 296 30.81 -14.20 23.59
CA ASP A 296 32.08 -13.92 22.92
C ASP A 296 31.85 -13.52 21.45
N LEU A 297 30.83 -14.11 20.84
CA LEU A 297 30.43 -13.85 19.46
C LEU A 297 28.91 -13.90 19.34
N VAL A 298 28.33 -12.88 18.71
CA VAL A 298 26.96 -12.90 18.19
C VAL A 298 27.05 -12.95 16.67
N VAL A 299 26.36 -13.89 16.04
CA VAL A 299 26.20 -13.99 14.60
C VAL A 299 24.75 -13.68 14.26
N ALA A 300 24.53 -12.61 13.49
CA ALA A 300 23.22 -12.24 12.99
C ALA A 300 23.13 -12.64 11.51
N ASP A 301 22.48 -13.77 11.21
CA ASP A 301 22.29 -14.25 9.83
C ASP A 301 21.09 -13.56 9.18
N GLU A 302 21.13 -13.39 7.86
CA GLU A 302 20.17 -12.56 7.11
C GLU A 302 19.97 -11.16 7.74
N ALA A 303 21.08 -10.53 8.13
CA ALA A 303 21.14 -9.27 8.87
C ALA A 303 20.44 -8.08 8.17
N HIS A 304 20.14 -8.20 6.88
CA HIS A 304 19.32 -7.23 6.15
C HIS A 304 17.91 -7.06 6.74
N ARG A 305 17.43 -8.04 7.52
CA ARG A 305 16.18 -7.96 8.28
C ARG A 305 16.28 -7.12 9.55
N CYS A 306 17.51 -6.87 10.04
CA CYS A 306 17.75 -5.93 11.14
C CYS A 306 17.66 -4.47 10.68
N ALA A 307 17.71 -4.21 9.37
CA ALA A 307 17.55 -2.88 8.80
C ALA A 307 16.06 -2.51 8.65
N GLY A 308 15.69 -1.31 9.08
CA GLY A 308 14.31 -0.86 9.21
C GLY A 308 14.05 -0.23 10.59
N PRO A 309 12.80 -0.18 11.06
CA PRO A 309 12.48 0.38 12.37
C PRO A 309 13.22 -0.32 13.51
N VAL A 310 13.94 0.45 14.33
CA VAL A 310 14.74 -0.04 15.48
C VAL A 310 13.86 -0.57 16.62
N SER A 311 12.56 -0.30 16.58
CA SER A 311 11.57 -0.84 17.54
C SER A 311 11.16 -2.29 17.26
N SER A 312 11.58 -2.90 16.15
CA SER A 312 11.25 -4.29 15.81
C SER A 312 12.08 -5.30 16.62
N ASP A 313 11.55 -6.52 16.85
CA ASP A 313 12.29 -7.59 17.53
C ASP A 313 13.62 -7.91 16.83
N PHE A 314 13.67 -7.78 15.50
CA PHE A 314 14.86 -7.94 14.67
C PHE A 314 15.99 -6.95 15.02
N ALA A 315 15.66 -5.79 15.58
CA ALA A 315 16.63 -4.78 15.98
C ALA A 315 17.19 -4.99 17.40
N THR A 316 16.67 -5.94 18.20
CA THR A 316 17.16 -6.21 19.56
C THR A 316 18.65 -6.50 19.61
N VAL A 317 19.20 -7.14 18.56
CA VAL A 317 20.64 -7.45 18.45
C VAL A 317 21.51 -6.21 18.26
N LEU A 318 20.95 -5.10 17.74
CA LEU A 318 21.68 -3.87 17.49
C LEU A 318 22.05 -3.16 18.80
N ASP A 319 21.19 -3.31 19.82
CA ASP A 319 21.32 -2.71 21.15
C ASP A 319 22.36 -3.45 22.02
N VAL A 320 23.42 -2.75 22.42
CA VAL A 320 24.52 -3.27 23.28
C VAL A 320 24.11 -3.54 24.71
N ALA A 321 23.13 -2.81 25.22
CA ALA A 321 22.66 -2.93 26.59
C ALA A 321 21.75 -4.15 26.75
N LYS A 322 20.94 -4.47 25.71
CA LYS A 322 20.02 -5.62 25.72
C LYS A 322 20.75 -6.96 25.57
N ILE A 323 21.59 -7.12 24.54
CA ILE A 323 22.32 -8.37 24.28
C ILE A 323 23.83 -8.12 24.41
N ARG A 324 24.38 -8.42 25.59
CA ARG A 324 25.80 -8.15 25.90
C ARG A 324 26.72 -9.13 25.15
N ALA A 325 27.60 -8.61 24.30
CA ALA A 325 28.55 -9.40 23.51
C ALA A 325 29.90 -8.70 23.36
N ARG A 326 30.98 -9.47 23.15
CA ARG A 326 32.31 -8.94 22.77
C ARG A 326 32.38 -8.59 21.28
N ARG A 327 31.82 -9.44 20.42
CA ARG A 327 31.87 -9.27 18.95
C ARG A 327 30.53 -9.54 18.33
N ARG A 328 30.19 -8.80 17.26
CA ARG A 328 28.96 -8.97 16.48
C ARG A 328 29.29 -9.06 15.00
N LEU A 329 28.94 -10.18 14.39
CA LEU A 329 29.09 -10.41 12.96
C LEU A 329 27.71 -10.37 12.30
N PHE A 330 27.51 -9.41 11.40
CA PHE A 330 26.28 -9.29 10.62
C PHE A 330 26.49 -9.92 9.25
N MET A 331 25.74 -10.97 8.94
CA MET A 331 25.88 -11.75 7.71
C MET A 331 24.68 -11.56 6.81
N THR A 332 24.90 -11.32 5.52
CA THR A 332 23.81 -11.25 4.54
C THR A 332 24.34 -11.47 3.12
N ALA A 333 23.47 -11.86 2.18
CA ALA A 333 23.77 -11.74 0.75
C ALA A 333 23.31 -10.39 0.17
N THR A 334 22.27 -9.82 0.76
CA THR A 334 21.50 -8.70 0.21
C THR A 334 21.45 -7.57 1.24
N PRO A 335 22.53 -6.79 1.40
CA PRO A 335 22.52 -5.68 2.34
C PRO A 335 21.43 -4.66 1.98
N ARG A 336 20.79 -4.07 2.99
CA ARG A 336 19.67 -3.15 2.80
C ARG A 336 20.05 -1.73 3.23
N TYR A 337 19.98 -0.80 2.28
CA TYR A 337 20.34 0.60 2.47
C TYR A 337 19.11 1.51 2.34
N PHE A 338 19.01 2.52 3.21
CA PHE A 338 18.00 3.57 3.15
C PHE A 338 18.65 4.91 2.80
N THR A 339 17.99 5.71 1.96
CA THR A 339 18.54 7.03 1.59
C THR A 339 18.58 7.95 2.80
N GLY A 340 19.61 8.82 2.89
CA GLY A 340 19.74 9.78 3.98
C GLY A 340 18.53 10.71 4.15
N ARG A 341 17.78 10.96 3.06
CA ARG A 341 16.49 11.65 3.10
C ARG A 341 15.44 10.87 3.91
N LEU A 342 15.29 9.57 3.65
CA LEU A 342 14.33 8.72 4.34
C LEU A 342 14.68 8.56 5.82
N VAL A 343 15.98 8.43 6.13
CA VAL A 343 16.49 8.39 7.51
C VAL A 343 16.18 9.71 8.23
N ARG A 344 16.45 10.85 7.60
CA ARG A 344 16.15 12.18 8.18
C ARG A 344 14.65 12.40 8.36
N GLU A 345 13.83 12.06 7.37
CA GLU A 345 12.36 12.14 7.46
C GLU A 345 11.81 11.26 8.60
N ALA A 346 12.43 10.10 8.85
CA ALA A 346 12.09 9.24 9.97
C ALA A 346 12.53 9.84 11.32
N MET A 347 13.75 10.38 11.41
CA MET A 347 14.24 11.09 12.61
C MET A 347 13.39 12.33 12.95
N GLU A 348 13.00 13.12 11.95
CA GLU A 348 12.08 14.26 12.09
C GLU A 348 10.67 13.82 12.56
N ALA A 349 10.30 12.57 12.29
CA ALA A 349 9.05 11.96 12.73
C ALA A 349 9.20 11.15 14.03
N GLU A 350 10.35 11.24 14.72
CA GLU A 350 10.70 10.47 15.94
C GLU A 350 10.70 8.93 15.73
N TYR A 351 10.82 8.46 14.49
CA TYR A 351 11.02 7.06 14.14
C TYR A 351 12.49 6.77 13.79
N GLU A 352 13.15 5.96 14.60
CA GLU A 352 14.53 5.52 14.31
C GLU A 352 14.53 4.37 13.29
N ILE A 353 15.23 4.55 12.17
CA ILE A 353 15.41 3.54 11.12
C ILE A 353 16.90 3.19 11.01
N ALA A 354 17.24 1.92 11.18
CA ALA A 354 18.57 1.39 10.95
C ALA A 354 18.80 1.05 9.47
N SER A 355 19.98 1.42 8.95
CA SER A 355 20.43 1.13 7.59
C SER A 355 21.80 0.45 7.63
N MET A 356 22.08 -0.51 6.75
CA MET A 356 23.33 -1.29 6.81
C MET A 356 24.58 -0.53 6.36
N ASP A 357 24.44 0.65 5.78
CA ASP A 357 25.54 1.58 5.48
C ASP A 357 25.90 2.46 6.68
N ASN A 358 25.21 2.32 7.81
CA ASN A 358 25.61 2.95 9.07
C ASN A 358 26.62 2.06 9.81
N ASP A 359 27.91 2.42 9.67
CA ASP A 359 29.03 1.73 10.31
C ASP A 359 28.97 1.75 11.84
N GLU A 360 28.30 2.70 12.48
CA GLU A 360 28.14 2.73 13.95
C GLU A 360 27.22 1.61 14.44
N VAL A 361 26.21 1.25 13.64
CA VAL A 361 25.19 0.25 14.00
C VAL A 361 25.64 -1.15 13.58
N PHE A 362 26.11 -1.31 12.34
CA PHE A 362 26.44 -2.62 11.76
C PHE A 362 27.95 -2.92 11.69
N GLY A 363 28.81 -1.93 11.92
CA GLY A 363 30.24 -2.03 11.65
C GLY A 363 30.55 -1.97 10.16
N THR A 364 31.82 -1.77 9.83
CA THR A 364 32.29 -1.77 8.43
C THR A 364 32.17 -3.16 7.80
N VAL A 365 32.14 -3.22 6.46
CA VAL A 365 32.23 -4.49 5.74
C VAL A 365 33.63 -5.09 5.87
N PHE A 366 33.76 -6.23 6.55
CA PHE A 366 35.03 -6.95 6.69
C PHE A 366 35.37 -7.78 5.45
N HIS A 367 34.35 -8.39 4.84
CA HIS A 367 34.53 -9.23 3.65
C HIS A 367 33.29 -9.15 2.77
N ARG A 368 33.51 -9.11 1.44
CA ARG A 368 32.47 -9.01 0.42
C ARG A 368 32.76 -10.02 -0.68
N LEU A 369 31.78 -10.87 -0.99
CA LEU A 369 31.79 -11.83 -2.11
C LEU A 369 30.43 -11.75 -2.84
N PRO A 370 30.26 -10.86 -3.84
CA PRO A 370 29.03 -10.68 -4.59
C PRO A 370 28.74 -11.88 -5.52
N PHE A 371 27.56 -11.87 -6.17
CA PHE A 371 27.13 -12.97 -7.05
C PHE A 371 28.05 -13.12 -8.27
N GLY A 372 28.39 -12.00 -8.93
CA GLY A 372 29.28 -12.01 -10.11
C GLY A 372 30.64 -12.64 -9.82
N GLU A 373 31.29 -12.23 -8.73
CA GLU A 373 32.57 -12.82 -8.31
C GLU A 373 32.44 -14.30 -7.95
N ALA A 374 31.36 -14.70 -7.27
CA ALA A 374 31.13 -16.11 -6.94
C ALA A 374 30.91 -16.99 -8.19
N ILE A 375 30.27 -16.47 -9.24
CA ILE A 375 30.13 -17.13 -10.54
C ILE A 375 31.50 -17.22 -11.24
N GLY A 376 32.28 -16.13 -11.26
CA GLY A 376 33.63 -16.11 -11.82
C GLY A 376 34.58 -17.11 -11.16
N LEU A 377 34.44 -17.31 -9.85
CA LEU A 377 35.16 -18.33 -9.07
C LEU A 377 34.58 -19.75 -9.19
N LYS A 378 33.55 -19.95 -10.02
CA LYS A 378 32.83 -21.23 -10.21
C LYS A 378 32.22 -21.80 -8.92
N LEU A 379 31.95 -20.93 -7.94
CA LEU A 379 31.25 -21.30 -6.70
C LEU A 379 29.74 -21.41 -6.90
N LEU A 380 29.22 -20.75 -7.94
CA LEU A 380 27.85 -20.78 -8.41
C LEU A 380 27.83 -21.01 -9.93
N SER A 381 26.75 -21.60 -10.43
CA SER A 381 26.49 -21.72 -11.86
C SER A 381 26.19 -20.34 -12.42
N ASP A 382 26.52 -20.12 -13.70
CA ASP A 382 26.08 -18.89 -14.37
C ASP A 382 24.55 -18.89 -14.55
N TYR A 383 23.98 -17.77 -14.96
CA TYR A 383 22.53 -17.64 -15.13
C TYR A 383 22.15 -16.97 -16.43
N GLN A 384 20.92 -17.25 -16.85
CA GLN A 384 20.28 -16.58 -17.98
C GLN A 384 18.86 -16.14 -17.60
N VAL A 385 18.48 -14.94 -18.02
CA VAL A 385 17.13 -14.39 -17.89
C VAL A 385 16.40 -14.58 -19.20
N VAL A 386 15.29 -15.30 -19.16
CA VAL A 386 14.46 -15.64 -20.33
C VAL A 386 13.12 -14.95 -20.19
N ILE A 387 12.90 -13.91 -21.00
CA ILE A 387 11.66 -13.17 -21.07
C ILE A 387 10.82 -13.80 -22.19
N VAL A 388 9.67 -14.36 -21.87
CA VAL A 388 8.82 -15.07 -22.83
C VAL A 388 7.55 -14.28 -23.09
N GLY A 389 7.46 -13.67 -24.26
CA GLY A 389 6.26 -12.97 -24.74
C GLY A 389 5.21 -13.96 -25.23
N VAL A 390 3.94 -13.68 -24.94
CA VAL A 390 2.80 -14.43 -25.47
C VAL A 390 1.77 -13.43 -26.01
N ASP A 391 1.36 -13.58 -27.28
CA ASP A 391 0.65 -12.59 -28.13
C ASP A 391 -0.85 -12.83 -28.28
N ASP A 392 -1.69 -11.78 -28.20
CA ASP A 392 -3.17 -11.86 -28.21
C ASP A 392 -3.77 -12.62 -29.43
N ALA A 393 -3.15 -12.52 -30.61
CA ALA A 393 -3.62 -13.20 -31.82
C ALA A 393 -3.59 -14.74 -31.73
N THR A 394 -2.61 -15.31 -31.00
CA THR A 394 -2.56 -16.75 -30.73
C THR A 394 -3.70 -17.17 -29.79
N TYR A 395 -4.17 -16.28 -28.92
CA TYR A 395 -5.31 -16.51 -28.02
C TYR A 395 -6.65 -16.41 -28.73
N ARG A 396 -6.84 -15.40 -29.60
CA ARG A 396 -8.08 -15.22 -30.36
C ARG A 396 -8.35 -16.43 -31.26
N GLU A 397 -7.36 -16.89 -32.01
CA GLU A 397 -7.49 -18.08 -32.87
C GLU A 397 -7.80 -19.37 -32.08
N TRP A 398 -7.37 -19.45 -30.81
CA TRP A 398 -7.56 -20.63 -29.96
C TRP A 398 -8.81 -20.55 -29.08
N ALA A 399 -9.26 -19.35 -28.72
CA ALA A 399 -10.54 -19.09 -28.05
C ALA A 399 -11.72 -19.21 -29.04
N GLU A 400 -11.53 -18.80 -30.30
CA GLU A 400 -12.51 -18.95 -31.38
C GLU A 400 -12.69 -20.41 -31.83
N ARG A 401 -11.68 -21.27 -31.64
CA ARG A 401 -11.79 -22.74 -31.82
C ARG A 401 -12.60 -23.46 -30.73
N GLY A 402 -13.09 -22.75 -29.70
CA GLY A 402 -14.27 -23.17 -28.94
C GLY A 402 -14.08 -24.08 -27.73
N GLU A 403 -12.92 -24.13 -27.06
CA GLU A 403 -12.69 -25.11 -25.97
C GLU A 403 -12.04 -24.58 -24.67
N LEU A 404 -12.07 -23.28 -24.38
CA LEU A 404 -11.55 -22.74 -23.10
C LEU A 404 -12.56 -21.92 -22.27
N VAL A 405 -13.83 -21.85 -22.70
CA VAL A 405 -14.90 -21.17 -21.92
C VAL A 405 -15.78 -22.15 -21.14
N VAL A 406 -15.67 -23.46 -21.35
CA VAL A 406 -16.31 -24.47 -20.51
C VAL A 406 -15.36 -25.65 -20.34
N LEU A 407 -14.67 -25.71 -19.20
CA LEU A 407 -14.10 -26.97 -18.71
C LEU A 407 -15.29 -27.87 -18.34
N ASP A 408 -15.53 -28.91 -19.13
CA ASP A 408 -16.46 -29.98 -18.77
C ASP A 408 -15.92 -30.72 -17.54
N GLY A 409 -16.46 -30.39 -16.36
CA GLY A 409 -16.06 -30.95 -15.07
C GLY A 409 -16.53 -30.12 -13.87
N ALA A 410 -17.79 -30.33 -13.46
CA ALA A 410 -18.42 -29.95 -12.18
C ALA A 410 -18.34 -28.49 -11.63
N THR A 411 -17.56 -27.57 -12.20
CA THR A 411 -17.63 -26.13 -11.89
C THR A 411 -16.99 -25.29 -13.01
N PRO A 412 -17.73 -24.38 -13.69
CA PRO A 412 -17.15 -23.52 -14.72
C PRO A 412 -16.19 -22.51 -14.08
N ARG A 413 -14.88 -22.64 -14.35
CA ARG A 413 -13.87 -21.65 -13.95
C ARG A 413 -13.44 -20.83 -15.17
N LYS A 414 -13.75 -19.53 -15.16
CA LYS A 414 -13.10 -18.56 -16.05
C LYS A 414 -11.67 -18.33 -15.53
N THR A 415 -10.66 -18.84 -16.22
CA THR A 415 -9.26 -18.48 -15.97
C THR A 415 -9.00 -17.11 -16.61
N ASP A 416 -8.32 -16.19 -15.92
CA ASP A 416 -7.96 -14.90 -16.51
C ASP A 416 -6.86 -15.08 -17.58
N ALA A 417 -6.90 -14.29 -18.66
CA ALA A 417 -5.99 -14.41 -19.80
C ALA A 417 -4.51 -14.33 -19.40
N ARG A 418 -4.21 -13.54 -18.37
CA ARG A 418 -2.85 -13.34 -17.82
C ARG A 418 -2.29 -14.60 -17.16
N THR A 419 -3.10 -15.36 -16.43
CA THR A 419 -2.69 -16.63 -15.82
C THR A 419 -2.37 -17.65 -16.91
N LEU A 420 -3.22 -17.75 -17.93
CA LEU A 420 -2.98 -18.64 -19.08
C LEU A 420 -1.71 -18.25 -19.85
N ALA A 421 -1.49 -16.95 -20.07
CA ALA A 421 -0.24 -16.43 -20.64
C ALA A 421 0.99 -16.86 -19.85
N GLY A 422 0.94 -16.74 -18.52
CA GLY A 422 1.99 -17.20 -17.62
C GLY A 422 2.29 -18.69 -17.77
N GLN A 423 1.26 -19.52 -17.87
CA GLN A 423 1.38 -20.98 -18.01
C GLN A 423 1.98 -21.39 -19.35
N ILE A 424 1.48 -20.79 -20.44
CA ILE A 424 2.01 -21.05 -21.79
C ILE A 424 3.45 -20.56 -21.90
N GLY A 425 3.76 -19.36 -21.41
CA GLY A 425 5.11 -18.81 -21.40
C GLY A 425 6.09 -19.70 -20.65
N LEU A 426 5.68 -20.20 -19.48
CA LEU A 426 6.46 -21.16 -18.71
C LEU A 426 6.63 -22.51 -19.44
N ALA A 427 5.56 -23.08 -20.01
CA ALA A 427 5.63 -24.35 -20.73
C ALA A 427 6.56 -24.26 -21.95
N LYS A 428 6.51 -23.15 -22.70
CA LYS A 428 7.43 -22.86 -23.80
C LYS A 428 8.88 -22.78 -23.32
N ALA A 429 9.13 -22.13 -22.18
CA ALA A 429 10.46 -22.08 -21.58
C ALA A 429 10.95 -23.46 -21.14
N MET A 430 10.11 -24.24 -20.44
CA MET A 430 10.43 -25.61 -20.01
C MET A 430 10.81 -26.51 -21.18
N ARG A 431 10.14 -26.35 -22.32
CA ARG A 431 10.50 -27.08 -23.55
C ARG A 431 11.81 -26.58 -24.16
N LYS A 432 11.94 -25.27 -24.38
CA LYS A 432 13.06 -24.68 -25.13
C LYS A 432 14.40 -24.84 -24.40
N TYR A 433 14.37 -24.73 -23.08
CA TYR A 433 15.56 -24.79 -22.21
C TYR A 433 15.64 -26.09 -21.40
N ASP A 434 14.81 -27.08 -21.74
CA ASP A 434 14.75 -28.40 -21.11
C ASP A 434 14.66 -28.38 -19.57
N LEU A 435 13.93 -27.41 -18.99
CA LEU A 435 13.84 -27.27 -17.53
C LEU A 435 13.07 -28.44 -16.93
N GLN A 436 13.72 -29.20 -16.02
CA GLN A 436 13.10 -30.35 -15.36
C GLN A 436 12.50 -29.95 -14.01
N ARG A 437 13.22 -29.16 -13.21
CA ARG A 437 12.82 -28.76 -11.85
C ARG A 437 12.64 -27.25 -11.77
N VAL A 438 11.38 -26.80 -11.71
CA VAL A 438 11.05 -25.37 -11.70
C VAL A 438 10.23 -24.98 -10.48
N ILE A 439 10.61 -23.87 -9.84
CA ILE A 439 9.78 -23.19 -8.84
C ILE A 439 9.19 -21.93 -9.45
N SER A 440 7.89 -21.73 -9.34
CA SER A 440 7.22 -20.49 -9.77
C SER A 440 6.80 -19.63 -8.58
N PHE A 441 7.02 -18.32 -8.69
CA PHE A 441 6.74 -17.32 -7.66
C PHE A 441 5.53 -16.47 -8.03
N HIS A 442 4.58 -16.40 -7.10
CA HIS A 442 3.29 -15.74 -7.30
C HIS A 442 2.97 -14.74 -6.18
N SER A 443 2.12 -13.76 -6.48
CA SER A 443 1.79 -12.70 -5.51
C SER A 443 0.84 -13.15 -4.40
N ARG A 444 0.11 -14.26 -4.61
CA ARG A 444 -0.92 -14.78 -3.70
C ARG A 444 -0.97 -16.30 -3.74
N VAL A 445 -1.24 -16.92 -2.59
CA VAL A 445 -1.37 -18.39 -2.46
C VAL A 445 -2.42 -18.97 -3.40
N ASN A 446 -3.59 -18.31 -3.54
CA ASN A 446 -4.64 -18.78 -4.44
C ASN A 446 -4.16 -18.80 -5.90
N ARG A 447 -3.39 -17.80 -6.35
CA ARG A 447 -2.83 -17.76 -7.70
C ARG A 447 -1.83 -18.87 -7.94
N ALA A 448 -0.88 -19.08 -7.02
CA ALA A 448 0.06 -20.20 -7.09
C ALA A 448 -0.67 -21.55 -7.19
N ARG A 449 -1.68 -21.77 -6.33
CA ARG A 449 -2.48 -23.00 -6.34
C ARG A 449 -3.21 -23.19 -7.66
N ASP A 450 -3.92 -22.18 -8.12
CA ASP A 450 -4.74 -22.30 -9.33
C ASP A 450 -3.84 -22.46 -10.57
N PHE A 451 -2.69 -21.77 -10.61
CA PHE A 451 -1.66 -21.92 -11.65
C PHE A 451 -1.07 -23.33 -11.71
N ALA A 452 -0.69 -23.92 -10.57
CA ALA A 452 -0.16 -25.29 -10.55
C ALA A 452 -1.22 -26.31 -10.97
N ARG A 453 -2.45 -26.16 -10.48
CA ARG A 453 -3.54 -27.11 -10.75
C ARG A 453 -3.97 -27.17 -12.20
N SER A 454 -4.02 -26.04 -12.90
CA SER A 454 -4.43 -26.02 -14.32
C SER A 454 -3.26 -26.18 -15.30
N MET A 455 -2.00 -26.18 -14.84
CA MET A 455 -0.84 -26.33 -15.72
C MET A 455 -0.85 -27.64 -16.54
N PRO A 456 -1.19 -28.82 -15.96
CA PRO A 456 -1.27 -30.06 -16.73
C PRO A 456 -2.31 -29.98 -17.86
N ASP A 457 -3.48 -29.42 -17.58
CA ASP A 457 -4.55 -29.25 -18.56
C ASP A 457 -4.10 -28.32 -19.71
N VAL A 458 -3.42 -27.22 -19.37
CA VAL A 458 -2.86 -26.29 -20.37
C VAL A 458 -1.82 -26.99 -21.25
N ILE A 459 -0.90 -27.78 -20.68
CA ILE A 459 0.08 -28.54 -21.47
C ILE A 459 -0.60 -29.58 -22.37
N ALA A 460 -1.60 -30.30 -21.83
CA ALA A 460 -2.36 -31.29 -22.60
C ALA A 460 -3.12 -30.64 -23.77
N TRP A 461 -3.52 -29.39 -23.61
CA TRP A 461 -4.20 -28.60 -24.62
C TRP A 461 -3.26 -27.96 -25.66
N MET A 462 -2.02 -27.62 -25.30
CA MET A 462 -1.04 -27.05 -26.24
C MET A 462 -0.78 -27.98 -27.45
N PRO A 463 -0.39 -27.49 -28.64
CA PRO A 463 -0.02 -28.35 -29.76
C PRO A 463 1.12 -29.31 -29.38
N ALA A 464 1.05 -30.58 -29.79
CA ALA A 464 2.04 -31.61 -29.39
C ALA A 464 3.50 -31.19 -29.65
N ARG A 465 3.74 -30.49 -30.76
CA ARG A 465 5.07 -29.96 -31.10
C ARG A 465 5.55 -28.85 -30.17
N GLN A 466 4.69 -28.18 -29.39
CA GLN A 466 5.03 -27.07 -28.50
C GLN A 466 5.07 -27.47 -27.01
N ARG A 467 4.71 -28.70 -26.66
CA ARG A 467 4.71 -29.21 -25.28
C ARG A 467 6.14 -29.49 -24.79
N PRO A 468 6.43 -29.29 -23.49
CA PRO A 468 7.62 -29.90 -22.88
C PRO A 468 7.54 -31.43 -23.00
N LYS A 469 8.70 -32.10 -23.11
CA LYS A 469 8.78 -33.56 -23.19
C LYS A 469 8.56 -34.18 -21.80
N GLY A 470 7.95 -35.37 -21.72
CA GLY A 470 7.77 -36.08 -20.45
C GLY A 470 6.52 -35.67 -19.68
N ARG A 471 6.27 -36.32 -18.54
CA ARG A 471 5.09 -36.11 -17.69
C ARG A 471 5.31 -34.91 -16.77
N LEU A 472 4.35 -33.99 -16.66
CA LEU A 472 4.44 -32.89 -15.70
C LEU A 472 3.79 -33.27 -14.37
N TRP A 473 4.57 -33.24 -13.29
CA TRP A 473 4.08 -33.07 -11.93
C TRP A 473 4.00 -31.58 -11.60
N ALA A 474 2.82 -31.12 -11.16
CA ALA A 474 2.61 -29.74 -10.75
C ALA A 474 1.85 -29.68 -9.43
N ASP A 475 2.41 -28.99 -8.44
CA ASP A 475 1.74 -28.73 -7.17
C ASP A 475 2.10 -27.32 -6.66
N TYR A 476 1.54 -26.94 -5.53
CA TYR A 476 1.81 -25.67 -4.87
C TYR A 476 2.25 -25.86 -3.42
N ALA A 477 3.04 -24.92 -2.93
CA ALA A 477 3.33 -24.78 -1.51
C ALA A 477 2.69 -23.49 -0.98
N SER A 478 2.23 -23.52 0.27
CA SER A 478 1.70 -22.35 0.96
C SER A 478 2.12 -22.31 2.42
N GLY A 479 2.15 -21.12 3.02
CA GLY A 479 2.46 -20.95 4.44
C GLY A 479 1.48 -21.66 5.37
N ASN A 480 0.25 -21.95 4.92
CA ASN A 480 -0.79 -22.64 5.68
C ASN A 480 -0.66 -24.18 5.67
N MET A 481 0.24 -24.73 4.85
CA MET A 481 0.53 -26.18 4.87
C MET A 481 1.36 -26.53 6.11
N THR A 482 1.28 -27.77 6.59
CA THR A 482 2.18 -28.24 7.65
C THR A 482 3.62 -28.30 7.13
N ALA A 483 4.61 -28.35 8.03
CA ALA A 483 5.99 -28.54 7.62
C ALA A 483 6.19 -29.84 6.81
N GLY A 484 5.57 -30.94 7.27
CA GLY A 484 5.59 -32.23 6.57
C GLY A 484 4.99 -32.16 5.16
N ASP A 485 3.83 -31.50 4.99
CA ASP A 485 3.18 -31.36 3.68
C ASP A 485 4.04 -30.58 2.67
N ARG A 486 4.80 -29.57 3.14
CA ARG A 486 5.74 -28.82 2.29
C ARG A 486 6.98 -29.64 1.96
N GLU A 487 7.53 -30.35 2.95
CA GLU A 487 8.71 -31.21 2.77
C GLU A 487 8.44 -32.32 1.75
N VAL A 488 7.27 -32.97 1.77
CA VAL A 488 6.89 -34.00 0.78
C VAL A 488 6.97 -33.47 -0.65
N ARG A 489 6.45 -32.26 -0.89
CA ARG A 489 6.46 -31.63 -2.22
C ARG A 489 7.86 -31.26 -2.68
N LEU A 490 8.67 -30.74 -1.77
CA LEU A 490 10.06 -30.40 -2.05
C LEU A 490 10.91 -31.64 -2.32
N TYR A 491 10.67 -32.71 -1.57
CA TYR A 491 11.34 -33.98 -1.75
C TYR A 491 11.02 -34.58 -3.12
N HIS A 492 9.74 -34.58 -3.52
CA HIS A 492 9.33 -35.00 -4.87
C HIS A 492 10.02 -34.13 -5.92
N LEU A 493 9.98 -32.80 -5.79
CA LEU A 493 10.65 -31.90 -6.74
C LEU A 493 12.15 -32.19 -6.86
N ALA A 494 12.82 -32.56 -5.77
CA ALA A 494 14.23 -32.91 -5.77
C ALA A 494 14.51 -34.27 -6.45
N ARG A 495 13.58 -35.23 -6.32
CA ARG A 495 13.67 -36.61 -6.83
C ARG A 495 12.51 -36.94 -7.77
N LEU A 496 12.57 -36.38 -8.97
CA LEU A 496 11.63 -36.71 -10.05
C LEU A 496 11.91 -38.12 -10.59
N GLU A 497 10.86 -38.80 -11.04
CA GLU A 497 10.97 -40.06 -11.80
C GLU A 497 11.63 -39.81 -13.17
N ASP A 498 12.15 -40.87 -13.81
CA ASP A 498 12.66 -40.78 -15.18
C ASP A 498 11.57 -40.24 -16.12
N GLU A 499 11.92 -39.25 -16.94
CA GLU A 499 11.01 -38.51 -17.83
C GLU A 499 9.92 -37.66 -17.15
N GLU A 500 9.93 -37.50 -15.81
CA GLU A 500 9.06 -36.56 -15.10
C GLU A 500 9.69 -35.16 -15.02
N ARG A 501 8.86 -34.12 -15.14
CA ARG A 501 9.20 -32.72 -14.86
C ARG A 501 8.40 -32.23 -13.66
N GLY A 502 9.02 -31.41 -12.82
CA GLY A 502 8.39 -30.85 -11.64
C GLY A 502 8.20 -29.34 -11.70
N LEU A 503 6.98 -28.89 -11.39
CA LEU A 503 6.63 -27.50 -11.15
C LEU A 503 6.08 -27.34 -9.73
N LEU A 504 6.75 -26.56 -8.89
CA LEU A 504 6.25 -26.20 -7.57
C LEU A 504 5.94 -24.70 -7.50
N ALA A 505 4.66 -24.35 -7.54
CA ALA A 505 4.21 -22.96 -7.41
C ALA A 505 4.19 -22.53 -5.94
N ASN A 506 4.55 -21.29 -5.65
CA ASN A 506 4.49 -20.77 -4.28
C ASN A 506 4.22 -19.28 -4.21
N ALA A 507 3.74 -18.85 -3.05
CA ALA A 507 3.69 -17.43 -2.66
C ALA A 507 4.45 -17.27 -1.34
N ARG A 508 5.68 -16.74 -1.41
CA ARG A 508 6.57 -16.37 -0.28
C ARG A 508 6.97 -17.48 0.72
N CYS A 509 6.38 -18.68 0.65
CA CYS A 509 6.65 -19.75 1.61
C CYS A 509 7.90 -20.61 1.29
N LEU A 510 8.43 -20.54 0.07
CA LEU A 510 9.67 -21.24 -0.31
C LEU A 510 10.87 -20.29 -0.46
N ALA A 511 10.73 -19.04 0.01
CA ALA A 511 11.77 -18.03 -0.10
C ALA A 511 12.97 -18.27 0.85
N GLU A 512 12.77 -18.97 1.97
CA GLU A 512 13.79 -19.20 3.02
C GLU A 512 13.88 -20.68 3.45
N GLY A 513 15.08 -21.15 3.82
CA GLY A 513 15.28 -22.40 4.56
C GLY A 513 15.08 -23.72 3.81
N ILE A 514 14.99 -23.71 2.48
CA ILE A 514 14.88 -24.90 1.64
C ILE A 514 16.15 -25.06 0.80
N ASP A 515 16.71 -26.26 0.73
CA ASP A 515 17.85 -26.56 -0.12
C ASP A 515 17.46 -27.57 -1.20
N VAL A 516 17.32 -27.11 -2.43
CA VAL A 516 17.17 -27.98 -3.61
C VAL A 516 18.26 -27.56 -4.61
N PRO A 517 19.49 -28.09 -4.50
CA PRO A 517 20.61 -27.72 -5.37
C PRO A 517 20.32 -27.97 -6.86
N THR A 518 19.46 -28.96 -7.15
CA THR A 518 19.10 -29.44 -8.47
C THR A 518 18.08 -28.58 -9.23
N LEU A 519 17.70 -27.40 -8.72
CA LEU A 519 16.76 -26.52 -9.43
C LEU A 519 17.38 -26.01 -10.73
N ASP A 520 16.70 -26.26 -11.85
CA ASP A 520 17.14 -25.83 -13.19
C ASP A 520 16.62 -24.44 -13.53
N GLY A 521 15.47 -24.06 -12.95
CA GLY A 521 14.91 -22.74 -13.18
C GLY A 521 13.96 -22.22 -12.12
N VAL A 522 13.80 -20.90 -12.13
CA VAL A 522 12.83 -20.16 -11.32
C VAL A 522 11.98 -19.30 -12.24
N ALA A 523 10.67 -19.26 -12.01
CA ALA A 523 9.74 -18.50 -12.83
C ALA A 523 9.07 -17.39 -12.02
N PHE A 524 9.20 -16.14 -12.48
CA PHE A 524 8.57 -14.98 -11.89
C PHE A 524 7.28 -14.64 -12.65
N VAL A 525 6.18 -15.31 -12.30
CA VAL A 525 4.89 -15.17 -13.02
C VAL A 525 4.16 -13.89 -12.62
N ASP A 526 3.99 -13.67 -11.31
CA ASP A 526 3.46 -12.42 -10.77
C ASP A 526 4.07 -12.13 -9.37
N PRO A 527 5.39 -11.97 -9.25
CA PRO A 527 6.05 -11.89 -7.95
C PRO A 527 5.65 -10.64 -7.14
N ARG A 528 5.77 -10.74 -5.81
CA ARG A 528 5.73 -9.55 -4.93
C ARG A 528 7.08 -8.83 -4.97
N ARG A 529 7.00 -7.52 -4.70
CA ARG A 529 7.92 -6.45 -5.12
C ARG A 529 9.27 -6.35 -4.37
N SER A 530 9.73 -7.37 -3.63
CA SER A 530 10.94 -7.23 -2.81
C SER A 530 12.17 -7.70 -3.60
N GLU A 531 13.13 -6.79 -3.81
CA GLU A 531 14.45 -7.06 -4.41
C GLU A 531 15.16 -8.23 -3.71
N VAL A 532 15.09 -8.24 -2.37
CA VAL A 532 15.67 -9.32 -1.54
C VAL A 532 15.04 -10.68 -1.88
N ASP A 533 13.71 -10.74 -2.00
CA ASP A 533 12.99 -12.00 -2.31
C ASP A 533 13.38 -12.51 -3.71
N ILE A 534 13.59 -11.60 -4.67
CA ILE A 534 14.04 -11.93 -6.03
C ILE A 534 15.46 -12.52 -6.01
N VAL A 535 16.41 -11.86 -5.34
CA VAL A 535 17.81 -12.32 -5.29
C VAL A 535 17.93 -13.65 -4.55
N GLN A 536 17.20 -13.83 -3.46
CA GLN A 536 17.14 -15.10 -2.73
C GLN A 536 16.51 -16.21 -3.58
N ALA A 537 15.48 -15.92 -4.36
CA ALA A 537 14.89 -16.87 -5.31
C ALA A 537 15.88 -17.26 -6.41
N VAL A 538 16.58 -16.29 -7.01
CA VAL A 538 17.59 -16.53 -8.05
C VAL A 538 18.76 -17.33 -7.50
N GLY A 539 19.24 -17.00 -6.29
CA GLY A 539 20.31 -17.71 -5.58
C GLY A 539 20.04 -19.20 -5.34
N ARG A 540 18.80 -19.67 -5.54
CA ARG A 540 18.43 -21.09 -5.51
C ARG A 540 18.65 -21.76 -6.86
N ALA A 541 18.31 -21.08 -7.96
CA ALA A 541 18.46 -21.61 -9.31
C ALA A 541 19.93 -21.76 -9.73
N ILE A 542 20.82 -20.93 -9.18
CA ILE A 542 22.22 -20.87 -9.62
C ILE A 542 23.20 -21.66 -8.73
N ARG A 543 22.69 -22.46 -7.79
CA ARG A 543 23.55 -23.35 -6.99
C ARG A 543 24.17 -24.42 -7.89
N ASN A 544 25.45 -24.74 -7.70
CA ASN A 544 26.09 -25.82 -8.45
C ASN A 544 25.39 -27.17 -8.24
N SER A 545 25.16 -27.90 -9.32
CA SER A 545 24.79 -29.32 -9.33
C SER A 545 25.47 -30.02 -10.51
N ASP A 546 25.71 -31.32 -10.41
CA ASP A 546 26.52 -32.08 -11.38
C ASP A 546 25.97 -32.00 -12.82
N ASP A 547 24.64 -31.91 -12.96
CA ASP A 547 23.95 -31.85 -14.25
C ASP A 547 23.67 -30.43 -14.76
N LYS A 548 24.08 -29.38 -14.03
CA LYS A 548 23.67 -27.99 -14.31
C LYS A 548 24.85 -27.04 -14.51
N THR A 549 24.88 -26.43 -15.69
CA THR A 549 25.86 -25.40 -16.04
C THR A 549 25.29 -23.98 -15.94
N VAL A 550 23.98 -23.81 -16.19
CA VAL A 550 23.30 -22.50 -16.20
C VAL A 550 21.95 -22.59 -15.49
N GLY A 551 21.69 -21.67 -14.55
CA GLY A 551 20.37 -21.49 -13.93
C GLY A 551 19.46 -20.58 -14.77
N THR A 552 18.23 -21.02 -15.06
CA THR A 552 17.32 -20.26 -15.94
C THR A 552 16.26 -19.49 -15.15
N ILE A 553 16.20 -18.18 -15.34
CA ILE A 553 15.21 -17.28 -14.73
C ILE A 553 14.15 -16.94 -15.78
N VAL A 554 12.93 -17.46 -15.62
CA VAL A 554 11.84 -17.29 -16.59
C VAL A 554 10.90 -16.17 -16.17
N ILE A 555 10.63 -15.23 -17.07
CA ILE A 555 9.67 -14.14 -16.85
C ILE A 555 8.65 -14.16 -17.99
N PRO A 556 7.47 -14.78 -17.80
CA PRO A 556 6.42 -14.75 -18.82
C PRO A 556 5.74 -13.38 -18.84
N VAL A 557 5.57 -12.81 -20.03
CA VAL A 557 4.93 -11.50 -20.22
C VAL A 557 3.83 -11.60 -21.26
N PHE A 558 2.66 -11.07 -20.93
CA PHE A 558 1.55 -10.94 -21.86
C PHE A 558 1.75 -9.69 -22.72
N ILE A 559 1.65 -9.83 -24.03
CA ILE A 559 1.84 -8.75 -25.00
C ILE A 559 0.53 -8.57 -25.78
N ASP A 560 -0.07 -7.39 -25.64
CA ASP A 560 -1.17 -6.98 -26.51
C ASP A 560 -0.57 -6.51 -27.85
N THR A 561 -0.96 -7.17 -28.94
CA THR A 561 -0.41 -6.88 -30.28
C THR A 561 -1.14 -5.74 -31.00
N ASP A 562 -2.24 -5.24 -30.45
CA ASP A 562 -3.04 -4.18 -31.06
C ASP A 562 -2.63 -2.78 -30.56
N GLU A 563 -1.72 -2.69 -29.59
CA GLU A 563 -1.19 -1.44 -29.03
C GLU A 563 0.18 -1.05 -29.62
N ASP A 564 0.49 0.25 -29.62
CA ASP A 564 1.80 0.78 -29.98
C ASP A 564 2.91 0.21 -29.06
N PRO A 565 4.07 -0.23 -29.59
CA PRO A 565 5.15 -0.81 -28.80
C PRO A 565 5.58 0.01 -27.59
N GLU A 566 5.69 1.34 -27.71
CA GLU A 566 6.14 2.19 -26.61
C GLU A 566 5.06 2.30 -25.51
N VAL A 567 3.78 2.29 -25.90
CA VAL A 567 2.64 2.30 -24.98
C VAL A 567 2.52 0.96 -24.25
N ALA A 568 2.63 -0.16 -24.96
CA ALA A 568 2.55 -1.50 -24.39
C ALA A 568 3.64 -1.74 -23.34
N LEU A 569 4.85 -1.21 -23.53
CA LEU A 569 5.97 -1.33 -22.60
C LEU A 569 5.81 -0.50 -21.31
N ASP A 570 4.88 0.45 -21.30
CA ASP A 570 4.50 1.21 -20.11
C ASP A 570 3.43 0.52 -19.26
N ASP A 571 2.86 -0.61 -19.73
CA ASP A 571 1.97 -1.44 -18.93
C ASP A 571 2.69 -2.04 -17.71
N SER A 572 1.95 -2.11 -16.62
CA SER A 572 2.19 -2.96 -15.45
C SER A 572 2.56 -4.41 -15.77
N ALA A 573 2.26 -4.94 -16.97
CA ALA A 573 2.63 -6.27 -17.43
C ALA A 573 4.15 -6.50 -17.47
N PHE A 574 4.94 -5.48 -17.85
CA PHE A 574 6.40 -5.57 -17.97
C PHE A 574 7.16 -5.26 -16.69
N ARG A 575 6.48 -4.71 -15.67
CA ARG A 575 7.09 -4.34 -14.40
C ARG A 575 7.90 -5.47 -13.74
N PRO A 576 7.45 -6.75 -13.72
CA PRO A 576 8.25 -7.85 -13.19
C PRO A 576 9.61 -8.03 -13.90
N VAL A 577 9.69 -7.74 -15.21
CA VAL A 577 10.95 -7.77 -15.96
C VAL A 577 11.92 -6.75 -15.39
N TRP A 578 11.47 -5.50 -15.24
CA TRP A 578 12.30 -4.40 -14.74
C TRP A 578 12.79 -4.67 -13.31
N ASP A 579 11.90 -5.17 -12.45
CA ASP A 579 12.21 -5.44 -11.04
C ASP A 579 13.25 -6.56 -10.92
N VAL A 580 13.15 -7.62 -11.73
CA VAL A 580 14.12 -8.73 -11.72
C VAL A 580 15.48 -8.30 -12.26
N ILE A 581 15.53 -7.59 -13.39
CA ILE A 581 16.80 -7.12 -13.96
C ILE A 581 17.50 -6.12 -13.03
N LYS A 582 16.77 -5.21 -12.37
CA LYS A 582 17.34 -4.30 -11.37
C LYS A 582 17.93 -5.03 -10.17
N ALA A 583 17.25 -6.07 -9.70
CA ALA A 583 17.75 -6.90 -8.61
C ALA A 583 19.04 -7.62 -9.02
N LEU A 584 19.08 -8.22 -10.22
CA LEU A 584 20.27 -8.90 -10.73
C LEU A 584 21.45 -7.94 -10.92
N ARG A 585 21.22 -6.79 -11.56
CA ARG A 585 22.19 -5.70 -11.74
C ARG A 585 22.86 -5.27 -10.43
N SER A 586 22.10 -5.21 -9.34
CA SER A 586 22.62 -4.75 -8.05
C SER A 586 23.55 -5.77 -7.36
N HIS A 587 23.57 -7.01 -7.86
CA HIS A 587 24.32 -8.13 -7.29
C HIS A 587 25.34 -8.76 -8.25
N ASP A 588 25.18 -8.56 -9.56
CA ASP A 588 26.10 -8.93 -10.63
C ASP A 588 26.70 -7.65 -11.24
N GLU A 589 27.92 -7.31 -10.81
CA GLU A 589 28.64 -6.12 -11.25
C GLU A 589 28.91 -6.15 -12.76
N GLU A 590 29.18 -7.32 -13.35
CA GLU A 590 29.40 -7.48 -14.78
C GLU A 590 28.14 -7.12 -15.59
N LEU A 591 26.98 -7.66 -15.18
CA LEU A 591 25.70 -7.31 -15.81
C LEU A 591 25.39 -5.82 -15.63
N GLY A 592 25.66 -5.27 -14.45
CA GLY A 592 25.46 -3.85 -14.15
C GLY A 592 26.28 -2.94 -15.06
N GLU A 593 27.57 -3.22 -15.22
CA GLU A 593 28.48 -2.49 -16.10
C GLU A 593 28.05 -2.59 -17.58
N GLN A 594 27.68 -3.79 -18.05
CA GLN A 594 27.19 -3.98 -19.42
C GLN A 594 25.93 -3.15 -19.71
N LEU A 595 24.97 -3.10 -18.78
CA LEU A 595 23.75 -2.30 -18.92
C LEU A 595 24.05 -0.79 -18.85
N ASP A 596 24.93 -0.37 -17.93
CA ASP A 596 25.30 1.04 -17.78
C ASP A 596 26.10 1.54 -19.01
N GLU A 597 26.97 0.73 -19.63
CA GLU A 597 27.61 1.06 -20.91
C GLU A 597 26.61 1.12 -22.07
N LEU A 598 25.61 0.23 -22.13
CA LEU A 598 24.52 0.35 -23.10
C LEU A 598 23.74 1.67 -22.92
N ARG A 599 23.50 2.09 -21.67
CA ARG A 599 22.84 3.37 -21.37
C ARG A 599 23.70 4.57 -21.79
N ARG A 600 25.01 4.48 -21.62
CA ARG A 600 25.97 5.48 -22.06
C ARG A 600 26.05 5.56 -23.58
N ALA A 601 26.09 4.42 -24.27
CA ALA A 601 26.07 4.35 -25.73
C ALA A 601 24.78 4.91 -26.36
N LEU A 602 23.63 4.78 -25.67
CA LEU A 602 22.40 5.47 -26.05
C LEU A 602 22.56 7.00 -26.00
N GLY A 603 23.28 7.51 -25.00
CA GLY A 603 23.63 8.92 -24.89
C GLY A 603 24.55 9.42 -26.01
N ARG A 604 25.48 8.56 -26.49
CA ARG A 604 26.42 8.87 -27.59
C ARG A 604 25.81 8.84 -29.01
N ARG A 605 24.48 8.71 -29.14
CA ARG A 605 23.73 8.60 -30.43
C ARG A 605 24.29 7.57 -31.42
N GLY A 606 24.63 6.36 -30.98
CA GLY A 606 25.34 5.42 -31.87
C GLY A 606 25.00 3.94 -31.83
N ALA A 607 24.28 3.41 -30.83
CA ALA A 607 24.18 1.96 -30.69
C ALA A 607 22.76 1.42 -30.84
N ARG A 608 22.58 0.51 -31.80
CA ARG A 608 21.52 -0.50 -31.70
C ARG A 608 21.79 -1.26 -30.40
N VAL A 609 20.90 -1.10 -29.42
CA VAL A 609 21.05 -1.77 -28.12
C VAL A 609 21.04 -3.27 -28.37
N LYS A 610 22.16 -3.93 -28.11
CA LYS A 610 22.24 -5.37 -28.09
C LYS A 610 22.36 -5.79 -26.64
N LEU A 611 21.29 -6.38 -26.11
CA LEU A 611 21.27 -6.83 -24.73
C LEU A 611 22.42 -7.83 -24.44
N PRO A 612 22.90 -7.88 -23.19
CA PRO A 612 23.84 -8.89 -22.72
C PRO A 612 23.41 -10.31 -23.11
N SER A 613 24.38 -11.20 -23.38
CA SER A 613 24.10 -12.60 -23.68
C SER A 613 23.31 -13.32 -22.57
N LYS A 614 23.38 -12.81 -21.33
CA LYS A 614 22.60 -13.30 -20.18
C LYS A 614 21.10 -12.99 -20.29
N ILE A 615 20.65 -12.08 -21.15
CA ILE A 615 19.23 -11.70 -21.30
C ILE A 615 18.71 -12.16 -22.65
N HIS A 616 17.75 -13.08 -22.64
CA HIS A 616 17.09 -13.61 -23.83
C HIS A 616 15.64 -13.18 -23.90
N VAL A 617 15.30 -12.42 -24.94
CA VAL A 617 13.94 -11.99 -25.23
C VAL A 617 13.34 -12.92 -26.30
N ASN A 618 12.35 -13.72 -25.91
CA ASN A 618 11.64 -14.65 -26.78
C ASN A 618 10.22 -14.11 -27.02
N VAL A 619 10.06 -13.20 -27.97
CA VAL A 619 8.75 -12.68 -28.41
C VAL A 619 8.26 -13.38 -29.67
N PRO A 620 6.94 -13.54 -29.87
CA PRO A 620 6.38 -14.11 -31.09
C PRO A 620 6.78 -13.32 -32.34
N SER A 621 6.96 -14.00 -33.48
CA SER A 621 7.45 -13.37 -34.72
C SER A 621 6.54 -12.28 -35.30
N LYS A 622 5.26 -12.26 -34.89
CA LYS A 622 4.28 -11.24 -35.30
C LYS A 622 4.49 -9.88 -34.64
N VAL A 623 5.25 -9.82 -33.53
CA VAL A 623 5.47 -8.59 -32.74
C VAL A 623 6.54 -7.67 -33.37
N GLY A 624 7.17 -8.08 -34.48
CA GLY A 624 8.04 -7.22 -35.31
C GLY A 624 9.43 -6.93 -34.70
N ALA A 625 10.39 -6.55 -35.55
CA ALA A 625 11.74 -6.16 -35.11
C ALA A 625 11.75 -4.81 -34.35
N GLU A 626 10.74 -3.98 -34.58
CA GLU A 626 10.58 -2.67 -33.95
C GLU A 626 10.26 -2.78 -32.46
N PHE A 627 9.32 -3.66 -32.08
CA PHE A 627 9.03 -3.89 -30.66
C PHE A 627 10.24 -4.43 -29.90
N ALA A 628 11.00 -5.36 -30.50
CA ALA A 628 12.22 -5.87 -29.86
C ALA A 628 13.25 -4.76 -29.64
N ALA A 629 13.43 -3.86 -30.61
CA ALA A 629 14.32 -2.71 -30.46
C ALA A 629 13.83 -1.73 -29.39
N ALA A 630 12.52 -1.40 -29.37
CA ALA A 630 11.91 -0.55 -28.35
C ALA A 630 12.02 -1.19 -26.95
N PHE A 631 11.81 -2.50 -26.85
CA PHE A 631 11.95 -3.27 -25.62
C PHE A 631 13.37 -3.20 -25.07
N ASP A 632 14.39 -3.42 -25.93
CA ASP A 632 15.79 -3.41 -25.52
C ASP A 632 16.20 -2.03 -24.97
N VAL A 633 15.79 -0.95 -25.66
CA VAL A 633 16.00 0.43 -25.20
C VAL A 633 15.30 0.63 -23.86
N ARG A 634 14.00 0.32 -23.77
CA ARG A 634 13.20 0.54 -22.56
C ARG A 634 13.71 -0.26 -21.37
N LEU A 635 14.19 -1.49 -21.58
CA LEU A 635 14.82 -2.30 -20.55
C LEU A 635 16.03 -1.58 -19.98
N VAL A 636 16.93 -1.09 -20.82
CA VAL A 636 18.12 -0.33 -20.39
C VAL A 636 17.68 0.94 -19.64
N GLU A 637 16.72 1.71 -20.16
CA GLU A 637 16.26 2.94 -19.49
C GLU A 637 15.66 2.70 -18.09
N ARG A 638 14.81 1.67 -17.96
CA ARG A 638 14.09 1.37 -16.73
C ARG A 638 15.00 0.74 -15.67
N THR A 639 16.09 0.10 -16.09
CA THR A 639 16.98 -0.67 -15.21
C THR A 639 18.29 0.03 -14.86
N THR A 640 18.67 1.09 -15.58
CA THR A 640 19.90 1.89 -15.35
C THR A 640 19.63 3.26 -14.72
N VAL A 641 20.67 3.99 -14.34
CA VAL A 641 20.54 5.36 -13.82
C VAL A 641 20.68 6.38 -14.96
N SER A 642 19.90 7.47 -14.92
CA SER A 642 19.91 8.48 -15.98
C SER A 642 21.27 9.18 -16.17
N TRP A 643 22.12 9.18 -15.14
CA TRP A 643 23.46 9.79 -15.20
C TRP A 643 24.32 9.24 -16.35
N GLU A 644 24.26 7.92 -16.61
CA GLU A 644 25.04 7.28 -17.68
C GLU A 644 24.67 7.82 -19.07
N PHE A 645 23.38 8.07 -19.31
CA PHE A 645 22.91 8.66 -20.56
C PHE A 645 23.46 10.08 -20.76
N TRP A 646 23.38 10.92 -19.72
CA TRP A 646 23.89 12.29 -19.79
C TRP A 646 25.41 12.34 -19.93
N PHE A 647 26.13 11.42 -19.29
CA PHE A 647 27.57 11.29 -19.45
C PHE A 647 27.93 10.88 -20.89
N GLY A 648 27.20 9.93 -21.50
CA GLY A 648 27.36 9.59 -22.91
C GLY A 648 27.08 10.77 -23.85
N LEU A 649 26.07 11.59 -23.54
CA LEU A 649 25.78 12.82 -24.30
C LEU A 649 26.92 13.86 -24.17
N LEU A 650 27.55 13.97 -23.00
CA LEU A 650 28.74 14.79 -22.82
C LEU A 650 29.93 14.27 -23.63
N GLU A 651 30.20 12.95 -23.59
CA GLU A 651 31.25 12.33 -24.39
C GLU A 651 31.06 12.60 -25.88
N GLN A 652 29.83 12.50 -26.37
CA GLN A 652 29.51 12.85 -27.75
C GLN A 652 29.74 14.33 -28.05
N PHE A 653 29.27 15.23 -27.19
CA PHE A 653 29.50 16.66 -27.36
C PHE A 653 31.00 16.98 -27.43
N VAL A 654 31.83 16.36 -26.58
CA VAL A 654 33.29 16.52 -26.60
C VAL A 654 33.88 15.97 -27.88
N ASN A 655 33.40 14.82 -28.37
CA ASN A 655 33.84 14.26 -29.64
C ASN A 655 33.50 15.16 -30.84
N GLU A 656 32.34 15.82 -30.82
CA GLU A 656 31.88 16.70 -31.91
C GLU A 656 32.54 18.09 -31.87
N THR A 657 32.75 18.65 -30.68
CA THR A 657 33.24 20.03 -30.50
C THR A 657 34.71 20.14 -30.13
N GLY A 658 35.33 19.03 -29.70
CA GLY A 658 36.72 18.98 -29.23
C GLY A 658 36.94 19.50 -27.80
N HIS A 659 35.88 19.90 -27.07
CA HIS A 659 36.01 20.42 -25.71
C HIS A 659 34.82 20.06 -24.81
N ALA A 660 35.01 20.06 -23.49
CA ALA A 660 33.94 19.82 -22.51
C ALA A 660 33.24 21.10 -22.00
N ARG A 661 33.42 22.24 -22.70
CA ARG A 661 32.84 23.55 -22.33
C ARG A 661 31.42 23.69 -22.88
N VAL A 662 30.46 23.10 -22.18
CA VAL A 662 29.02 23.28 -22.47
C VAL A 662 28.51 24.52 -21.74
N ARG A 663 27.85 25.46 -22.43
CA ARG A 663 27.21 26.64 -21.81
C ARG A 663 25.97 26.19 -21.05
N ALA A 664 25.62 26.87 -19.96
CA ALA A 664 24.55 26.43 -19.06
C ALA A 664 23.16 26.36 -19.74
N ASP A 665 22.96 27.17 -20.78
CA ASP A 665 21.77 27.29 -21.61
C ASP A 665 21.79 26.42 -22.87
N ASP A 666 22.89 25.71 -23.15
CA ASP A 666 22.98 24.85 -24.32
C ASP A 666 22.00 23.67 -24.20
N ASP A 667 21.17 23.58 -25.24
CA ASP A 667 20.26 22.48 -25.50
C ASP A 667 20.80 21.69 -26.70
N ILE A 668 21.05 20.40 -26.48
CA ILE A 668 21.65 19.49 -27.45
C ILE A 668 20.61 18.42 -27.76
N ASP A 669 19.89 18.59 -28.88
CA ASP A 669 18.79 17.74 -29.35
C ASP A 669 17.61 17.59 -28.36
N GLY A 670 17.17 18.68 -27.74
CA GLY A 670 16.08 18.68 -26.75
C GLY A 670 16.53 18.31 -25.34
N TYR A 671 17.84 18.07 -25.14
CA TYR A 671 18.43 17.76 -23.85
C TYR A 671 19.25 18.94 -23.34
N ARG A 672 18.89 19.45 -22.16
CA ARG A 672 19.62 20.55 -21.47
C ARG A 672 20.94 20.08 -20.87
N LEU A 673 21.88 19.67 -21.72
CA LEU A 673 23.19 19.17 -21.33
C LEU A 673 23.96 20.22 -20.52
N GLY A 674 23.85 21.49 -20.89
CA GLY A 674 24.45 22.62 -20.18
C GLY A 674 24.06 22.69 -18.69
N ALA A 675 22.75 22.60 -18.43
CA ALA A 675 22.22 22.60 -17.07
C ALA A 675 22.70 21.38 -16.27
N TRP A 676 22.80 20.21 -16.92
CA TRP A 676 23.29 18.99 -16.29
C TRP A 676 24.78 19.08 -15.92
N VAL A 677 25.63 19.59 -16.83
CA VAL A 677 27.08 19.82 -16.61
C VAL A 677 27.31 20.82 -15.48
N ALA A 678 26.58 21.95 -15.47
CA ALA A 678 26.65 22.94 -14.40
C ALA A 678 26.25 22.35 -13.04
N ASN A 679 25.25 21.48 -13.01
CA ASN A 679 24.85 20.75 -11.81
C ASN A 679 25.96 19.80 -11.33
N GLN A 680 26.70 19.12 -12.22
CA GLN A 680 27.82 18.26 -11.81
C GLN A 680 28.92 19.06 -11.11
N ARG A 681 29.30 20.22 -11.68
CA ARG A 681 30.27 21.14 -11.06
C ARG A 681 29.80 21.64 -9.69
N THR A 682 28.51 21.96 -9.56
CA THR A 682 27.90 22.36 -8.28
C THR A 682 27.93 21.23 -7.24
N GLN A 683 27.68 19.99 -7.64
CA GLN A 683 27.73 18.85 -6.72
C GLN A 683 29.16 18.52 -6.28
N HIS A 684 30.15 18.69 -7.16
CA HIS A 684 31.55 18.58 -6.82
C HIS A 684 31.96 19.64 -5.79
N ALA A 685 31.61 20.92 -6.02
CA ALA A 685 31.89 22.01 -5.09
C ALA A 685 31.26 21.81 -3.70
N LYS A 686 30.13 21.09 -3.63
CA LYS A 686 29.44 20.75 -2.38
C LYS A 686 29.95 19.46 -1.71
N GLY A 687 30.89 18.73 -2.34
CA GLY A 687 31.40 17.46 -1.82
C GLY A 687 30.39 16.31 -1.82
N VAL A 688 29.32 16.38 -2.63
CA VAL A 688 28.25 15.36 -2.67
C VAL A 688 28.29 14.45 -3.91
N LEU A 689 29.20 14.72 -4.85
CA LEU A 689 29.38 13.90 -6.05
C LEU A 689 30.12 12.60 -5.70
N LYS A 690 29.59 11.45 -6.14
CA LYS A 690 30.21 10.13 -5.91
C LYS A 690 31.63 10.08 -6.51
N PRO A 691 32.61 9.45 -5.84
CA PRO A 691 33.99 9.36 -6.33
C PRO A 691 34.10 8.85 -7.76
N GLN A 692 33.42 7.73 -8.09
CA GLN A 692 33.45 7.15 -9.44
C GLN A 692 32.98 8.12 -10.54
N ARG A 693 32.01 8.99 -10.23
CA ARG A 693 31.48 9.97 -11.20
C ARG A 693 32.40 11.17 -11.36
N ARG A 694 33.08 11.58 -10.29
CA ARG A 694 34.10 12.62 -10.34
C ARG A 694 35.26 12.16 -11.23
N ASP A 695 35.78 10.96 -10.96
CA ASP A 695 36.92 10.41 -11.69
C ASP A 695 36.58 10.21 -13.18
N ALA A 696 35.33 9.79 -13.50
CA ALA A 696 34.85 9.68 -14.88
C ALA A 696 34.76 11.04 -15.61
N LEU A 697 34.31 12.11 -14.93
CA LEU A 697 34.26 13.45 -15.52
C LEU A 697 35.66 14.05 -15.72
N GLU A 698 36.57 13.83 -14.77
CA GLU A 698 37.97 14.27 -14.87
C GLU A 698 38.73 13.58 -16.00
N ALA A 699 38.31 12.37 -16.38
CA ALA A 699 38.85 11.67 -17.55
C ALA A 699 38.36 12.23 -18.90
N VAL A 700 37.34 13.09 -18.93
CA VAL A 700 36.83 13.68 -20.18
C VAL A 700 37.80 14.75 -20.70
N PRO A 701 38.27 14.65 -21.95
CA PRO A 701 39.19 15.64 -22.53
C PRO A 701 38.65 17.08 -22.46
N GLY A 702 39.44 18.00 -21.93
CA GLY A 702 39.07 19.41 -21.79
C GLY A 702 38.04 19.68 -20.68
N TRP A 703 37.76 18.72 -19.80
CA TRP A 703 36.98 18.95 -18.59
C TRP A 703 37.72 19.87 -17.63
N THR A 704 37.00 20.87 -17.13
CA THR A 704 37.46 21.78 -16.07
C THR A 704 36.32 22.00 -15.08
N TRP A 705 36.69 22.04 -13.80
CA TRP A 705 35.78 22.38 -12.71
C TRP A 705 35.49 23.90 -12.67
N ASP A 706 36.38 24.74 -13.25
CA ASP A 706 36.25 26.21 -13.31
C ASP A 706 36.54 26.78 -14.73
N PRO A 707 35.53 26.83 -15.61
CA PRO A 707 35.70 27.26 -17.00
C PRO A 707 35.92 28.77 -17.20
N ILE A 708 35.67 29.61 -16.19
CA ILE A 708 35.85 31.07 -16.32
C ILE A 708 37.34 31.42 -16.24
N LYS A 709 38.10 30.74 -15.38
CA LYS A 709 39.52 30.98 -15.17
C LYS A 709 40.39 30.65 -16.39
N ASP A 710 40.01 29.65 -17.18
CA ASP A 710 40.81 29.09 -18.29
C ASP A 710 40.61 29.77 -19.67
N TYR A 711 39.81 30.85 -19.78
CA TYR A 711 39.46 31.48 -21.07
C TYR A 711 40.23 32.78 -21.39
N TRP A 712 40.91 33.43 -20.45
CA TRP A 712 41.28 34.85 -20.56
C TRP A 712 42.78 35.17 -20.42
N VAL A 713 43.64 34.86 -21.42
CA VAL A 713 45.09 35.17 -21.31
C VAL A 713 45.69 36.12 -22.37
N ASP A 714 45.16 36.33 -23.59
CA ASP A 714 45.94 37.04 -24.65
C ASP A 714 45.34 38.28 -25.37
N GLN A 715 44.13 38.77 -25.04
CA GLN A 715 43.42 39.79 -25.86
C GLN A 715 43.42 41.25 -25.31
N TRP A 716 44.07 41.57 -24.18
CA TRP A 716 43.70 42.77 -23.38
C TRP A 716 44.64 44.00 -23.37
N SER A 717 45.81 43.99 -24.01
CA SER A 717 46.71 45.17 -23.95
C SER A 717 46.23 46.38 -24.77
N GLU A 718 45.64 46.19 -25.94
CA GLU A 718 45.19 47.31 -26.78
C GLU A 718 43.93 48.01 -26.25
N GLN A 719 43.01 47.25 -25.65
CA GLN A 719 41.78 47.80 -25.06
C GLN A 719 42.06 48.59 -23.78
N TRP A 720 43.12 48.23 -23.04
CA TRP A 720 43.54 48.95 -21.85
C TRP A 720 44.08 50.35 -22.20
N GLU A 721 44.92 50.46 -23.24
CA GLU A 721 45.47 51.74 -23.70
C GLU A 721 44.41 52.73 -24.19
N GLU A 722 43.36 52.25 -24.87
CA GLU A 722 42.24 53.09 -25.28
C GLU A 722 41.47 53.62 -24.08
N GLY A 723 41.21 52.78 -23.06
CA GLY A 723 40.53 53.23 -21.84
C GLY A 723 41.33 54.26 -21.05
N PHE A 724 42.65 54.09 -20.97
CA PHE A 724 43.54 55.05 -20.32
C PHE A 724 43.56 56.40 -21.06
N ARG A 725 43.52 56.40 -22.39
CA ARG A 725 43.46 57.62 -23.21
C ARG A 725 42.15 58.39 -23.02
N GLN A 726 41.03 57.68 -22.92
CA GLN A 726 39.72 58.28 -22.63
C GLN A 726 39.68 58.89 -21.22
N LEU A 727 40.34 58.24 -20.25
CA LEU A 727 40.49 58.79 -18.90
C LEU A 727 41.33 60.07 -18.88
N LEU A 728 42.44 60.13 -19.61
CA LEU A 728 43.26 61.36 -19.71
C LEU A 728 42.45 62.54 -20.26
N ARG A 729 41.65 62.33 -21.32
CA ARG A 729 40.76 63.36 -21.87
C ARG A 729 39.72 63.83 -20.87
N TYR A 730 39.20 62.92 -20.05
CA TYR A 730 38.27 63.28 -18.98
C TYR A 730 38.94 64.15 -17.91
N VAL A 731 40.15 63.76 -17.46
CA VAL A 731 40.93 64.51 -16.47
C VAL A 731 41.29 65.91 -16.98
N GLU A 732 41.65 66.03 -18.25
CA GLU A 732 41.94 67.33 -18.88
C GLU A 732 40.73 68.27 -18.88
N ARG A 733 39.51 67.72 -19.03
CA ARG A 733 38.27 68.50 -19.06
C ARG A 733 37.75 68.87 -17.67
N GLU A 734 37.76 67.93 -16.74
CA GLU A 734 37.10 68.07 -15.43
C GLU A 734 38.09 68.41 -14.29
N GLY A 735 39.40 68.43 -14.60
CA GLY A 735 40.47 68.72 -13.64
C GLY A 735 40.74 67.62 -12.60
N ASN A 736 40.08 66.47 -12.72
CA ASN A 736 40.23 65.35 -11.79
C ASN A 736 39.85 64.01 -12.44
N ALA A 737 40.29 62.89 -11.86
CA ALA A 737 40.04 61.53 -12.36
C ALA A 737 38.84 60.82 -11.71
N LEU A 738 37.89 61.60 -11.16
CA LEU A 738 36.68 61.10 -10.49
C LEU A 738 35.55 60.87 -11.50
N VAL A 739 35.66 59.79 -12.27
CA VAL A 739 34.68 59.45 -13.32
C VAL A 739 33.40 58.86 -12.72
N PRO A 740 32.20 59.42 -12.99
CA PRO A 740 30.93 58.79 -12.64
C PRO A 740 30.78 57.40 -13.26
N THR A 741 30.27 56.43 -12.50
CA THR A 741 30.19 55.01 -12.93
C THR A 741 29.36 54.84 -14.22
N SER A 742 28.36 55.69 -14.44
CA SER A 742 27.48 55.69 -15.61
C SER A 742 28.05 56.44 -16.82
N LEU A 743 29.20 57.11 -16.70
CA LEU A 743 29.71 57.99 -17.76
C LEU A 743 30.09 57.20 -19.02
N VAL A 744 29.49 57.62 -20.12
CA VAL A 744 29.85 57.23 -21.49
C VAL A 744 30.39 58.46 -22.21
N THR A 745 31.56 58.36 -22.84
CA THR A 745 32.17 59.47 -23.58
C THR A 745 31.36 59.80 -24.84
N SER A 746 31.62 60.97 -25.44
CA SER A 746 30.99 61.37 -26.71
C SER A 746 31.28 60.40 -27.87
N SER A 747 32.34 59.58 -27.77
CA SER A 747 32.65 58.50 -28.73
C SER A 747 31.95 57.17 -28.41
N GLY A 748 31.04 57.13 -27.42
CA GLY A 748 30.33 55.92 -26.99
C GLY A 748 31.13 55.00 -26.06
N TYR A 749 32.33 55.42 -25.61
CA TYR A 749 33.19 54.60 -24.76
C TYR A 749 32.69 54.60 -23.31
N ARG A 750 32.50 53.43 -22.70
CA ARG A 750 31.99 53.28 -21.32
C ARG A 750 33.09 53.52 -20.28
N LEU A 751 33.57 54.76 -20.22
CA LEU A 751 34.70 55.15 -19.37
C LEU A 751 34.44 54.91 -17.88
N GLY A 752 33.22 55.19 -17.40
CA GLY A 752 32.85 54.98 -15.99
C GLY A 752 32.95 53.51 -15.54
N TRP A 753 32.52 52.58 -16.41
CA TRP A 753 32.65 51.14 -16.17
C TRP A 753 34.11 50.69 -16.22
N TRP A 754 34.87 51.16 -17.22
CA TRP A 754 36.27 50.81 -17.38
C TRP A 754 37.13 51.24 -16.18
N VAL A 755 36.95 52.47 -15.68
CA VAL A 755 37.64 53.00 -14.48
C VAL A 755 37.30 52.17 -13.24
N THR A 756 36.03 51.79 -13.07
CA THR A 756 35.58 50.94 -11.96
C THR A 756 36.28 49.58 -12.01
N TRP A 757 36.38 49.00 -13.19
CA TRP A 757 37.03 47.72 -13.42
C TRP A 757 38.53 47.75 -13.10
N GLN A 758 39.25 48.83 -13.46
CA GLN A 758 40.67 48.97 -13.12
C GLN A 758 40.93 49.02 -11.61
N ARG A 759 40.03 49.66 -10.86
CA ARG A 759 40.12 49.73 -9.39
C ARG A 759 39.81 48.38 -8.73
N GLN A 760 38.97 47.55 -9.35
CA GLN A 760 38.71 46.18 -8.89
C GLN A 760 39.94 45.28 -9.11
N LEU A 761 40.54 45.31 -10.30
CA LEU A 761 41.76 44.55 -10.60
C LEU A 761 42.93 44.90 -9.66
N HIS A 762 43.03 46.16 -9.24
CA HIS A 762 44.00 46.59 -8.23
C HIS A 762 43.73 45.95 -6.85
N GLY A 763 42.48 45.92 -6.41
CA GLY A 763 42.06 45.30 -5.15
C GLY A 763 42.28 43.78 -5.09
N ASP A 764 42.15 43.11 -6.24
CA ASP A 764 42.35 41.66 -6.37
C ASP A 764 43.84 41.27 -6.57
N LEU A 765 44.76 42.25 -6.58
CA LEU A 765 46.21 42.11 -6.85
C LEU A 765 46.54 41.60 -8.26
N GLU A 766 45.67 41.83 -9.22
CA GLU A 766 45.77 41.33 -10.61
C GLU A 766 46.15 42.42 -11.63
N LEU A 767 46.34 43.67 -11.18
CA LEU A 767 46.74 44.78 -12.05
C LEU A 767 48.28 44.85 -12.22
N GLU A 768 48.75 44.95 -13.46
CA GLU A 768 50.18 45.12 -13.76
C GLU A 768 50.77 46.38 -13.12
N ALA A 769 51.98 46.27 -12.58
CA ALA A 769 52.66 47.35 -11.85
C ALA A 769 52.88 48.65 -12.66
N ASP A 770 52.97 48.56 -14.01
CA ASP A 770 53.05 49.74 -14.88
C ASP A 770 51.71 50.49 -14.95
N ARG A 771 50.61 49.74 -15.09
CA ARG A 771 49.24 50.25 -15.18
C ARG A 771 48.82 50.92 -13.87
N GLU A 772 49.16 50.31 -12.74
CA GLU A 772 48.97 50.90 -11.41
C GLU A 772 49.71 52.24 -11.28
N ARG A 773 50.97 52.31 -11.70
CA ARG A 773 51.74 53.57 -11.66
C ARG A 773 51.09 54.66 -12.50
N ARG A 774 50.69 54.34 -13.73
CA ARG A 774 50.11 55.30 -14.67
C ARG A 774 48.77 55.86 -14.19
N LEU A 775 47.92 55.03 -13.61
CA LEU A 775 46.65 55.44 -13.04
C LEU A 775 46.85 56.25 -11.75
N SER A 776 47.77 55.84 -10.88
CA SER A 776 48.08 56.56 -9.62
C SER A 776 48.64 57.97 -9.84
N ALA A 777 49.24 58.24 -11.00
CA ALA A 777 49.84 59.53 -11.33
C ALA A 777 48.80 60.58 -11.77
N LEU A 778 47.54 60.21 -11.99
CA LEU A 778 46.51 61.12 -12.48
C LEU A 778 45.99 62.05 -11.35
N PRO A 779 45.83 63.37 -11.61
CA PRO A 779 45.24 64.30 -10.65
C PRO A 779 43.87 63.84 -10.15
N GLY A 780 43.71 63.75 -8.83
CA GLY A 780 42.46 63.32 -8.21
C GLY A 780 42.11 61.84 -8.42
N TRP A 781 43.04 61.00 -8.92
CA TRP A 781 42.84 59.56 -8.93
C TRP A 781 42.93 58.98 -7.53
N THR A 782 41.88 58.26 -7.15
CA THR A 782 41.85 57.49 -5.90
C THR A 782 41.55 56.04 -6.22
N TRP A 783 42.31 55.14 -5.60
CA TRP A 783 42.01 53.71 -5.57
C TRP A 783 40.80 53.42 -4.66
N ASP A 784 40.50 54.33 -3.72
CA ASP A 784 39.32 54.27 -2.88
C ASP A 784 38.08 54.78 -3.62
N THR A 785 37.45 53.87 -4.37
CA THR A 785 36.17 54.09 -5.09
C THR A 785 35.06 54.70 -4.21
N ARG A 786 35.14 54.50 -2.89
CA ARG A 786 34.08 54.86 -1.93
C ARG A 786 34.02 56.35 -1.64
N ALA A 787 35.09 57.10 -1.85
CA ALA A 787 35.10 58.54 -1.58
C ALA A 787 34.16 59.30 -2.54
N THR A 788 34.28 59.01 -3.83
CA THR A 788 33.47 59.57 -4.93
C THR A 788 31.99 59.20 -4.87
N GLN A 789 31.71 57.91 -4.69
CA GLN A 789 30.33 57.39 -4.64
C GLN A 789 29.57 57.91 -3.41
N TRP A 790 30.28 58.40 -2.40
CA TRP A 790 29.68 58.96 -1.21
C TRP A 790 29.14 60.37 -1.45
N GLU A 791 29.90 61.26 -2.10
CA GLU A 791 29.42 62.63 -2.39
C GLU A 791 28.23 62.63 -3.36
N GLU A 792 28.26 61.79 -4.39
CA GLU A 792 27.11 61.61 -5.31
C GLU A 792 25.85 61.12 -4.55
N GLY A 793 26.02 60.12 -3.68
CA GLY A 793 24.90 59.60 -2.89
C GLY A 793 24.37 60.56 -1.83
N PHE A 794 25.22 61.41 -1.25
CA PHE A 794 24.80 62.44 -0.30
C PHE A 794 23.99 63.55 -0.98
N THR A 795 24.43 64.03 -2.14
CA THR A 795 23.68 65.02 -2.94
C THR A 795 22.29 64.51 -3.31
N ASN A 796 22.20 63.28 -3.81
CA ASN A 796 20.91 62.65 -4.14
C ASN A 796 19.99 62.49 -2.91
N LEU A 797 20.56 62.28 -1.72
CA LEU A 797 19.79 62.20 -0.48
C LEU A 797 19.25 63.58 -0.06
N VAL A 798 20.03 64.65 -0.19
CA VAL A 798 19.57 66.01 0.08
C VAL A 798 18.40 66.39 -0.83
N GLU A 799 18.49 66.07 -2.12
CA GLU A 799 17.40 66.32 -3.07
C GLU A 799 16.14 65.51 -2.74
N TYR A 800 16.31 64.24 -2.35
CA TYR A 800 15.19 63.43 -1.86
C TYR A 800 14.50 64.06 -0.64
N VAL A 801 15.28 64.53 0.35
CA VAL A 801 14.74 65.18 1.55
C VAL A 801 13.99 66.46 1.20
N ASN A 802 14.51 67.26 0.27
CA ASN A 802 13.82 68.45 -0.23
C ASN A 802 12.49 68.12 -0.91
N GLN A 803 12.41 66.98 -1.59
CA GLN A 803 11.20 66.55 -2.30
C GLN A 803 10.14 65.92 -1.38
N TYR A 804 10.55 65.12 -0.39
CA TYR A 804 9.63 64.28 0.40
C TYR A 804 9.54 64.68 1.88
N GLY A 805 10.35 65.63 2.34
CA GLY A 805 10.29 66.22 3.68
C GLY A 805 10.98 65.40 4.77
N ASP A 806 11.47 64.21 4.48
CA ASP A 806 12.28 63.39 5.40
C ASP A 806 13.34 62.55 4.67
N ALA A 807 14.32 62.05 5.42
CA ALA A 807 15.40 61.22 4.89
C ALA A 807 15.09 59.71 4.90
N ARG A 808 13.81 59.31 4.93
CA ARG A 808 13.38 57.90 4.99
C ARG A 808 13.24 57.29 3.60
N VAL A 809 14.39 57.04 2.98
CA VAL A 809 14.46 56.40 1.66
C VAL A 809 14.15 54.91 1.74
N ALA A 810 13.17 54.42 0.96
CA ALA A 810 12.91 52.99 0.81
C ALA A 810 14.12 52.27 0.18
N VAL A 811 14.46 51.05 0.63
CA VAL A 811 15.69 50.34 0.22
C VAL A 811 15.83 50.14 -1.29
N THR A 812 14.71 50.02 -2.01
CA THR A 812 14.69 49.84 -3.47
C THR A 812 14.54 51.14 -4.25
N TYR A 813 14.51 52.29 -3.57
CA TYR A 813 14.30 53.58 -4.21
C TYR A 813 15.52 53.96 -5.04
N ASN A 814 15.23 54.39 -6.27
CA ASN A 814 16.20 54.81 -7.26
C ASN A 814 15.92 56.29 -7.59
N PHE A 815 16.95 57.12 -7.51
CA PHE A 815 16.92 58.53 -7.84
C PHE A 815 17.80 58.76 -9.07
N ASP A 816 17.19 59.08 -10.22
CA ASP A 816 17.87 59.31 -11.51
C ASP A 816 18.94 58.27 -11.90
N GLY A 817 18.64 56.99 -11.67
CA GLY A 817 19.54 55.88 -11.99
C GLY A 817 20.46 55.45 -10.84
N PHE A 818 20.56 56.26 -9.78
CA PHE A 818 21.32 55.97 -8.57
C PHE A 818 20.49 55.21 -7.53
N GLN A 819 21.00 54.07 -7.05
CA GLN A 819 20.33 53.22 -6.04
C GLN A 819 20.40 53.82 -4.63
N LEU A 820 19.75 54.98 -4.44
CA LEU A 820 19.81 55.80 -3.24
C LEU A 820 19.38 55.02 -1.98
N GLY A 821 18.34 54.20 -2.07
CA GLY A 821 17.89 53.36 -0.96
C GLY A 821 18.92 52.34 -0.48
N SER A 822 19.67 51.76 -1.41
CA SER A 822 20.77 50.84 -1.10
C SER A 822 21.97 51.60 -0.51
N TRP A 823 22.27 52.78 -1.06
CA TRP A 823 23.36 53.63 -0.59
C TRP A 823 23.15 54.13 0.85
N VAL A 824 21.94 54.61 1.18
CA VAL A 824 21.56 55.01 2.56
C VAL A 824 21.73 53.86 3.55
N LYS A 825 21.36 52.62 3.14
CA LYS A 825 21.57 51.42 3.95
C LYS A 825 23.06 51.14 4.20
N VAL A 826 23.92 51.42 3.23
CA VAL A 826 25.38 51.29 3.39
C VAL A 826 25.91 52.30 4.41
N GLN A 827 25.45 53.57 4.39
CA GLN A 827 25.93 54.58 5.35
C GLN A 827 25.64 54.20 6.81
N ARG A 828 24.42 53.71 7.07
CA ARG A 828 24.02 53.22 8.40
C ARG A 828 24.87 52.04 8.87
N ARG A 829 25.26 51.15 7.94
CA ARG A 829 26.15 50.02 8.23
C ARG A 829 27.58 50.47 8.56
N GLU A 830 28.12 51.45 7.85
CA GLU A 830 29.48 51.95 8.11
C GLU A 830 29.55 52.76 9.43
N PHE A 831 28.48 53.50 9.78
CA PHE A 831 28.35 54.14 11.10
C PHE A 831 28.36 53.10 12.24
N ALA A 832 27.56 52.03 12.12
CA ALA A 832 27.51 50.95 13.12
C ALA A 832 28.85 50.21 13.31
N LYS A 833 29.73 50.27 12.30
CA LYS A 833 31.09 49.68 12.36
C LYS A 833 32.15 50.66 12.85
N GLY A 834 31.79 51.92 13.10
CA GLY A 834 32.75 52.97 13.46
C GLY A 834 33.69 53.38 12.31
N SER A 835 33.38 52.99 11.06
CA SER A 835 34.22 53.25 9.87
C SER A 835 33.77 54.47 9.06
N LEU A 836 32.65 55.09 9.41
CA LEU A 836 32.16 56.30 8.74
C LEU A 836 32.89 57.54 9.29
N ALA A 837 33.45 58.37 8.41
CA ALA A 837 34.21 59.55 8.81
C ALA A 837 33.34 60.58 9.59
N PRO A 838 33.87 61.27 10.62
CA PRO A 838 33.07 62.15 11.50
C PRO A 838 32.33 63.29 10.78
N ASP A 839 32.93 63.84 9.72
CA ASP A 839 32.32 64.87 8.86
C ASP A 839 31.07 64.34 8.12
N ARG A 840 31.13 63.09 7.66
CA ARG A 840 30.03 62.39 6.98
C ARG A 840 28.89 62.05 7.93
N GLN A 841 29.20 61.72 9.19
CA GLN A 841 28.21 61.50 10.23
C GLN A 841 27.39 62.77 10.49
N THR A 842 28.10 63.87 10.74
CA THR A 842 27.50 65.19 11.03
C THR A 842 26.57 65.62 9.89
N ARG A 843 27.04 65.56 8.63
CA ARG A 843 26.25 65.93 7.44
C ARG A 843 24.97 65.13 7.27
N LEU A 844 24.97 63.85 7.67
CA LEU A 844 23.79 62.99 7.59
C LEU A 844 22.82 63.27 8.75
N GLU A 845 23.32 63.52 9.96
CA GLU A 845 22.51 63.86 11.14
C GLU A 845 21.77 65.20 11.02
N GLU A 846 22.29 66.14 10.22
CA GLU A 846 21.64 67.42 9.95
C GLU A 846 20.40 67.31 9.04
N LEU A 847 20.18 66.17 8.38
CA LEU A 847 19.03 65.99 7.49
C LEU A 847 17.74 65.69 8.28
N PRO A 848 16.64 66.43 8.01
CA PRO A 848 15.34 66.17 8.60
C PRO A 848 14.91 64.70 8.46
N GLY A 849 14.57 64.06 9.58
CA GLY A 849 14.11 62.67 9.61
C GLY A 849 15.20 61.61 9.38
N TRP A 850 16.49 61.97 9.39
CA TRP A 850 17.58 61.01 9.38
C TRP A 850 17.67 60.25 10.72
N THR A 851 17.74 58.93 10.63
CA THR A 851 18.00 58.04 11.75
C THR A 851 19.05 57.01 11.37
N TRP A 852 19.98 56.74 12.28
CA TRP A 852 20.99 55.70 12.14
C TRP A 852 20.41 54.29 12.28
N ASP A 853 19.29 54.14 13.00
CA ASP A 853 18.57 52.86 13.15
C ASP A 853 17.09 52.96 12.72
N PRO A 854 16.81 52.84 11.42
CA PRO A 854 15.44 52.83 10.88
C PRO A 854 14.64 51.61 11.31
N PHE A 855 15.31 50.53 11.72
CA PHE A 855 14.63 49.33 12.18
C PHE A 855 14.04 49.55 13.57
N THR A 856 14.61 50.44 14.38
CA THR A 856 14.00 50.87 15.63
C THR A 856 12.72 51.65 15.36
N ASP A 857 12.73 52.69 14.53
CA ASP A 857 11.52 53.45 14.19
C ASP A 857 10.41 52.57 13.56
N GLN A 858 10.77 51.70 12.60
CA GLN A 858 9.81 50.77 11.98
C GLN A 858 9.29 49.71 12.96
N TRP A 859 10.08 49.33 13.97
CA TRP A 859 9.64 48.43 15.01
C TRP A 859 8.71 49.13 15.99
N GLU A 860 8.98 50.38 16.36
CA GLU A 860 8.09 51.22 17.18
C GLU A 860 6.72 51.40 16.54
N ASP A 861 6.68 51.67 15.23
CA ASP A 861 5.42 51.76 14.47
C ASP A 861 4.65 50.42 14.50
N GLY A 862 5.34 49.30 14.28
CA GLY A 862 4.73 47.98 14.35
C GLY A 862 4.25 47.60 15.76
N PHE A 863 4.98 47.99 16.80
CA PHE A 863 4.60 47.80 18.20
C PHE A 863 3.37 48.64 18.55
N LYS A 864 3.33 49.90 18.13
CA LYS A 864 2.16 50.79 18.30
C LYS A 864 0.91 50.22 17.65
N GLN A 865 1.02 49.66 16.45
CA GLN A 865 -0.10 49.02 15.76
C GLN A 865 -0.62 47.77 16.52
N VAL A 866 0.27 46.98 17.10
CA VAL A 866 -0.14 45.82 17.91
C VAL A 866 -0.75 46.24 19.24
N ALA A 867 -0.24 47.28 19.89
CA ALA A 867 -0.81 47.83 21.11
C ALA A 867 -2.23 48.38 20.88
N ASN A 868 -2.44 49.09 19.77
CA ASN A 868 -3.77 49.56 19.36
C ASN A 868 -4.73 48.39 19.07
N TYR A 869 -4.24 47.33 18.42
CA TYR A 869 -5.02 46.12 18.20
C TYR A 869 -5.47 45.48 19.51
N VAL A 870 -4.56 45.35 20.49
CA VAL A 870 -4.87 44.79 21.82
C VAL A 870 -5.88 45.65 22.56
N ALA A 871 -5.75 46.97 22.50
CA ALA A 871 -6.70 47.89 23.12
C ALA A 871 -8.12 47.72 22.57
N SER A 872 -8.27 47.42 21.27
CA SER A 872 -9.56 47.25 20.61
C SER A 872 -10.13 45.83 20.70
N ASN A 873 -9.29 44.79 20.72
CA ASN A 873 -9.72 43.38 20.61
C ASN A 873 -9.54 42.59 21.92
N GLY A 874 -8.91 43.18 22.94
CA GLY A 874 -8.71 42.59 24.25
C GLY A 874 -7.50 41.65 24.37
N ASP A 875 -6.90 41.22 23.25
CA ASP A 875 -5.68 40.40 23.27
C ASP A 875 -4.76 40.64 22.06
N ALA A 876 -3.53 40.13 22.14
CA ALA A 876 -2.52 40.30 21.10
C ALA A 876 -2.53 39.21 20.01
N ARG A 877 -3.65 38.51 19.81
CA ARG A 877 -3.78 37.41 18.83
C ARG A 877 -4.20 37.91 17.46
N VAL A 878 -3.27 38.60 16.80
CA VAL A 878 -3.51 39.15 15.46
C VAL A 878 -3.63 38.03 14.39
N PRO A 879 -4.73 37.96 13.61
CA PRO A 879 -4.86 37.04 12.48
C PRO A 879 -3.79 37.26 11.42
N ARG A 880 -3.35 36.18 10.75
CA ARG A 880 -2.22 36.23 9.80
C ARG A 880 -2.43 37.20 8.62
N SER A 881 -3.68 37.42 8.20
CA SER A 881 -4.04 38.33 7.12
C SER A 881 -4.50 39.71 7.59
N HIS A 882 -4.46 40.00 8.89
CA HIS A 882 -4.96 41.26 9.41
C HIS A 882 -4.04 42.43 9.05
N THR A 883 -4.66 43.48 8.51
CA THR A 883 -4.04 44.73 8.13
C THR A 883 -4.71 45.87 8.88
N ALA A 884 -3.92 46.76 9.50
CA ALA A 884 -4.38 47.98 10.15
C ALA A 884 -3.76 49.18 9.42
N ASP A 885 -4.56 50.10 8.90
CA ASP A 885 -4.10 51.29 8.17
C ASP A 885 -3.06 51.01 7.06
N GLY A 886 -3.29 49.96 6.26
CA GLY A 886 -2.36 49.53 5.21
C GLY A 886 -1.10 48.79 5.71
N PHE A 887 -0.90 48.70 7.02
CA PHE A 887 0.19 47.93 7.64
C PHE A 887 -0.22 46.48 7.89
N ASN A 888 0.54 45.52 7.35
CA ASN A 888 0.29 44.10 7.54
C ASN A 888 0.76 43.62 8.91
N LEU A 889 -0.07 43.87 9.92
CA LEU A 889 0.19 43.55 11.32
C LEU A 889 0.35 42.04 11.55
N GLY A 890 -0.45 41.21 10.87
CA GLY A 890 -0.37 39.75 10.96
C GLY A 890 0.99 39.18 10.51
N ALA A 891 1.54 39.71 9.41
CA ALA A 891 2.87 39.35 8.93
C ALA A 891 3.98 39.87 9.86
N TRP A 892 3.82 41.07 10.40
CA TRP A 892 4.78 41.68 11.32
C TRP A 892 4.89 40.89 12.64
N VAL A 893 3.78 40.53 13.27
CA VAL A 893 3.75 39.70 14.50
C VAL A 893 4.43 38.35 14.30
N LYS A 894 4.20 37.70 13.14
CA LYS A 894 4.88 36.45 12.78
C LYS A 894 6.39 36.64 12.71
N LYS A 895 6.86 37.76 12.16
CA LYS A 895 8.28 38.10 12.05
C LYS A 895 8.91 38.27 13.43
N GLN A 896 8.22 38.91 14.38
CA GLN A 896 8.72 39.07 15.76
C GLN A 896 8.88 37.74 16.49
N ARG A 897 7.87 36.85 16.40
CA ARG A 897 7.94 35.49 16.99
C ARG A 897 9.07 34.66 16.38
N GLY A 898 9.27 34.76 15.07
CA GLY A 898 10.38 34.12 14.37
C GLY A 898 11.76 34.71 14.70
N ALA A 899 11.84 35.97 15.13
CA ALA A 899 13.09 36.58 15.62
C ALA A 899 13.42 36.11 17.04
N PHE A 900 12.42 36.01 17.92
CA PHE A 900 12.57 35.45 19.28
C PHE A 900 13.08 34.01 19.26
N GLY A 901 12.49 33.13 18.45
CA GLY A 901 12.93 31.72 18.34
C GLY A 901 14.35 31.53 17.79
N ARG A 902 14.92 32.56 17.16
CA ARG A 902 16.31 32.57 16.67
C ARG A 902 17.27 33.33 17.60
N GLY A 903 16.80 33.84 18.74
CA GLY A 903 17.60 34.63 19.68
C GLY A 903 17.99 36.01 19.16
N LEU A 904 17.30 36.54 18.14
CA LEU A 904 17.64 37.78 17.44
C LEU A 904 16.84 39.00 17.92
N LEU A 905 16.02 38.85 18.97
CA LEU A 905 15.20 39.93 19.53
C LEU A 905 15.87 40.47 20.80
N ASP A 906 16.06 41.79 20.88
CA ASP A 906 16.69 42.40 22.06
C ASP A 906 15.77 42.33 23.31
N ALA A 907 16.40 42.49 24.47
CA ALA A 907 15.76 42.29 25.77
C ALA A 907 14.64 43.31 26.06
N ASP A 908 14.74 44.53 25.56
CA ASP A 908 13.73 45.57 25.77
C ASP A 908 12.48 45.29 24.91
N ARG A 909 12.68 45.04 23.61
CA ARG A 909 11.60 44.67 22.68
C ARG A 909 10.88 43.41 23.11
N ARG A 910 11.62 42.41 23.61
CA ARG A 910 11.05 41.20 24.21
C ARG A 910 10.14 41.53 25.38
N ARG A 911 10.63 42.30 26.36
CA ARG A 911 9.88 42.69 27.56
C ARG A 911 8.61 43.45 27.21
N ARG A 912 8.69 44.38 26.26
CA ARG A 912 7.55 45.19 25.80
C ARG A 912 6.48 44.36 25.11
N LEU A 913 6.87 43.38 24.29
CA LEU A 913 5.92 42.45 23.68
C LEU A 913 5.31 41.49 24.70
N GLU A 914 6.11 40.96 25.64
CA GLU A 914 5.64 40.10 26.74
C GLU A 914 4.67 40.82 27.69
N ALA A 915 4.74 42.15 27.78
CA ALA A 915 3.83 42.97 28.59
C ALA A 915 2.44 43.15 27.97
N LEU A 916 2.24 42.81 26.69
CA LEU A 916 0.95 42.93 26.03
C LEU A 916 -0.01 41.81 26.48
N PRO A 917 -1.25 42.13 26.90
CA PRO A 917 -2.27 41.12 27.23
C PRO A 917 -2.47 40.08 26.12
N GLY A 918 -2.32 38.80 26.48
CA GLY A 918 -2.48 37.68 25.54
C GLY A 918 -1.33 37.49 24.54
N TRP A 919 -0.18 38.14 24.72
CA TRP A 919 1.01 37.89 23.90
C TRP A 919 1.65 36.53 24.23
N THR A 920 1.93 35.76 23.18
CA THR A 920 2.61 34.46 23.25
C THR A 920 3.67 34.36 22.17
N TRP A 921 4.80 33.73 22.52
CA TRP A 921 5.89 33.43 21.58
C TRP A 921 5.62 32.17 20.76
N ASP A 922 4.79 31.24 21.26
CA ASP A 922 4.40 30.02 20.55
C ASP A 922 2.91 30.06 20.16
N PRO A 923 2.56 30.55 18.95
CA PRO A 923 1.18 30.59 18.49
C PRO A 923 0.58 29.20 18.24
N PHE A 924 1.40 28.15 18.13
CA PHE A 924 0.89 26.77 18.08
C PHE A 924 0.41 26.30 19.45
N SER A 925 0.95 26.86 20.54
CA SER A 925 0.39 26.67 21.87
C SER A 925 -0.98 27.32 22.00
N ASP A 926 -1.15 28.56 21.54
CA ASP A 926 -2.46 29.24 21.63
C ASP A 926 -3.53 28.59 20.76
N GLN A 927 -3.19 28.14 19.54
CA GLN A 927 -4.14 27.35 18.72
C GLN A 927 -4.49 26.00 19.35
N TRP A 928 -3.56 25.43 20.13
CA TRP A 928 -3.83 24.21 20.88
C TRP A 928 -4.69 24.49 22.11
N GLU A 929 -4.42 25.56 22.86
CA GLU A 929 -5.24 25.99 23.99
C GLU A 929 -6.67 26.33 23.56
N GLU A 930 -6.82 26.97 22.41
CA GLU A 930 -8.14 27.30 21.86
C GLU A 930 -8.92 26.04 21.43
N GLY A 931 -8.25 25.10 20.76
CA GLY A 931 -8.86 23.81 20.44
C GLY A 931 -9.19 22.99 21.69
N PHE A 932 -8.35 23.05 22.73
CA PHE A 932 -8.57 22.38 24.01
C PHE A 932 -9.73 22.99 24.78
N ARG A 933 -9.83 24.32 24.84
CA ARG A 933 -10.94 25.06 25.46
C ARG A 933 -12.26 24.73 24.77
N ARG A 934 -12.29 24.74 23.42
CA ARG A 934 -13.49 24.37 22.65
C ARG A 934 -13.88 22.90 22.85
N LEU A 935 -12.91 22.00 22.94
CA LEU A 935 -13.16 20.61 23.27
C LEU A 935 -13.70 20.45 24.69
N SER A 936 -13.16 21.18 25.66
CA SER A 936 -13.62 21.15 27.06
C SER A 936 -15.07 21.61 27.16
N ASN A 937 -15.41 22.74 26.53
CA ASN A 937 -16.79 23.24 26.46
C ASN A 937 -17.72 22.24 25.75
N TYR A 938 -17.25 21.59 24.68
CA TYR A 938 -18.02 20.55 23.99
C TYR A 938 -18.31 19.35 24.92
N VAL A 939 -17.32 18.92 25.71
CA VAL A 939 -17.46 17.83 26.69
C VAL A 939 -18.43 18.22 27.79
N GLU A 940 -18.38 19.44 28.30
CA GLU A 940 -19.33 19.94 29.31
C GLU A 940 -20.76 19.96 28.78
N GLN A 941 -20.98 20.37 27.53
CA GLN A 941 -22.32 20.45 26.94
C GLN A 941 -22.89 19.11 26.47
N ARG A 942 -22.04 18.19 26.00
CA ARG A 942 -22.45 16.92 25.36
C ARG A 942 -22.14 15.67 26.21
N GLY A 943 -21.44 15.84 27.32
CA GLY A 943 -21.08 14.78 28.27
C GLY A 943 -19.99 13.81 27.77
N ASN A 944 -19.36 14.05 26.61
CA ASN A 944 -18.29 13.19 26.08
C ASN A 944 -17.41 13.92 25.06
N ALA A 945 -16.19 13.39 24.83
CA ALA A 945 -15.20 13.97 23.93
C ALA A 945 -15.21 13.39 22.49
N ARG A 946 -16.37 12.89 22.02
CA ARG A 946 -16.52 12.32 20.66
C ARG A 946 -17.00 13.39 19.69
N VAL A 947 -16.05 14.15 19.15
CA VAL A 947 -16.32 15.20 18.16
C VAL A 947 -16.31 14.63 16.73
N PRO A 948 -17.40 14.72 15.94
CA PRO A 948 -17.40 14.34 14.52
C PRO A 948 -16.37 15.13 13.71
N LYS A 949 -15.72 14.51 12.72
CA LYS A 949 -14.63 15.15 11.95
C LYS A 949 -15.06 16.44 11.21
N SER A 950 -16.33 16.57 10.87
CA SER A 950 -16.93 17.75 10.22
C SER A 950 -17.39 18.83 11.20
N CYS A 951 -17.27 18.63 12.51
CA CYS A 951 -17.78 19.57 13.51
C CYS A 951 -17.00 20.89 13.48
N ILE A 952 -17.70 21.96 13.08
CA ILE A 952 -17.23 23.33 13.10
C ILE A 952 -18.03 24.08 14.17
N ILE A 953 -17.34 24.69 15.12
CA ILE A 953 -17.94 25.53 16.17
C ILE A 953 -17.32 26.92 16.00
N ASP A 954 -18.14 27.95 15.81
CA ASP A 954 -17.73 29.35 15.63
C ASP A 954 -16.53 29.50 14.66
N GLY A 955 -16.67 28.93 13.46
CA GLY A 955 -15.65 28.96 12.40
C GLY A 955 -14.42 28.08 12.62
N PHE A 956 -14.28 27.41 13.78
CA PHE A 956 -13.16 26.53 14.08
C PHE A 956 -13.54 25.06 13.88
N ASN A 957 -12.77 24.36 13.06
CA ASN A 957 -12.98 22.94 12.79
C ASN A 957 -12.43 22.07 13.94
N LEU A 958 -13.24 21.95 15.01
CA LEU A 958 -12.92 21.19 16.20
C LEU A 958 -12.75 19.69 15.90
N GLY A 959 -13.56 19.15 14.98
CA GLY A 959 -13.49 17.75 14.55
C GLY A 959 -12.15 17.36 13.93
N SER A 960 -11.65 18.19 13.00
CA SER A 960 -10.34 18.02 12.39
C SER A 960 -9.23 18.21 13.42
N TRP A 961 -9.37 19.18 14.32
CA TRP A 961 -8.38 19.45 15.37
C TRP A 961 -8.22 18.27 16.36
N VAL A 962 -9.32 17.69 16.84
CA VAL A 962 -9.33 16.50 17.71
C VAL A 962 -8.69 15.30 17.01
N HIS A 963 -9.00 15.10 15.72
CA HIS A 963 -8.38 14.04 14.92
C HIS A 963 -6.87 14.19 14.82
N VAL A 964 -6.38 15.42 14.61
CA VAL A 964 -4.95 15.72 14.58
C VAL A 964 -4.29 15.44 15.94
N GLN A 965 -4.95 15.72 17.07
CA GLN A 965 -4.39 15.40 18.40
C GLN A 965 -4.21 13.90 18.61
N ARG A 966 -5.22 13.09 18.24
CA ARG A 966 -5.14 11.62 18.31
C ARG A 966 -4.07 11.05 17.38
N GLN A 967 -3.93 11.61 16.18
CA GLN A 967 -2.90 11.21 15.23
C GLN A 967 -1.49 11.59 15.70
N LYS A 968 -1.33 12.74 16.37
CA LYS A 968 -0.05 13.11 16.99
C LYS A 968 0.30 12.19 18.15
N HIS A 969 -0.67 11.83 19.00
CA HIS A 969 -0.47 10.83 20.05
C HIS A 969 -0.08 9.45 19.50
N SER A 970 -0.78 8.95 18.47
CA SER A 970 -0.47 7.63 17.87
C SER A 970 0.90 7.58 17.20
N ARG A 971 1.49 8.74 16.90
CA ARG A 971 2.82 8.88 16.29
C ARG A 971 3.90 9.29 17.29
N GLY A 972 3.58 9.39 18.58
CA GLY A 972 4.51 9.84 19.63
C GLY A 972 4.68 11.37 19.75
N ASN A 973 4.28 12.13 18.73
CA ASN A 973 4.61 13.56 18.58
C ASN A 973 3.68 14.54 19.34
N LEU A 974 3.06 14.13 20.45
CA LEU A 974 2.21 15.00 21.28
C LEU A 974 2.84 15.18 22.66
N ASP A 975 3.07 16.43 23.06
CA ASP A 975 3.69 16.76 24.36
C ASP A 975 2.96 16.14 25.57
N ALA A 976 3.72 15.65 26.55
CA ALA A 976 3.21 14.92 27.72
C ALA A 976 2.26 15.73 28.60
N LYS A 977 2.43 17.06 28.69
CA LYS A 977 1.51 17.94 29.43
C LYS A 977 0.19 18.08 28.67
N ARG A 978 0.23 18.16 27.35
CA ARG A 978 -0.96 18.16 26.47
C ARG A 978 -1.72 16.83 26.50
N GLN A 979 -1.00 15.70 26.56
CA GLN A 979 -1.59 14.37 26.71
C GLN A 979 -2.41 14.27 27.99
N ARG A 980 -1.81 14.56 29.16
CA ARG A 980 -2.49 14.51 30.46
C ARG A 980 -3.73 15.39 30.52
N ARG A 981 -3.69 16.57 29.89
CA ARG A 981 -4.83 17.49 29.84
C ARG A 981 -5.99 16.93 29.01
N LEU A 982 -5.70 16.29 27.88
CA LEU A 982 -6.71 15.64 27.06
C LEU A 982 -7.28 14.39 27.76
N GLU A 983 -6.44 13.60 28.41
CA GLU A 983 -6.84 12.43 29.22
C GLU A 983 -7.71 12.80 30.42
N ALA A 984 -7.54 14.00 30.97
CA ALA A 984 -8.37 14.51 32.07
C ALA A 984 -9.80 14.87 31.63
N LEU A 985 -10.09 14.98 30.33
CA LEU A 985 -11.44 15.24 29.84
C LEU A 985 -12.29 13.97 29.90
N SER A 986 -13.48 14.10 30.51
CA SER A 986 -14.43 12.99 30.63
C SER A 986 -14.79 12.41 29.26
N GLY A 987 -14.55 11.10 29.09
CA GLY A 987 -14.82 10.38 27.84
C GLY A 987 -13.78 10.55 26.73
N TRP A 988 -12.60 11.14 27.00
CA TRP A 988 -11.49 11.15 26.05
C TRP A 988 -10.85 9.76 25.91
N LYS A 989 -10.61 9.34 24.66
CA LYS A 989 -9.88 8.11 24.30
C LYS A 989 -8.93 8.40 23.14
N TRP A 990 -7.73 7.81 23.18
CA TRP A 990 -6.70 8.00 22.16
C TRP A 990 -6.96 7.18 20.89
N GLU A 991 -7.33 5.91 21.05
CA GLU A 991 -7.68 5.04 19.94
C GLU A 991 -9.18 5.05 19.65
N ALA A 992 -9.59 5.92 18.72
CA ALA A 992 -10.97 5.92 18.22
C ALA A 992 -11.27 4.77 17.23
N LEU A 993 -10.34 3.83 16.99
CA LEU A 993 -10.57 2.71 16.07
C LEU A 993 -11.50 1.62 16.66
N SER A 994 -11.73 1.62 17.97
CA SER A 994 -12.89 0.93 18.55
C SER A 994 -14.20 1.61 18.16
N ASP A 995 -14.20 2.91 17.85
CA ASP A 995 -15.43 3.70 17.71
C ASP A 995 -16.14 3.53 16.36
N LYS A 996 -15.50 3.12 15.24
CA LYS A 996 -16.26 2.89 13.98
C LYS A 996 -17.25 1.73 14.06
N TRP A 997 -16.88 0.68 14.80
CA TRP A 997 -17.78 -0.44 15.05
C TRP A 997 -18.80 -0.08 16.12
N GLU A 998 -18.39 0.59 17.21
CA GLU A 998 -19.33 1.08 18.23
C GLU A 998 -20.31 2.12 17.69
N ASP A 999 -19.91 2.97 16.75
CA ASP A 999 -20.80 3.93 16.09
C ASP A 999 -21.81 3.18 15.24
N GLY A 1000 -21.38 2.23 14.39
CA GLY A 1000 -22.33 1.42 13.63
C GLY A 1000 -23.23 0.57 14.53
N PHE A 1001 -22.73 0.06 15.65
CA PHE A 1001 -23.50 -0.68 16.64
C PHE A 1001 -24.45 0.22 17.45
N ARG A 1002 -24.09 1.49 17.70
CA ARG A 1002 -24.98 2.49 18.33
C ARG A 1002 -26.12 2.87 17.39
N HIS A 1003 -25.84 3.09 16.11
CA HIS A 1003 -26.89 3.29 15.10
C HIS A 1003 -27.75 2.03 14.93
N MET A 1004 -27.15 0.85 15.06
CA MET A 1004 -27.87 -0.42 15.09
C MET A 1004 -28.81 -0.53 16.30
N LEU A 1005 -28.36 -0.13 17.49
CA LEU A 1005 -29.19 -0.10 18.70
C LEU A 1005 -30.32 0.93 18.59
N ALA A 1006 -30.03 2.12 18.07
CA ALA A 1006 -31.06 3.15 17.83
C ALA A 1006 -32.12 2.64 16.83
N TYR A 1007 -31.69 1.95 15.76
CA TYR A 1007 -32.59 1.30 14.82
C TYR A 1007 -33.44 0.21 15.49
N VAL A 1008 -32.83 -0.64 16.35
CA VAL A 1008 -33.56 -1.66 17.12
C VAL A 1008 -34.57 -1.02 18.09
N ILE A 1009 -34.25 0.12 18.71
CA ILE A 1009 -35.16 0.85 19.60
C ILE A 1009 -36.35 1.42 18.81
N GLN A 1010 -36.09 1.99 17.63
CA GLN A 1010 -37.11 2.62 16.80
C GLN A 1010 -38.05 1.60 16.12
N TYR A 1011 -37.50 0.48 15.64
CA TYR A 1011 -38.23 -0.49 14.81
C TYR A 1011 -38.46 -1.85 15.50
N GLY A 1012 -37.98 -2.02 16.74
CA GLY A 1012 -38.15 -3.24 17.54
C GLY A 1012 -37.29 -4.43 17.12
N HIS A 1013 -36.49 -4.31 16.05
CA HIS A 1013 -35.68 -5.43 15.53
C HIS A 1013 -34.38 -4.99 14.83
N ALA A 1014 -33.47 -5.95 14.66
CA ALA A 1014 -32.13 -5.75 14.10
C ALA A 1014 -32.05 -6.05 12.59
N ARG A 1015 -33.17 -6.00 11.87
CA ARG A 1015 -33.24 -6.28 10.42
C ARG A 1015 -33.12 -4.98 9.65
N VAL A 1016 -31.88 -4.55 9.39
CA VAL A 1016 -31.60 -3.29 8.67
C VAL A 1016 -31.52 -3.54 7.16
N PRO A 1017 -32.33 -2.86 6.34
CA PRO A 1017 -32.21 -2.89 4.89
C PRO A 1017 -30.86 -2.35 4.38
N ARG A 1018 -30.35 -2.90 3.27
CA ARG A 1018 -28.99 -2.59 2.77
C ARG A 1018 -28.76 -1.09 2.46
N TRP A 1019 -29.80 -0.35 2.09
CA TRP A 1019 -29.72 1.07 1.71
C TRP A 1019 -30.01 2.02 2.87
N THR A 1020 -30.29 1.53 4.08
CA THR A 1020 -30.63 2.38 5.22
C THR A 1020 -29.47 3.32 5.55
N GLU A 1021 -29.77 4.61 5.48
CA GLU A 1021 -28.96 5.72 5.95
C GLU A 1021 -29.74 6.38 7.09
N THR A 1022 -29.10 6.61 8.23
CA THR A 1022 -29.72 7.25 9.40
C THR A 1022 -29.90 8.75 9.16
N GLU A 1023 -30.69 9.44 9.98
CA GLU A 1023 -30.96 10.87 9.83
C GLU A 1023 -29.70 11.77 9.82
N ASP A 1024 -28.61 11.32 10.43
CA ASP A 1024 -27.31 12.01 10.44
C ASP A 1024 -26.38 11.61 9.27
N GLY A 1025 -26.90 10.87 8.28
CA GLY A 1025 -26.17 10.47 7.08
C GLY A 1025 -25.31 9.20 7.23
N TYR A 1026 -25.50 8.42 8.31
CA TYR A 1026 -24.72 7.21 8.53
C TYR A 1026 -25.31 6.01 7.77
N ARG A 1027 -24.53 5.42 6.86
CA ARG A 1027 -24.93 4.28 6.01
C ARG A 1027 -24.99 2.95 6.79
N LEU A 1028 -25.96 2.82 7.69
CA LEU A 1028 -26.14 1.66 8.58
C LEU A 1028 -26.31 0.35 7.80
N GLY A 1029 -27.05 0.37 6.69
CA GLY A 1029 -27.25 -0.82 5.85
C GLY A 1029 -25.96 -1.36 5.21
N ALA A 1030 -25.03 -0.46 4.85
CA ALA A 1030 -23.71 -0.86 4.37
C ALA A 1030 -22.86 -1.46 5.51
N TRP A 1031 -22.92 -0.87 6.70
CA TRP A 1031 -22.21 -1.35 7.89
C TRP A 1031 -22.66 -2.74 8.34
N VAL A 1032 -23.97 -3.02 8.34
CA VAL A 1032 -24.54 -4.34 8.65
C VAL A 1032 -24.02 -5.41 7.67
N ASN A 1033 -23.95 -5.08 6.38
CA ASN A 1033 -23.43 -6.01 5.37
C ASN A 1033 -21.92 -6.27 5.58
N THR A 1034 -21.16 -5.27 6.00
CA THR A 1034 -19.76 -5.45 6.41
C THR A 1034 -19.65 -6.44 7.58
N GLN A 1035 -20.53 -6.38 8.58
CA GLN A 1035 -20.49 -7.32 9.72
C GLN A 1035 -20.76 -8.76 9.27
N ARG A 1036 -21.74 -8.97 8.39
CA ARG A 1036 -22.07 -10.29 7.82
C ARG A 1036 -20.92 -10.86 6.99
N ASN A 1037 -20.27 -10.01 6.18
CA ASN A 1037 -19.08 -10.41 5.40
C ASN A 1037 -17.88 -10.72 6.29
N SER A 1038 -17.64 -9.92 7.33
CA SER A 1038 -16.56 -10.16 8.30
C SER A 1038 -16.77 -11.45 9.09
N TYR A 1039 -18.02 -11.78 9.44
CA TYR A 1039 -18.36 -13.08 10.05
C TYR A 1039 -18.07 -14.24 9.09
N LYS A 1040 -18.51 -14.15 7.83
CA LYS A 1040 -18.25 -15.17 6.81
C LYS A 1040 -16.75 -15.34 6.50
N ALA A 1041 -15.98 -14.26 6.58
CA ALA A 1041 -14.53 -14.26 6.38
C ALA A 1041 -13.73 -14.70 7.63
N GLY A 1042 -14.40 -14.96 8.77
CA GLY A 1042 -13.73 -15.34 10.02
C GLY A 1042 -12.94 -14.21 10.69
N THR A 1043 -13.22 -12.95 10.34
CA THR A 1043 -12.48 -11.76 10.79
C THR A 1043 -13.24 -10.93 11.84
N LEU A 1044 -14.49 -11.29 12.15
CA LEU A 1044 -15.28 -10.63 13.21
C LEU A 1044 -14.95 -11.26 14.57
N THR A 1045 -14.50 -10.46 15.54
CA THR A 1045 -14.13 -10.93 16.88
C THR A 1045 -15.31 -11.56 17.64
N VAL A 1046 -15.03 -12.54 18.51
CA VAL A 1046 -16.05 -13.26 19.31
C VAL A 1046 -16.98 -12.32 20.10
N ASP A 1047 -16.44 -11.31 20.79
CA ASP A 1047 -17.23 -10.30 21.52
C ASP A 1047 -18.28 -9.59 20.63
N ARG A 1048 -17.86 -9.16 19.45
CA ARG A 1048 -18.75 -8.50 18.47
C ARG A 1048 -19.81 -9.44 17.91
N GLN A 1049 -19.48 -10.73 17.75
CA GLN A 1049 -20.46 -11.74 17.35
C GLN A 1049 -21.54 -11.91 18.41
N GLU A 1050 -21.15 -12.06 19.68
CA GLU A 1050 -22.08 -12.19 20.80
C GLU A 1050 -22.98 -10.96 20.95
N ARG A 1051 -22.41 -9.76 20.82
CA ARG A 1051 -23.17 -8.50 20.93
C ARG A 1051 -24.19 -8.32 19.82
N LEU A 1052 -23.89 -8.75 18.59
CA LEU A 1052 -24.82 -8.72 17.48
C LEU A 1052 -25.90 -9.81 17.60
N LEU A 1053 -25.54 -11.02 18.05
CA LEU A 1053 -26.49 -12.12 18.30
C LEU A 1053 -27.50 -11.81 19.41
N LYS A 1054 -27.14 -10.91 20.35
CA LYS A 1054 -28.04 -10.42 21.40
C LYS A 1054 -29.09 -9.43 20.88
N LEU A 1055 -28.96 -8.90 19.66
CA LEU A 1055 -29.95 -7.98 19.10
C LEU A 1055 -31.17 -8.75 18.59
N PRO A 1056 -32.40 -8.36 18.97
CA PRO A 1056 -33.62 -9.06 18.58
C PRO A 1056 -33.77 -9.08 17.06
N GLY A 1057 -33.84 -10.28 16.48
CA GLY A 1057 -34.00 -10.48 15.03
C GLY A 1057 -32.72 -10.36 14.19
N TRP A 1058 -31.53 -10.29 14.80
CA TRP A 1058 -30.25 -10.30 14.06
C TRP A 1058 -29.94 -11.69 13.49
N THR A 1059 -29.42 -11.73 12.26
CA THR A 1059 -28.92 -12.94 11.61
C THR A 1059 -27.72 -12.64 10.73
N PHE A 1060 -26.75 -13.56 10.73
CA PHE A 1060 -25.59 -13.52 9.84
C PHE A 1060 -25.89 -14.06 8.43
N ASP A 1061 -26.99 -14.80 8.24
CA ASP A 1061 -27.45 -15.26 6.92
C ASP A 1061 -28.42 -14.24 6.29
N SER A 1062 -27.94 -13.53 5.27
CA SER A 1062 -28.70 -12.50 4.57
C SER A 1062 -29.77 -13.05 3.61
N ARG A 1063 -29.74 -14.35 3.27
CA ARG A 1063 -30.76 -14.95 2.38
C ARG A 1063 -32.09 -15.15 3.09
N ALA A 1064 -32.08 -15.31 4.41
CA ALA A 1064 -33.30 -15.34 5.23
C ALA A 1064 -34.01 -13.97 5.27
N GLY A 1065 -33.27 -12.86 5.18
CA GLY A 1065 -33.78 -11.49 5.35
C GLY A 1065 -34.36 -10.82 4.10
N GLN A 1066 -34.23 -11.40 2.90
CA GLN A 1066 -34.76 -10.76 1.67
C GLN A 1066 -36.29 -10.67 1.65
N TRP A 1067 -36.97 -11.62 2.28
CA TRP A 1067 -38.43 -11.57 2.42
C TRP A 1067 -38.83 -10.47 3.41
N ASP A 1068 -38.13 -10.38 4.54
CA ASP A 1068 -38.38 -9.36 5.57
C ASP A 1068 -38.09 -7.93 5.05
N ASP A 1069 -37.00 -7.76 4.29
CA ASP A 1069 -36.65 -6.48 3.63
C ASP A 1069 -37.69 -6.04 2.59
N ALA A 1070 -38.39 -7.00 1.97
CA ALA A 1070 -39.45 -6.70 1.02
C ALA A 1070 -40.81 -6.48 1.74
N TYR A 1071 -41.05 -7.19 2.84
CA TYR A 1071 -42.20 -6.95 3.73
C TYR A 1071 -42.13 -5.56 4.38
N GLN A 1072 -40.97 -5.14 4.89
CA GLN A 1072 -40.83 -3.83 5.52
C GLN A 1072 -41.04 -2.68 4.53
N ARG A 1073 -40.52 -2.79 3.30
CA ARG A 1073 -40.82 -1.83 2.23
C ARG A 1073 -42.31 -1.74 1.91
N LEU A 1074 -43.02 -2.86 2.01
CA LEU A 1074 -44.46 -2.90 1.80
C LEU A 1074 -45.22 -2.28 2.97
N LEU A 1075 -44.78 -2.50 4.20
CA LEU A 1075 -45.34 -1.87 5.40
C LEU A 1075 -45.18 -0.34 5.34
N GLU A 1076 -43.98 0.16 5.11
CA GLU A 1076 -43.71 1.60 4.96
C GLU A 1076 -44.58 2.22 3.85
N TYR A 1077 -44.63 1.57 2.69
CA TYR A 1077 -45.51 2.00 1.60
C TYR A 1077 -46.99 2.01 2.02
N ALA A 1078 -47.45 1.00 2.76
CA ALA A 1078 -48.83 0.88 3.20
C ALA A 1078 -49.19 1.93 4.27
N GLU A 1079 -48.25 2.29 5.14
CA GLU A 1079 -48.39 3.36 6.13
C GLU A 1079 -48.43 4.74 5.47
N GLU A 1080 -47.57 4.99 4.49
CA GLU A 1080 -47.53 6.26 3.74
C GLU A 1080 -48.76 6.47 2.84
N THR A 1081 -49.21 5.41 2.16
CA THR A 1081 -50.30 5.50 1.17
C THR A 1081 -51.65 5.06 1.70
N GLY A 1082 -51.70 4.54 2.92
CA GLY A 1082 -52.89 3.95 3.55
C GLY A 1082 -53.32 2.60 2.97
N SER A 1083 -52.53 1.97 2.09
CA SER A 1083 -52.90 0.72 1.41
C SER A 1083 -51.70 -0.12 0.96
N ALA A 1084 -51.64 -1.38 1.40
CA ALA A 1084 -50.68 -2.38 0.94
C ALA A 1084 -51.03 -3.00 -0.45
N ASP A 1085 -52.15 -2.61 -1.07
CA ASP A 1085 -52.45 -3.01 -2.46
C ASP A 1085 -51.69 -2.14 -3.47
N ILE A 1086 -50.58 -2.68 -3.99
CA ILE A 1086 -49.66 -1.97 -4.87
C ILE A 1086 -49.72 -2.47 -6.33
N PRO A 1087 -49.64 -1.59 -7.34
CA PRO A 1087 -49.54 -2.00 -8.74
C PRO A 1087 -48.31 -2.89 -9.00
N ARG A 1088 -48.45 -3.90 -9.86
CA ARG A 1088 -47.38 -4.87 -10.15
C ARG A 1088 -46.10 -4.22 -10.70
N SER A 1089 -46.20 -3.07 -11.36
CA SER A 1089 -45.08 -2.31 -11.92
C SER A 1089 -44.36 -1.39 -10.92
N THR A 1090 -44.87 -1.26 -9.70
CA THR A 1090 -44.35 -0.32 -8.71
C THR A 1090 -42.95 -0.73 -8.24
N LYS A 1091 -42.01 0.21 -8.35
CA LYS A 1091 -40.67 0.09 -7.79
C LYS A 1091 -40.51 1.05 -6.62
N VAL A 1092 -40.01 0.54 -5.50
CA VAL A 1092 -39.68 1.34 -4.31
C VAL A 1092 -38.18 1.19 -4.05
N GLY A 1093 -37.44 2.29 -4.06
CA GLY A 1093 -35.97 2.28 -3.90
C GLY A 1093 -35.23 1.38 -4.92
N GLY A 1094 -35.75 1.27 -6.15
CA GLY A 1094 -35.19 0.41 -7.20
C GLY A 1094 -35.60 -1.07 -7.12
N PHE A 1095 -36.29 -1.50 -6.06
CA PHE A 1095 -36.78 -2.87 -5.89
C PHE A 1095 -38.19 -3.04 -6.49
N GLN A 1096 -38.42 -4.14 -7.22
CA GLN A 1096 -39.71 -4.46 -7.89
C GLN A 1096 -40.76 -4.97 -6.89
N LEU A 1097 -41.16 -4.09 -5.97
CA LEU A 1097 -42.04 -4.43 -4.84
C LEU A 1097 -43.40 -4.97 -5.31
N GLY A 1098 -43.98 -4.38 -6.37
CA GLY A 1098 -45.24 -4.83 -6.95
C GLY A 1098 -45.22 -6.25 -7.50
N ALA A 1099 -44.11 -6.65 -8.11
CA ALA A 1099 -43.91 -8.03 -8.58
C ALA A 1099 -43.75 -8.99 -7.40
N TRP A 1100 -43.03 -8.56 -6.35
CA TRP A 1100 -42.83 -9.36 -5.15
C TRP A 1100 -44.13 -9.63 -4.39
N VAL A 1101 -44.99 -8.62 -4.21
CA VAL A 1101 -46.34 -8.78 -3.62
C VAL A 1101 -47.20 -9.74 -4.42
N GLY A 1102 -47.17 -9.63 -5.76
CA GLY A 1102 -47.85 -10.57 -6.65
C GLY A 1102 -47.38 -12.02 -6.45
N ASN A 1103 -46.09 -12.23 -6.20
CA ASN A 1103 -45.54 -13.55 -5.94
C ASN A 1103 -45.96 -14.10 -4.56
N GLN A 1104 -46.14 -13.24 -3.54
CA GLN A 1104 -46.62 -13.68 -2.23
C GLN A 1104 -48.06 -14.18 -2.28
N ARG A 1105 -48.93 -13.49 -3.03
CA ARG A 1105 -50.32 -13.91 -3.24
C ARG A 1105 -50.39 -15.27 -3.95
N VAL A 1106 -49.54 -15.50 -4.96
CA VAL A 1106 -49.45 -16.81 -5.64
C VAL A 1106 -48.92 -17.90 -4.71
N ALA A 1107 -47.94 -17.60 -3.85
CA ALA A 1107 -47.40 -18.54 -2.89
C ALA A 1107 -48.45 -18.96 -1.84
N HIS A 1108 -49.27 -18.02 -1.36
CA HIS A 1108 -50.41 -18.29 -0.47
C HIS A 1108 -51.44 -19.21 -1.14
N THR A 1109 -51.85 -18.94 -2.40
CA THR A 1109 -52.79 -19.80 -3.13
C THR A 1109 -52.26 -21.24 -3.33
N LYS A 1110 -50.94 -21.41 -3.37
CA LYS A 1110 -50.29 -22.72 -3.54
C LYS A 1110 -49.94 -23.41 -2.21
N GLY A 1111 -50.29 -22.83 -1.06
CA GLY A 1111 -49.94 -23.37 0.26
C GLY A 1111 -48.44 -23.39 0.54
N ALA A 1112 -47.65 -22.59 -0.17
CA ALA A 1112 -46.18 -22.56 -0.09
C ALA A 1112 -45.66 -21.43 0.82
N LEU A 1113 -46.55 -20.65 1.45
CA LEU A 1113 -46.20 -19.57 2.36
C LEU A 1113 -46.30 -20.06 3.81
N ALA A 1114 -45.25 -19.81 4.61
CA ALA A 1114 -45.26 -20.18 6.03
C ALA A 1114 -46.33 -19.38 6.79
N LYS A 1115 -47.00 -20.01 7.76
CA LYS A 1115 -48.17 -19.43 8.45
C LYS A 1115 -47.90 -18.05 9.06
N GLU A 1116 -46.76 -17.90 9.71
CA GLU A 1116 -46.30 -16.63 10.30
C GLU A 1116 -46.20 -15.48 9.28
N ARG A 1117 -45.86 -15.79 8.02
CA ARG A 1117 -45.76 -14.80 6.94
C ARG A 1117 -47.12 -14.43 6.34
N GLU A 1118 -48.07 -15.37 6.36
CA GLU A 1118 -49.47 -15.07 6.01
C GLU A 1118 -50.08 -14.11 7.02
N ASP A 1119 -49.85 -14.36 8.31
CA ASP A 1119 -50.42 -13.55 9.39
C ASP A 1119 -49.85 -12.13 9.36
N LEU A 1120 -48.54 -11.97 9.14
CA LEU A 1120 -47.89 -10.66 8.95
C LEU A 1120 -48.47 -9.88 7.78
N LEU A 1121 -48.59 -10.49 6.60
CA LEU A 1121 -49.15 -9.82 5.43
C LEU A 1121 -50.62 -9.45 5.63
N THR A 1122 -51.40 -10.32 6.26
CA THR A 1122 -52.83 -10.08 6.54
C THR A 1122 -53.05 -8.90 7.50
N ALA A 1123 -52.09 -8.63 8.39
CA ALA A 1123 -52.17 -7.52 9.33
C ALA A 1123 -51.90 -6.13 8.72
N LEU A 1124 -51.43 -6.06 7.46
CA LEU A 1124 -51.07 -4.78 6.83
C LEU A 1124 -52.32 -3.94 6.45
N PRO A 1125 -52.28 -2.61 6.64
CA PRO A 1125 -53.38 -1.71 6.25
C PRO A 1125 -53.72 -1.83 4.76
N GLY A 1126 -54.98 -2.12 4.44
CA GLY A 1126 -55.44 -2.27 3.05
C GLY A 1126 -54.89 -3.51 2.31
N TRP A 1127 -54.25 -4.46 3.01
CA TRP A 1127 -53.85 -5.72 2.40
C TRP A 1127 -55.06 -6.58 2.06
N THR A 1128 -55.07 -7.09 0.84
CA THR A 1128 -56.05 -8.08 0.40
C THR A 1128 -55.30 -9.21 -0.30
N TRP A 1129 -55.66 -10.45 0.05
CA TRP A 1129 -55.23 -11.62 -0.71
C TRP A 1129 -55.83 -11.60 -2.13
N ASN A 1130 -56.98 -10.92 -2.30
CA ASN A 1130 -57.64 -10.69 -3.58
C ASN A 1130 -57.72 -9.19 -3.97
N SER A 1131 -56.63 -8.64 -4.51
CA SER A 1131 -56.53 -7.23 -4.97
C SER A 1131 -57.61 -6.72 -5.93
N ARG A 1132 -58.31 -7.63 -6.63
CA ARG A 1132 -59.39 -7.25 -7.56
C ARG A 1132 -60.66 -6.80 -6.83
N GLU A 1133 -60.80 -7.12 -5.55
CA GLU A 1133 -61.93 -6.69 -4.71
C GLU A 1133 -61.70 -5.27 -4.17
N GLY A 1134 -60.57 -5.02 -3.52
CA GLY A 1134 -60.27 -3.70 -2.92
C GLY A 1134 -60.21 -2.53 -3.90
N GLN A 1135 -59.74 -2.75 -5.14
CA GLN A 1135 -59.73 -1.69 -6.15
C GLN A 1135 -61.14 -1.26 -6.56
N TRP A 1136 -62.12 -2.16 -6.60
CA TRP A 1136 -63.47 -1.83 -7.02
C TRP A 1136 -64.16 -0.89 -6.01
N ASP A 1137 -64.01 -1.16 -4.71
CA ASP A 1137 -64.59 -0.34 -3.65
C ASP A 1137 -63.99 1.07 -3.57
N GLN A 1138 -62.69 1.21 -3.88
CA GLN A 1138 -62.04 2.53 -3.96
C GLN A 1138 -62.64 3.38 -5.10
N TYR A 1139 -62.80 2.81 -6.30
CA TYR A 1139 -63.40 3.53 -7.42
C TYR A 1139 -64.91 3.79 -7.21
N TYR A 1140 -65.64 2.88 -6.57
CA TYR A 1140 -67.04 3.10 -6.19
C TYR A 1140 -67.16 4.28 -5.21
N SER A 1141 -66.26 4.38 -4.23
CA SER A 1141 -66.22 5.51 -3.29
C SER A 1141 -65.90 6.84 -3.97
N LEU A 1142 -65.00 6.84 -4.96
CA LEU A 1142 -64.73 8.01 -5.80
C LEU A 1142 -65.93 8.40 -6.66
N LEU A 1143 -66.68 7.44 -7.20
CA LEU A 1143 -67.93 7.69 -7.92
C LEU A 1143 -68.97 8.36 -7.03
N LEU A 1144 -69.16 7.89 -5.79
CA LEU A 1144 -70.09 8.52 -4.83
C LEU A 1144 -69.68 9.96 -4.51
N ARG A 1145 -68.38 10.23 -4.31
CA ARG A 1145 -67.87 11.60 -4.13
C ARG A 1145 -68.14 12.46 -5.36
N TYR A 1146 -67.89 11.93 -6.56
CA TYR A 1146 -68.20 12.63 -7.80
C TYR A 1146 -69.69 12.99 -7.88
N VAL A 1147 -70.60 12.03 -7.65
CA VAL A 1147 -72.05 12.27 -7.65
C VAL A 1147 -72.45 13.34 -6.64
N LYS A 1148 -71.87 13.29 -5.43
CA LYS A 1148 -72.10 14.31 -4.39
C LYS A 1148 -71.68 15.72 -4.84
N THR A 1149 -70.60 15.84 -5.59
CA THR A 1149 -70.08 17.14 -6.07
C THR A 1149 -70.76 17.66 -7.34
N GLN A 1150 -71.07 16.78 -8.29
CA GLN A 1150 -71.57 17.15 -9.63
C GLN A 1150 -73.10 16.98 -9.76
N GLY A 1151 -73.75 16.44 -8.72
CA GLY A 1151 -75.19 16.18 -8.69
C GLY A 1151 -75.66 15.04 -9.61
N ASN A 1152 -74.76 14.35 -10.31
CA ASN A 1152 -75.11 13.26 -11.21
C ASN A 1152 -73.96 12.25 -11.41
N PRO A 1153 -74.26 10.98 -11.75
CA PRO A 1153 -73.24 9.94 -12.00
C PRO A 1153 -72.66 9.92 -13.42
N ARG A 1154 -72.85 10.97 -14.23
CA ARG A 1154 -72.28 11.02 -15.58
C ARG A 1154 -70.86 11.56 -15.52
N VAL A 1155 -69.92 10.62 -15.37
CA VAL A 1155 -68.48 10.91 -15.37
C VAL A 1155 -67.94 10.94 -16.80
N PRO A 1156 -67.33 12.05 -17.28
CA PRO A 1156 -66.66 12.09 -18.58
C PRO A 1156 -65.56 11.03 -18.66
N SER A 1157 -65.38 10.38 -19.81
CA SER A 1157 -64.40 9.29 -19.97
C SER A 1157 -62.95 9.72 -19.69
N SER A 1158 -62.62 10.99 -19.91
CA SER A 1158 -61.32 11.60 -19.61
C SER A 1158 -61.16 12.04 -18.16
N PHE A 1159 -62.22 11.99 -17.34
CA PHE A 1159 -62.21 12.55 -16.00
C PHE A 1159 -61.37 11.70 -15.04
N GLU A 1160 -60.51 12.40 -14.31
CA GLU A 1160 -59.57 11.85 -13.34
C GLU A 1160 -59.83 12.49 -11.98
N MET A 1161 -59.82 11.68 -10.91
CA MET A 1161 -59.97 12.13 -9.53
C MET A 1161 -58.97 11.35 -8.68
N ASP A 1162 -58.23 12.06 -7.83
CA ASP A 1162 -57.18 11.50 -6.96
C ASP A 1162 -56.17 10.64 -7.74
N GLY A 1163 -55.74 11.09 -8.92
CA GLY A 1163 -54.77 10.40 -9.79
C GLY A 1163 -55.32 9.16 -10.51
N ARG A 1164 -56.65 8.94 -10.47
CA ARG A 1164 -57.31 7.73 -10.99
C ARG A 1164 -58.35 8.07 -12.04
N LYS A 1165 -58.29 7.38 -13.18
CA LYS A 1165 -59.18 7.59 -14.34
C LYS A 1165 -60.60 7.07 -14.10
N LEU A 1166 -61.33 7.74 -13.21
CA LEU A 1166 -62.69 7.39 -12.79
C LEU A 1166 -63.64 7.28 -13.99
N GLY A 1167 -63.48 8.15 -14.99
CA GLY A 1167 -64.27 8.11 -16.23
C GLY A 1167 -64.17 6.78 -16.98
N ILE A 1168 -62.95 6.28 -17.16
CA ILE A 1168 -62.69 5.00 -17.83
C ILE A 1168 -63.26 3.84 -17.00
N TRP A 1169 -63.11 3.90 -15.68
CA TRP A 1169 -63.62 2.86 -14.79
C TRP A 1169 -65.16 2.75 -14.83
N VAL A 1170 -65.88 3.88 -14.81
CA VAL A 1170 -67.35 3.94 -14.91
C VAL A 1170 -67.84 3.38 -16.25
N VAL A 1171 -67.19 3.73 -17.36
CA VAL A 1171 -67.48 3.16 -18.69
C VAL A 1171 -67.26 1.65 -18.68
N GLY A 1172 -66.18 1.19 -18.05
CA GLY A 1172 -65.86 -0.23 -17.89
C GLY A 1172 -66.94 -1.00 -17.12
N GLN A 1173 -67.55 -0.41 -16.08
CA GLN A 1173 -68.63 -1.08 -15.34
C GLN A 1173 -69.86 -1.30 -16.22
N ARG A 1174 -70.25 -0.29 -17.00
CA ARG A 1174 -71.39 -0.39 -17.94
C ARG A 1174 -71.16 -1.45 -19.01
N ALA A 1175 -69.96 -1.52 -19.57
CA ALA A 1175 -69.60 -2.54 -20.55
C ALA A 1175 -69.66 -3.96 -19.96
N LYS A 1176 -69.15 -4.15 -18.73
CA LYS A 1176 -69.18 -5.45 -18.03
C LYS A 1176 -70.60 -5.89 -17.66
N PHE A 1177 -71.49 -4.95 -17.32
CA PHE A 1177 -72.91 -5.25 -17.09
C PHE A 1177 -73.59 -5.76 -18.36
N LYS A 1178 -73.34 -5.12 -19.52
CA LYS A 1178 -73.88 -5.57 -20.82
C LYS A 1178 -73.42 -6.99 -21.19
N LEU A 1179 -72.22 -7.37 -20.78
CA LEU A 1179 -71.64 -8.70 -20.98
C LEU A 1179 -72.01 -9.72 -19.89
N ARG A 1180 -72.90 -9.38 -18.95
CA ARG A 1180 -73.28 -10.20 -17.77
C ARG A 1180 -72.07 -10.68 -16.93
N ALA A 1181 -70.99 -9.91 -16.96
CA ALA A 1181 -69.72 -10.22 -16.31
C ALA A 1181 -69.49 -9.41 -15.02
N LEU A 1182 -70.53 -8.73 -14.52
CA LEU A 1182 -70.50 -7.96 -13.29
C LEU A 1182 -71.18 -8.73 -12.16
N ASP A 1183 -70.55 -8.73 -10.98
CA ASP A 1183 -71.09 -9.39 -9.78
C ASP A 1183 -72.46 -8.82 -9.37
N PRO A 1184 -73.45 -9.65 -8.97
CA PRO A 1184 -74.79 -9.20 -8.62
C PRO A 1184 -74.85 -8.16 -7.49
N GLN A 1185 -73.99 -8.27 -6.47
CA GLN A 1185 -73.96 -7.30 -5.36
C GLN A 1185 -73.41 -5.95 -5.84
N ARG A 1186 -72.47 -5.96 -6.79
CA ARG A 1186 -71.94 -4.73 -7.42
C ARG A 1186 -72.96 -4.06 -8.33
N VAL A 1187 -73.76 -4.85 -9.03
CA VAL A 1187 -74.90 -4.34 -9.81
C VAL A 1187 -75.89 -3.64 -8.89
N GLN A 1188 -76.24 -4.27 -7.77
CA GLN A 1188 -77.14 -3.69 -6.77
C GLN A 1188 -76.61 -2.35 -6.22
N ARG A 1189 -75.34 -2.30 -5.80
CA ARG A 1189 -74.72 -1.08 -5.27
C ARG A 1189 -74.65 0.06 -6.29
N LEU A 1190 -74.47 -0.24 -7.57
CA LEU A 1190 -74.49 0.79 -8.62
C LEU A 1190 -75.92 1.26 -8.93
N ASN A 1191 -76.92 0.38 -8.85
CA ASN A 1191 -78.34 0.73 -8.99
C ASN A 1191 -78.83 1.67 -7.87
N GLU A 1192 -78.25 1.59 -6.68
CA GLU A 1192 -78.60 2.45 -5.54
C GLU A 1192 -78.12 3.89 -5.69
N ILE A 1193 -77.24 4.19 -6.67
CA ILE A 1193 -76.75 5.54 -6.91
C ILE A 1193 -77.84 6.37 -7.62
N PRO A 1194 -78.30 7.50 -7.05
CA PRO A 1194 -79.31 8.34 -7.67
C PRO A 1194 -78.91 8.82 -9.07
N GLY A 1195 -79.78 8.59 -10.05
CA GLY A 1195 -79.55 8.95 -11.46
C GLY A 1195 -78.58 8.02 -12.20
N TRP A 1196 -78.19 6.88 -11.62
CA TRP A 1196 -77.35 5.89 -12.31
C TRP A 1196 -78.12 5.23 -13.45
N SER A 1197 -77.45 5.14 -14.59
CA SER A 1197 -77.95 4.44 -15.76
C SER A 1197 -76.86 3.53 -16.32
N TRP A 1198 -77.27 2.32 -16.70
CA TRP A 1198 -76.43 1.36 -17.41
C TRP A 1198 -76.27 1.70 -18.89
N ASP A 1199 -77.21 2.46 -19.48
CA ASP A 1199 -77.14 2.99 -20.84
C ASP A 1199 -77.56 4.47 -20.88
N PRO A 1200 -76.71 5.39 -20.40
CA PRO A 1200 -77.04 6.81 -20.35
C PRO A 1200 -77.22 7.45 -21.73
N PHE A 1201 -76.70 6.82 -22.80
CA PHE A 1201 -76.88 7.30 -24.17
C PHE A 1201 -78.25 6.92 -24.72
N ALA A 1202 -78.78 5.74 -24.38
CA ALA A 1202 -80.18 5.41 -24.65
C ALA A 1202 -81.14 6.29 -23.86
N ASP A 1203 -80.87 6.55 -22.58
CA ASP A 1203 -81.75 7.39 -21.77
C ASP A 1203 -81.78 8.85 -22.25
N GLN A 1204 -80.63 9.42 -22.62
CA GLN A 1204 -80.58 10.76 -23.20
C GLN A 1204 -81.27 10.83 -24.57
N TRP A 1205 -81.19 9.75 -25.36
CA TRP A 1205 -81.91 9.67 -26.63
C TRP A 1205 -83.42 9.55 -26.41
N ASN A 1206 -83.86 8.68 -25.50
CA ASN A 1206 -85.28 8.50 -25.15
C ASN A 1206 -85.88 9.78 -24.56
N GLN A 1207 -85.14 10.50 -23.72
CA GLN A 1207 -85.54 11.81 -23.20
C GLN A 1207 -85.71 12.82 -24.33
N GLY A 1208 -84.71 12.95 -25.22
CA GLY A 1208 -84.80 13.85 -26.37
C GLY A 1208 -85.93 13.48 -27.33
N TYR A 1209 -86.16 12.18 -27.55
CA TYR A 1209 -87.26 11.69 -28.37
C TYR A 1209 -88.63 11.95 -27.72
N SER A 1210 -88.79 11.71 -26.42
CA SER A 1210 -90.05 12.01 -25.71
C SER A 1210 -90.37 13.50 -25.77
N ILE A 1211 -89.38 14.36 -25.52
CA ILE A 1211 -89.55 15.80 -25.60
C ILE A 1211 -89.88 16.23 -27.04
N LEU A 1212 -89.31 15.57 -28.06
CA LEU A 1212 -89.66 15.81 -29.45
C LEU A 1212 -91.10 15.40 -29.74
N VAL A 1213 -91.54 14.24 -29.24
CA VAL A 1213 -92.93 13.77 -29.38
C VAL A 1213 -93.89 14.78 -28.75
N ASP A 1214 -93.59 15.27 -27.55
CA ASP A 1214 -94.40 16.29 -26.88
C ASP A 1214 -94.40 17.59 -27.70
N TYR A 1215 -93.24 18.04 -28.18
CA TYR A 1215 -93.16 19.20 -29.07
C TYR A 1215 -94.04 19.05 -30.32
N VAL A 1216 -93.99 17.89 -30.99
CA VAL A 1216 -94.82 17.58 -32.17
C VAL A 1216 -96.29 17.57 -31.81
N ARG A 1217 -96.65 17.01 -30.65
CA ARG A 1217 -98.03 16.99 -30.16
C ARG A 1217 -98.59 18.39 -29.93
N TYR A 1218 -97.77 19.33 -29.43
CA TYR A 1218 -98.18 20.71 -29.18
C TYR A 1218 -98.15 21.61 -30.43
N ASN A 1219 -97.17 21.43 -31.33
CA ASN A 1219 -96.94 22.33 -32.47
C ASN A 1219 -97.44 21.77 -33.82
N GLY A 1220 -97.85 20.50 -33.85
CA GLY A 1220 -98.37 19.81 -35.04
C GLY A 1220 -97.30 19.24 -35.97
N ASP A 1221 -96.01 19.58 -35.79
CA ASP A 1221 -94.91 19.06 -36.60
C ASP A 1221 -93.56 18.99 -35.86
N ALA A 1222 -92.61 18.24 -36.42
CA ALA A 1222 -91.27 18.03 -35.85
C ALA A 1222 -90.21 19.07 -36.27
N ARG A 1223 -90.62 20.23 -36.78
CA ARG A 1223 -89.72 21.34 -37.12
C ARG A 1223 -89.41 22.15 -35.86
N VAL A 1224 -88.46 21.64 -35.10
CA VAL A 1224 -87.96 22.30 -33.88
C VAL A 1224 -86.95 23.40 -34.25
N PRO A 1225 -87.16 24.67 -33.84
CA PRO A 1225 -86.18 25.74 -33.98
C PRO A 1225 -84.85 25.37 -33.32
N ARG A 1226 -83.72 25.71 -33.94
CA ARG A 1226 -82.39 25.34 -33.44
C ARG A 1226 -82.12 25.81 -32.00
N SER A 1227 -82.68 26.95 -31.62
CA SER A 1227 -82.56 27.55 -30.28
C SER A 1227 -83.57 27.00 -29.27
N TYR A 1228 -84.46 26.07 -29.63
CA TYR A 1228 -85.50 25.59 -28.73
C TYR A 1228 -84.91 24.73 -27.61
N VAL A 1229 -85.17 25.16 -26.38
CA VAL A 1229 -84.76 24.52 -25.13
C VAL A 1229 -86.00 24.38 -24.26
N VAL A 1230 -86.24 23.20 -23.69
CA VAL A 1230 -87.33 22.95 -22.73
C VAL A 1230 -86.78 22.22 -21.53
N ASP A 1231 -87.08 22.74 -20.33
CA ASP A 1231 -86.56 22.25 -19.04
C ASP A 1231 -85.04 22.04 -19.04
N GLY A 1232 -84.32 22.98 -19.66
CA GLY A 1232 -82.86 22.94 -19.81
C GLY A 1232 -82.34 21.96 -20.88
N PHE A 1233 -83.21 21.21 -21.55
CA PHE A 1233 -82.85 20.31 -22.64
C PHE A 1233 -82.92 21.03 -24.00
N ALA A 1234 -81.76 21.20 -24.66
CA ALA A 1234 -81.65 21.84 -25.96
C ALA A 1234 -82.14 20.93 -27.11
N LEU A 1235 -83.47 20.79 -27.22
CA LEU A 1235 -84.13 19.93 -28.19
C LEU A 1235 -83.76 20.29 -29.64
N GLY A 1236 -83.68 21.58 -29.99
CA GLY A 1236 -83.31 22.01 -31.34
C GLY A 1236 -81.91 21.52 -31.75
N GLY A 1237 -80.95 21.64 -30.84
CA GLY A 1237 -79.59 21.10 -31.03
C GLY A 1237 -79.56 19.57 -31.08
N TRP A 1238 -80.35 18.90 -30.24
CA TRP A 1238 -80.45 17.45 -30.22
C TRP A 1238 -81.02 16.88 -31.53
N VAL A 1239 -82.09 17.48 -32.07
CA VAL A 1239 -82.69 17.12 -33.37
C VAL A 1239 -81.69 17.23 -34.50
N GLN A 1240 -80.95 18.34 -34.59
CA GLN A 1240 -79.91 18.50 -35.61
C GLN A 1240 -78.80 17.45 -35.49
N LYS A 1241 -78.43 17.10 -34.25
CA LYS A 1241 -77.43 16.05 -34.01
C LYS A 1241 -77.94 14.69 -34.50
N GLN A 1242 -79.21 14.35 -34.28
CA GLN A 1242 -79.79 13.11 -34.82
C GLN A 1242 -79.73 13.09 -36.35
N ARG A 1243 -80.14 14.17 -37.02
CA ARG A 1243 -80.06 14.29 -38.48
C ARG A 1243 -78.64 14.10 -39.00
N SER A 1244 -77.66 14.74 -38.34
CA SER A 1244 -76.25 14.62 -38.72
C SER A 1244 -75.70 13.21 -38.56
N ILE A 1245 -76.08 12.48 -37.51
CA ILE A 1245 -75.63 11.10 -37.26
C ILE A 1245 -76.11 10.17 -38.38
N PHE A 1246 -77.41 10.21 -38.71
CA PHE A 1246 -78.00 9.33 -39.71
C PHE A 1246 -77.63 9.69 -41.16
N ASN A 1247 -77.41 10.98 -41.47
CA ASN A 1247 -76.91 11.39 -42.80
C ASN A 1247 -75.46 10.94 -43.07
N ARG A 1248 -74.67 10.67 -42.02
CA ARG A 1248 -73.30 10.12 -42.15
C ARG A 1248 -73.26 8.59 -42.15
N GLY A 1249 -74.41 7.93 -42.27
CA GLY A 1249 -74.51 6.47 -42.26
C GLY A 1249 -74.36 5.82 -40.88
N GLY A 1250 -74.41 6.60 -39.79
CA GLY A 1250 -74.35 6.10 -38.41
C GLY A 1250 -75.72 6.15 -37.72
N GLY A 1251 -75.91 5.37 -36.66
CA GLY A 1251 -77.12 5.38 -35.82
C GLY A 1251 -77.93 4.08 -35.88
N ASP A 1252 -78.80 3.89 -34.89
CA ASP A 1252 -79.61 2.68 -34.71
C ASP A 1252 -80.83 2.69 -35.66
N PRO A 1253 -81.03 1.66 -36.52
CA PRO A 1253 -82.15 1.59 -37.47
C PRO A 1253 -83.53 1.78 -36.82
N GLU A 1254 -83.72 1.30 -35.59
CA GLU A 1254 -85.00 1.43 -34.89
C GLU A 1254 -85.25 2.87 -34.44
N ARG A 1255 -84.21 3.59 -34.03
CA ARG A 1255 -84.28 5.02 -33.69
C ARG A 1255 -84.58 5.88 -34.91
N ARG A 1256 -84.06 5.49 -36.08
CA ARG A 1256 -84.38 6.14 -37.35
C ARG A 1256 -85.87 5.99 -37.68
N ARG A 1257 -86.38 4.75 -37.60
CA ARG A 1257 -87.79 4.43 -37.84
C ARG A 1257 -88.73 5.25 -36.94
N ARG A 1258 -88.44 5.32 -35.63
CA ARG A 1258 -89.23 6.11 -34.68
C ARG A 1258 -89.28 7.60 -35.05
N LEU A 1259 -88.17 8.17 -35.52
CA LEU A 1259 -88.13 9.56 -35.96
C LEU A 1259 -88.85 9.77 -37.30
N ASP A 1260 -88.76 8.81 -38.23
CA ASP A 1260 -89.49 8.82 -39.51
C ASP A 1260 -91.02 8.83 -39.34
N GLU A 1261 -91.53 8.23 -38.25
CA GLU A 1261 -92.95 8.17 -37.94
C GLU A 1261 -93.51 9.49 -37.37
N LEU A 1262 -92.66 10.46 -37.01
CA LEU A 1262 -93.12 11.74 -36.47
C LEU A 1262 -93.61 12.69 -37.58
N PRO A 1263 -94.83 13.25 -37.46
CA PRO A 1263 -95.35 14.24 -38.40
C PRO A 1263 -94.38 15.40 -38.64
N GLY A 1264 -94.05 15.65 -39.92
CA GLY A 1264 -93.15 16.74 -40.31
C GLY A 1264 -91.67 16.52 -39.99
N TRP A 1265 -91.25 15.32 -39.59
CA TRP A 1265 -89.84 14.98 -39.53
C TRP A 1265 -89.22 14.91 -40.94
N SER A 1266 -88.07 15.56 -41.11
CA SER A 1266 -87.28 15.50 -42.32
C SER A 1266 -85.81 15.30 -41.97
N TRP A 1267 -85.11 14.45 -42.73
CA TRP A 1267 -83.66 14.23 -42.60
C TRP A 1267 -82.83 15.33 -43.28
N THR A 1268 -83.43 16.03 -44.25
CA THR A 1268 -82.86 17.23 -44.85
C THR A 1268 -83.25 18.45 -44.02
N VAL A 1269 -82.25 19.24 -43.63
CA VAL A 1269 -82.49 20.54 -42.99
C VAL A 1269 -83.02 21.47 -44.08
N ALA A 1270 -84.31 21.78 -44.03
CA ALA A 1270 -84.88 22.91 -44.76
C ALA A 1270 -84.63 24.19 -43.96
#